data_AF-A0A4P9YGT8-F1
#
_entry.id   AF-A0A4P9YGT8-F1
#
_cell.length_a   1.000
_cell.length_b   1.000
_cell.length_c   1.000
_cell.angle_alpha   90.00
_cell.angle_beta   90.00
_cell.angle_gamma   90.00
#
_symmetry.space_group_name_H-M   'P 1'
#
loop_
_entity.id
_entity.type
_entity.pdbx_description
1 polymer ?
#
loop_
_entity_poly.entity_id
_entity_poly.type
_entity_poly.pdbx_seq_one_letter_code
_entity_poly.pdbx_strand_id
1 'polypeptide(L)'
;MRYVDRLGNHSHSGYFQIPPKIGIEVDEIVLKTMVPKWMGGIERWGEYMEDALEHGYNMVHLCPVQQKGESRSPYSLYDPLMLDDGLVGVEKRQDERYAALNEFVRGMEKRGLYMIVDVVWNHMASNAEWLREYPDAGYNLENSPHLKVAFALDEAILEFGEGMQGYGLSGEIGDERELDKVIGVFKNEWMKRYKLWEYFVVDVERAIAEMRELFENRMEERDGEMSEMKLEEKIKYLRENGMYQDAGKDRNSVRVKRLVAYELLKYNEDVRVVMKEYLEILNGLNLPIYEKYDKDVEVIIKNMRDRIKYERLAENGPKLGRVSKERPLLYSYFTRFERNGKKYALVNNGWIWNGDPLNNFAETNAYFLRQVIIWGDCVKLRYGKEPRDNLILWEYMREYSVKMAEIFHGFRIDNCHSTPIPVAQYLIDAGRRVRRDLYVVAELFTGSEEKDLIFVSKLGINSLIREGIQPWDVSEQCRISHKLSGQTIGSFKNAIENEKFKGKNSFKGKNSVTVKNSSLIHALYMDCTHDNEMPNQKRTISDTLPLTSIVAFTRSAIGSVYGYDELYLKQRDLVKEDKLYELVDTEFKQARRFLNRLHVEMNECIETFVHQDDQVVRITREDPVTLKGYLLIAHMAGEYRLIFSKQLISESKGGGVEGKKGVDAISESGDHSHSTLTTLTTFTPLNPLLVDRDDFFEIEEGTDHHGLYLEIILKKTFTPGSVLIFEKVSENNLQIERLYKSLNDKNILNFECLNSLNNLNIIMFKSEIEENESINQSSYFIDNFGNFKYCGFFGFLNSIKKIVELNDLGHPICNHLRGGIWLLDYYINRLIKYNSTFNLNLFEFIDYLKSVFNELKLIVFYLRPKFIYLIINEINEKLKEKAIKLMKLENKDKFIQSLGLTSVALTGVVKNTGLDPFKDIPSLAAGLPHFAIRHMRCWGRDVFISKGLYLQTNRFQDARDHILAFCSVLKHGLIPNLLDAARKPRYNSRDSIWFCLQAIQDYCLKSPEGNNFLFVKFKKRFFNDDYIDELDDRAYTVEMRVVDFIQRVLESHARGIHFREWNAGPLLDHAMSDEGFNIDISTDWETGFVFGGNNSNCGTWMDKMGDSTVNKGKPATPRDGAAIEIIALLKSTLRWICNLQEENIYPFNGIQLDDKFVTFKEWNNLIQSNFEKHFFIPSTNFNNYEIDESLIHKTGNSFSLSSIDIYKDCYKSSLPFRDYQLRPNCCIAFSVAPELFKLENVQKCLNTIENSLLGPLGMKTLDPSDWEYRGFYDN
;
A
#
# COMPACT_ATOMS: atom_id res chain seq x y z
N MET A 1 11.41 -1.87 -11.28
CA MET A 1 12.39 -1.07 -10.50
C MET A 1 13.11 -1.99 -9.53
N ARG A 2 14.43 -1.83 -9.36
CA ARG A 2 15.17 -2.48 -8.26
C ARG A 2 15.34 -1.45 -7.16
N TYR A 3 14.79 -1.71 -5.99
CA TYR A 3 15.04 -0.86 -4.83
C TYR A 3 16.38 -1.29 -4.22
N VAL A 4 17.31 -0.35 -4.24
CA VAL A 4 18.61 -0.50 -3.60
C VAL A 4 18.52 0.28 -2.31
N ASP A 5 18.69 -0.38 -1.17
CA ASP A 5 18.78 0.35 0.09
C ASP A 5 20.06 1.20 0.12
N ARG A 6 20.22 2.04 1.15
CA ARG A 6 21.42 2.89 1.28
C ARG A 6 22.72 2.09 1.45
N LEU A 7 22.64 0.79 1.70
CA LEU A 7 23.77 -0.13 1.87
C LEU A 7 24.09 -0.91 0.58
N GLY A 8 23.38 -0.67 -0.51
CA GLY A 8 23.59 -1.39 -1.77
C GLY A 8 22.86 -2.73 -1.85
N ASN A 9 22.08 -3.11 -0.83
CA ASN A 9 21.36 -4.38 -0.83
C ASN A 9 20.08 -4.27 -1.66
N HIS A 10 19.90 -5.24 -2.55
CA HIS A 10 18.64 -5.42 -3.27
C HIS A 10 17.61 -6.01 -2.33
N SER A 11 16.77 -5.17 -1.73
CA SER A 11 15.74 -5.69 -0.82
C SER A 11 14.50 -6.15 -1.57
N HIS A 12 14.06 -5.43 -2.62
CA HIS A 12 12.79 -5.70 -3.31
C HIS A 12 12.80 -5.28 -4.80
N SER A 13 12.07 -6.02 -5.64
CA SER A 13 11.76 -5.64 -7.03
C SER A 13 10.28 -5.28 -7.17
N GLY A 14 9.98 -4.12 -7.76
CA GLY A 14 8.60 -3.71 -8.07
C GLY A 14 8.34 -3.63 -9.58
N TYR A 15 7.13 -3.98 -10.00
CA TYR A 15 6.65 -3.84 -11.38
C TYR A 15 5.73 -2.62 -11.48
N PHE A 16 5.77 -1.94 -12.62
CA PHE A 16 4.78 -0.93 -13.00
C PHE A 16 4.50 -1.10 -14.49
N GLN A 17 3.26 -0.81 -14.89
CA GLN A 17 2.86 -0.91 -16.27
C GLN A 17 2.85 0.46 -16.94
N ILE A 18 3.20 0.47 -18.22
CA ILE A 18 3.00 1.60 -19.12
C ILE A 18 1.90 1.17 -20.09
N PRO A 19 0.73 1.83 -20.09
CA PRO A 19 -0.33 1.51 -21.05
C PRO A 19 0.16 1.64 -22.50
N PRO A 20 -0.33 0.79 -23.42
CA PRO A 20 0.02 0.87 -24.83
C PRO A 20 -0.57 2.12 -25.47
N LYS A 21 0.06 2.62 -26.54
CA LYS A 21 -0.41 3.77 -27.31
C LYS A 21 -1.00 3.31 -28.65
N ILE A 22 -2.14 2.65 -28.59
CA ILE A 22 -2.80 2.00 -29.73
C ILE A 22 -3.56 3.00 -30.64
N GLY A 23 -3.56 4.29 -30.32
CA GLY A 23 -4.31 5.34 -31.02
C GLY A 23 -5.67 5.69 -30.39
N ILE A 24 -6.11 4.88 -29.42
CA ILE A 24 -7.28 5.08 -28.55
C ILE A 24 -6.87 4.87 -27.09
N GLU A 25 -7.48 5.60 -26.16
CA GLU A 25 -7.27 5.35 -24.74
C GLU A 25 -7.91 4.02 -24.33
N VAL A 26 -7.34 3.34 -23.33
CA VAL A 26 -7.79 1.98 -22.97
C VAL A 26 -9.23 1.99 -22.44
N ASP A 27 -9.61 3.03 -21.70
CA ASP A 27 -10.99 3.26 -21.21
C ASP A 27 -11.99 3.57 -22.35
N GLU A 28 -11.54 3.87 -23.57
CA GLU A 28 -12.38 4.20 -24.73
C GLU A 28 -12.61 3.00 -25.67
N ILE A 29 -12.01 1.84 -25.37
CA ILE A 29 -12.13 0.65 -26.23
C ILE A 29 -13.57 0.13 -26.19
N VAL A 30 -14.16 -0.01 -27.38
CA VAL A 30 -15.45 -0.61 -27.64
C VAL A 30 -15.26 -1.77 -28.62
N LEU A 31 -15.32 -2.99 -28.11
CA LEU A 31 -14.81 -4.19 -28.78
C LEU A 31 -15.93 -5.14 -29.25
N LYS A 32 -15.91 -5.55 -30.52
CA LYS A 32 -16.79 -6.60 -31.06
C LYS A 32 -16.02 -7.90 -31.24
N THR A 33 -16.45 -8.99 -30.62
CA THR A 33 -15.87 -10.32 -30.83
C THR A 33 -16.56 -11.02 -32.00
N MET A 34 -15.76 -11.55 -32.92
CA MET A 34 -16.22 -12.29 -34.09
C MET A 34 -15.44 -13.60 -34.25
N VAL A 35 -16.12 -14.65 -34.70
CA VAL A 35 -15.49 -15.95 -34.95
C VAL A 35 -15.24 -16.12 -36.46
N PRO A 36 -13.97 -16.19 -36.91
CA PRO A 36 -13.62 -16.24 -38.34
C PRO A 36 -14.40 -17.24 -39.18
N LYS A 37 -14.63 -18.46 -38.67
CA LYS A 37 -15.31 -19.53 -39.42
C LYS A 37 -16.76 -19.20 -39.80
N TRP A 38 -17.41 -18.27 -39.08
CA TRP A 38 -18.78 -17.85 -39.37
C TRP A 38 -18.84 -16.60 -40.27
N MET A 39 -17.70 -16.00 -40.63
CA MET A 39 -17.67 -14.85 -41.53
C MET A 39 -17.47 -15.25 -43.00
N GLY A 40 -16.96 -16.44 -43.25
CA GLY A 40 -16.52 -16.87 -44.58
C GLY A 40 -15.11 -16.37 -44.91
N GLY A 41 -14.76 -16.34 -46.20
CA GLY A 41 -13.46 -15.87 -46.67
C GLY A 41 -13.24 -14.37 -46.41
N ILE A 42 -11.98 -13.96 -46.42
CA ILE A 42 -11.54 -12.60 -46.07
C ILE A 42 -12.15 -11.53 -46.98
N GLU A 43 -12.54 -11.89 -48.20
CA GLU A 43 -13.25 -11.01 -49.14
C GLU A 43 -14.61 -10.53 -48.61
N ARG A 44 -15.24 -11.31 -47.73
CA ARG A 44 -16.51 -10.94 -47.08
C ARG A 44 -16.32 -10.19 -45.76
N TRP A 45 -15.11 -10.21 -45.21
CA TRP A 45 -14.87 -9.61 -43.89
C TRP A 45 -15.14 -8.12 -43.86
N GLY A 46 -14.90 -7.43 -44.98
CA GLY A 46 -15.18 -6.00 -45.13
C GLY A 46 -16.60 -5.63 -44.69
N GLU A 47 -17.63 -6.40 -45.10
CA GLU A 47 -19.03 -6.12 -44.77
C GLU A 47 -19.31 -6.14 -43.26
N TYR A 48 -18.72 -7.10 -42.53
CA TYR A 48 -18.88 -7.17 -41.07
C TYR A 48 -18.08 -6.08 -40.33
N MET A 49 -16.93 -5.67 -40.87
CA MET A 49 -16.15 -4.57 -40.28
C MET A 49 -16.85 -3.21 -40.48
N GLU A 50 -17.53 -3.03 -41.61
CA GLU A 50 -18.38 -1.86 -41.85
C GLU A 50 -19.54 -1.80 -40.86
N ASP A 51 -20.24 -2.92 -40.68
CA ASP A 51 -21.33 -3.04 -39.69
C ASP A 51 -20.83 -2.72 -38.28
N ALA A 52 -19.65 -3.21 -37.88
CA ALA A 52 -19.07 -2.85 -36.58
C ALA A 52 -18.77 -1.34 -36.46
N LEU A 53 -18.15 -0.73 -37.48
CA LEU A 53 -17.85 0.70 -37.50
C LEU A 53 -19.11 1.57 -37.45
N GLU A 54 -20.14 1.21 -38.22
CA GLU A 54 -21.41 1.93 -38.26
C GLU A 54 -22.06 2.00 -36.88
N HIS A 55 -21.94 0.91 -36.12
CA HIS A 55 -22.48 0.78 -34.76
C HIS A 55 -21.51 1.23 -33.66
N GLY A 56 -20.45 1.96 -34.02
CA GLY A 56 -19.58 2.66 -33.07
C GLY A 56 -18.54 1.78 -32.36
N TYR A 57 -18.29 0.57 -32.86
CA TYR A 57 -17.14 -0.21 -32.40
C TYR A 57 -15.84 0.36 -32.97
N ASN A 58 -14.80 0.42 -32.14
CA ASN A 58 -13.46 0.87 -32.54
C ASN A 58 -12.40 -0.24 -32.45
N MET A 59 -12.77 -1.42 -31.94
CA MET A 59 -11.92 -2.59 -31.92
C MET A 59 -12.69 -3.88 -32.28
N VAL A 60 -12.05 -4.79 -32.99
CA VAL A 60 -12.55 -6.14 -33.24
C VAL A 60 -11.61 -7.17 -32.62
N HIS A 61 -12.18 -8.12 -31.91
CA HIS A 61 -11.48 -9.31 -31.44
C HIS A 61 -11.85 -10.50 -32.33
N LEU A 62 -10.83 -11.17 -32.88
CA LEU A 62 -10.99 -12.38 -33.64
C LEU A 62 -10.56 -13.59 -32.82
N CYS A 63 -11.43 -14.61 -32.73
CA CYS A 63 -11.00 -15.96 -32.36
C CYS A 63 -9.91 -16.45 -33.35
N PRO A 64 -9.17 -17.53 -33.03
CA PRO A 64 -7.99 -17.90 -33.80
C PRO A 64 -8.25 -18.05 -35.31
N VAL A 65 -7.34 -17.48 -36.10
CA VAL A 65 -7.39 -17.47 -37.59
C VAL A 65 -6.57 -18.61 -38.22
N GLN A 66 -5.99 -19.46 -37.37
CA GLN A 66 -5.15 -20.58 -37.75
C GLN A 66 -5.97 -21.79 -38.22
N GLN A 67 -5.29 -22.73 -38.86
CA GLN A 67 -5.90 -23.97 -39.33
C GLN A 67 -6.47 -24.79 -38.15
N LYS A 68 -7.75 -25.17 -38.27
CA LYS A 68 -8.48 -25.93 -37.26
C LYS A 68 -8.19 -27.44 -37.33
N GLY A 69 -8.18 -28.10 -36.18
CA GLY A 69 -8.06 -29.55 -36.05
C GLY A 69 -9.34 -30.31 -36.38
N GLU A 70 -9.35 -31.62 -36.12
CA GLU A 70 -10.44 -32.54 -36.47
C GLU A 70 -11.79 -32.17 -35.82
N SER A 71 -11.78 -31.65 -34.59
CA SER A 71 -13.00 -31.19 -33.91
C SER A 71 -13.64 -29.98 -34.56
N ARG A 72 -12.90 -29.26 -35.43
CA ARG A 72 -13.28 -27.97 -36.00
C ARG A 72 -13.52 -26.85 -34.99
N SER A 73 -13.10 -27.06 -33.73
CA SER A 73 -13.01 -25.99 -32.73
C SER A 73 -11.98 -24.94 -33.19
N PRO A 74 -12.27 -23.64 -33.08
CA PRO A 74 -11.30 -22.59 -33.40
C PRO A 74 -10.12 -22.58 -32.41
N TYR A 75 -10.24 -23.20 -31.23
CA TYR A 75 -9.16 -23.26 -30.23
C TYR A 75 -8.30 -24.54 -30.33
N SER A 76 -8.77 -25.56 -31.05
CA SER A 76 -8.01 -26.78 -31.32
C SER A 76 -7.20 -26.61 -32.61
N LEU A 77 -6.04 -25.95 -32.53
CA LEU A 77 -5.23 -25.60 -33.70
C LEU A 77 -4.46 -26.80 -34.27
N TYR A 78 -4.60 -27.07 -35.57
CA TYR A 78 -3.82 -28.11 -36.26
C TYR A 78 -2.36 -27.69 -36.44
N ASP A 79 -2.14 -26.49 -36.96
CA ASP A 79 -0.82 -25.87 -37.09
C ASP A 79 -0.93 -24.37 -36.78
N PRO A 80 -0.26 -23.87 -35.72
CA PRO A 80 -0.35 -22.48 -35.32
C PRO A 80 0.35 -21.51 -36.30
N LEU A 81 1.23 -21.99 -37.17
CA LEU A 81 1.90 -21.18 -38.20
C LEU A 81 1.12 -21.14 -39.52
N MET A 82 0.09 -21.96 -39.70
CA MET A 82 -0.72 -22.00 -40.91
C MET A 82 -2.05 -21.28 -40.70
N LEU A 83 -2.43 -20.38 -41.62
CA LEU A 83 -3.76 -19.78 -41.62
C LEU A 83 -4.83 -20.80 -42.06
N ASP A 84 -6.08 -20.58 -41.65
CA ASP A 84 -7.18 -21.48 -42.00
C ASP A 84 -7.54 -21.45 -43.48
N ASP A 85 -7.66 -22.62 -44.10
CA ASP A 85 -7.85 -22.80 -45.55
C ASP A 85 -9.08 -22.07 -46.12
N GLY A 86 -10.12 -21.89 -45.30
CA GLY A 86 -11.31 -21.12 -45.67
C GLY A 86 -11.12 -19.60 -45.67
N LEU A 87 -9.96 -19.07 -45.24
CA LEU A 87 -9.75 -17.64 -45.08
C LEU A 87 -9.39 -16.90 -46.38
N VAL A 88 -8.40 -17.39 -47.14
CA VAL A 88 -7.88 -16.70 -48.34
C VAL A 88 -7.82 -17.64 -49.57
N GLY A 89 -8.09 -18.94 -49.38
CA GLY A 89 -7.98 -19.98 -50.41
C GLY A 89 -6.73 -20.86 -50.25
N VAL A 90 -6.85 -22.15 -50.58
CA VAL A 90 -5.78 -23.17 -50.45
C VAL A 90 -4.71 -23.07 -51.54
N GLU A 91 -5.04 -22.44 -52.66
CA GLU A 91 -4.16 -22.23 -53.81
C GLU A 91 -3.04 -21.21 -53.56
N LYS A 92 -3.16 -20.36 -52.53
CA LYS A 92 -2.13 -19.37 -52.17
C LYS A 92 -1.14 -19.94 -51.17
N ARG A 93 0.13 -19.52 -51.32
CA ARG A 93 1.19 -19.87 -50.35
C ARG A 93 0.94 -19.14 -49.02
N GLN A 94 1.44 -19.68 -47.92
CA GLN A 94 1.15 -19.13 -46.58
C GLN A 94 1.67 -17.69 -46.39
N ASP A 95 2.82 -17.35 -46.98
CA ASP A 95 3.34 -15.97 -47.00
C ASP A 95 2.37 -15.00 -47.69
N GLU A 96 1.76 -15.40 -48.80
CA GLU A 96 0.74 -14.61 -49.50
C GLU A 96 -0.56 -14.48 -48.68
N ARG A 97 -0.93 -15.53 -47.96
CA ARG A 97 -2.13 -15.53 -47.09
C ARG A 97 -1.94 -14.60 -45.89
N TYR A 98 -0.78 -14.63 -45.24
CA TYR A 98 -0.42 -13.68 -44.19
C TYR A 98 -0.34 -12.24 -44.71
N ALA A 99 0.21 -12.04 -45.92
CA ALA A 99 0.27 -10.72 -46.53
C ALA A 99 -1.14 -10.15 -46.78
N ALA A 100 -2.08 -10.96 -47.29
CA ALA A 100 -3.47 -10.56 -47.48
C ALA A 100 -4.16 -10.19 -46.15
N LEU A 101 -3.96 -10.99 -45.11
CA LEU A 101 -4.50 -10.70 -43.77
C LEU A 101 -3.91 -9.40 -43.19
N ASN A 102 -2.59 -9.20 -43.32
CA ASN A 102 -1.93 -7.97 -42.87
C ASN A 102 -2.40 -6.73 -43.64
N GLU A 103 -2.58 -6.84 -44.96
CA GLU A 103 -3.13 -5.76 -45.78
C GLU A 103 -4.56 -5.40 -45.35
N PHE A 104 -5.40 -6.40 -45.07
CA PHE A 104 -6.74 -6.18 -44.56
C PHE A 104 -6.74 -5.45 -43.20
N VAL A 105 -5.96 -5.94 -42.22
CA VAL A 105 -5.89 -5.34 -40.88
C VAL A 105 -5.37 -3.90 -40.94
N ARG A 106 -4.33 -3.63 -41.74
CA ARG A 106 -3.82 -2.26 -41.96
C ARG A 106 -4.82 -1.37 -42.70
N GLY A 107 -5.62 -1.96 -43.59
CA GLY A 107 -6.72 -1.26 -44.26
C GLY A 107 -7.77 -0.78 -43.28
N MET A 108 -8.13 -1.62 -42.30
CA MET A 108 -9.10 -1.27 -41.25
C MET A 108 -8.54 -0.30 -40.21
N GLU A 109 -7.27 -0.43 -39.85
CA GLU A 109 -6.58 0.51 -38.94
C GLU A 109 -6.66 1.96 -39.45
N LYS A 110 -6.45 2.18 -40.77
CA LYS A 110 -6.56 3.50 -41.40
C LYS A 110 -7.95 4.12 -41.29
N ARG A 111 -8.96 3.32 -40.96
CA ARG A 111 -10.35 3.72 -40.80
C ARG A 111 -10.77 3.84 -39.33
N GLY A 112 -9.81 3.69 -38.41
CA GLY A 112 -10.04 3.76 -36.97
C GLY A 112 -10.58 2.48 -36.35
N LEU A 113 -10.54 1.34 -37.06
CA LEU A 113 -10.91 0.04 -36.50
C LEU A 113 -9.65 -0.80 -36.22
N TYR A 114 -9.35 -0.97 -34.95
CA TYR A 114 -8.22 -1.79 -34.50
C TYR A 114 -8.65 -3.25 -34.37
N MET A 115 -7.68 -4.17 -34.48
CA MET A 115 -7.97 -5.60 -34.43
C MET A 115 -7.01 -6.32 -33.50
N ILE A 116 -7.55 -7.17 -32.63
CA ILE A 116 -6.81 -8.10 -31.76
C ILE A 116 -7.19 -9.54 -32.08
N VAL A 117 -6.34 -10.49 -31.71
CA VAL A 117 -6.54 -11.92 -32.00
C VAL A 117 -6.33 -12.77 -30.77
N ASP A 118 -7.07 -13.87 -30.67
CA ASP A 118 -6.78 -14.92 -29.70
C ASP A 118 -5.42 -15.60 -29.98
N VAL A 119 -4.66 -15.83 -28.91
CA VAL A 119 -3.44 -16.64 -28.95
C VAL A 119 -3.59 -17.85 -28.05
N VAL A 120 -3.34 -19.04 -28.61
CA VAL A 120 -3.44 -20.32 -27.89
C VAL A 120 -2.05 -20.88 -27.64
N TRP A 121 -1.62 -20.87 -26.37
CA TRP A 121 -0.31 -21.38 -25.95
C TRP A 121 -0.40 -22.68 -25.14
N ASN A 122 -1.57 -23.03 -24.64
CA ASN A 122 -1.69 -24.12 -23.67
C ASN A 122 -1.72 -25.51 -24.30
N HIS A 123 -2.25 -25.61 -25.52
CA HIS A 123 -2.63 -26.86 -26.15
C HIS A 123 -2.73 -26.72 -27.67
N MET A 124 -2.75 -27.85 -28.37
CA MET A 124 -2.85 -27.96 -29.84
C MET A 124 -3.74 -29.15 -30.19
N ALA A 125 -4.22 -29.24 -31.43
CA ALA A 125 -5.10 -30.32 -31.84
C ALA A 125 -4.45 -31.69 -31.68
N SER A 126 -5.23 -32.66 -31.21
CA SER A 126 -4.82 -34.07 -31.04
C SER A 126 -4.37 -34.73 -32.35
N ASN A 127 -4.86 -34.23 -33.50
CA ASN A 127 -4.47 -34.69 -34.82
C ASN A 127 -3.32 -33.88 -35.46
N ALA A 128 -2.73 -32.90 -34.78
CA ALA A 128 -1.64 -32.08 -35.32
C ALA A 128 -0.41 -32.94 -35.70
N GLU A 129 0.03 -32.85 -36.96
CA GLU A 129 1.09 -33.72 -37.48
C GLU A 129 2.47 -33.38 -36.91
N TRP A 130 2.76 -32.09 -36.67
CA TRP A 130 4.01 -31.66 -36.07
C TRP A 130 4.18 -32.18 -34.62
N LEU A 131 3.09 -32.42 -33.87
CA LEU A 131 3.17 -33.08 -32.56
C LEU A 131 3.59 -34.54 -32.67
N ARG A 132 3.27 -35.21 -33.78
CA ARG A 132 3.75 -36.57 -34.05
C ARG A 132 5.23 -36.53 -34.42
N GLU A 133 5.67 -35.49 -35.15
CA GLU A 133 7.08 -35.26 -35.48
C GLU A 133 7.93 -34.84 -34.25
N TYR A 134 7.33 -34.20 -33.25
CA TYR A 134 8.00 -33.76 -32.02
C TYR A 134 7.18 -34.13 -30.78
N PRO A 135 7.07 -35.42 -30.43
CA PRO A 135 6.22 -35.89 -29.33
C PRO A 135 6.65 -35.38 -27.95
N ASP A 136 7.88 -34.87 -27.81
CA ASP A 136 8.37 -34.25 -26.58
C ASP A 136 7.80 -32.85 -26.34
N ALA A 137 7.14 -32.25 -27.33
CA ALA A 137 6.31 -31.05 -27.21
C ALA A 137 5.09 -31.26 -26.30
N GLY A 138 4.63 -32.50 -26.12
CA GLY A 138 3.58 -32.88 -25.18
C GLY A 138 4.12 -33.56 -23.92
N TYR A 139 3.26 -33.71 -22.92
CA TYR A 139 3.52 -34.55 -21.75
C TYR A 139 3.34 -36.03 -22.14
N ASN A 140 4.42 -36.80 -22.17
CA ASN A 140 4.44 -38.21 -22.57
C ASN A 140 4.99 -39.12 -21.45
N LEU A 141 4.85 -40.44 -21.59
CA LEU A 141 5.22 -41.40 -20.55
C LEU A 141 6.73 -41.47 -20.26
N GLU A 142 7.58 -40.93 -21.13
CA GLU A 142 9.04 -40.91 -20.96
C GLU A 142 9.52 -39.60 -20.32
N ASN A 143 9.07 -38.46 -20.84
CA ASN A 143 9.44 -37.15 -20.33
C ASN A 143 8.68 -36.75 -19.06
N SER A 144 7.57 -37.45 -18.77
CA SER A 144 6.70 -37.21 -17.62
C SER A 144 6.29 -38.53 -16.94
N PRO A 145 7.23 -39.28 -16.33
CA PRO A 145 6.98 -40.65 -15.88
C PRO A 145 5.94 -40.78 -14.77
N HIS A 146 5.64 -39.71 -14.03
CA HIS A 146 4.57 -39.69 -13.02
C HIS A 146 3.18 -39.96 -13.62
N LEU A 147 3.01 -39.76 -14.93
CA LEU A 147 1.75 -40.01 -15.62
C LEU A 147 1.52 -41.49 -15.96
N LYS A 148 2.50 -42.38 -15.78
CA LYS A 148 2.36 -43.81 -16.09
C LYS A 148 1.23 -44.47 -15.30
N VAL A 149 1.06 -44.11 -14.02
CA VAL A 149 -0.04 -44.62 -13.19
C VAL A 149 -1.41 -44.09 -13.66
N ALA A 150 -1.46 -42.83 -14.10
CA ALA A 150 -2.67 -42.24 -14.67
C ALA A 150 -3.03 -42.87 -16.01
N PHE A 151 -2.03 -43.19 -16.84
CA PHE A 151 -2.20 -43.90 -18.10
C PHE A 151 -2.72 -45.32 -17.87
N ALA A 152 -2.15 -46.06 -16.91
CA ALA A 152 -2.64 -47.38 -16.54
C ALA A 152 -4.10 -47.37 -16.04
N LEU A 153 -4.49 -46.33 -15.30
CA LEU A 153 -5.89 -46.12 -14.90
C LEU A 153 -6.79 -45.79 -16.10
N ASP A 154 -6.34 -44.95 -17.02
CA ASP A 154 -7.09 -44.59 -18.23
C ASP A 154 -7.33 -45.81 -19.13
N GLU A 155 -6.32 -46.67 -19.32
CA GLU A 155 -6.47 -47.96 -20.00
C GLU A 155 -7.49 -48.86 -19.28
N ALA A 156 -7.41 -48.97 -17.95
CA ALA A 156 -8.35 -49.75 -17.16
C ALA A 156 -9.80 -49.25 -17.35
N ILE A 157 -10.03 -47.94 -17.44
CA ILE A 157 -11.36 -47.35 -17.66
C ILE A 157 -11.87 -47.65 -19.07
N LEU A 158 -11.01 -47.54 -20.09
CA LEU A 158 -11.37 -47.81 -21.48
C LEU A 158 -11.70 -49.30 -21.70
N GLU A 159 -10.83 -50.19 -21.22
CA GLU A 159 -11.04 -51.64 -21.28
C GLU A 159 -12.31 -52.05 -20.50
N PHE A 160 -12.57 -51.42 -19.34
CA PHE A 160 -13.80 -51.66 -18.60
C PHE A 160 -15.03 -51.20 -19.39
N GLY A 161 -15.00 -50.01 -19.98
CA GLY A 161 -16.10 -49.47 -20.77
C GLY A 161 -16.46 -50.37 -21.97
N GLU A 162 -15.45 -50.87 -22.70
CA GLU A 162 -15.65 -51.79 -23.82
C GLU A 162 -16.17 -53.17 -23.33
N GLY A 163 -15.68 -53.65 -22.19
CA GLY A 163 -16.00 -54.97 -21.63
C GLY A 163 -17.19 -55.03 -20.66
N MET A 164 -17.84 -53.90 -20.35
CA MET A 164 -18.77 -53.80 -19.20
C MET A 164 -19.98 -54.74 -19.29
N GLN A 165 -20.41 -55.08 -20.50
CA GLN A 165 -21.54 -56.01 -20.73
C GLN A 165 -21.26 -57.43 -20.19
N GLY A 166 -19.99 -57.84 -20.15
CA GLY A 166 -19.56 -59.12 -19.59
C GLY A 166 -19.73 -59.23 -18.07
N TYR A 167 -19.97 -58.11 -17.38
CA TYR A 167 -20.17 -58.04 -15.92
C TYR A 167 -21.65 -57.86 -15.54
N GLY A 168 -22.58 -58.16 -16.46
CA GLY A 168 -24.02 -58.03 -16.23
C GLY A 168 -24.54 -56.59 -16.23
N LEU A 169 -23.76 -55.64 -16.78
CA LEU A 169 -24.16 -54.24 -16.94
C LEU A 169 -24.81 -54.01 -18.31
N SER A 170 -25.90 -53.23 -18.36
CA SER A 170 -26.68 -52.97 -19.58
C SER A 170 -25.89 -52.22 -20.67
N GLY A 171 -24.89 -51.43 -20.26
CA GLY A 171 -24.15 -50.49 -21.12
C GLY A 171 -24.90 -49.18 -21.40
N GLU A 172 -26.14 -49.04 -20.90
CA GLU A 172 -26.94 -47.82 -20.99
C GLU A 172 -27.24 -47.32 -19.57
N ILE A 173 -26.70 -46.15 -19.22
CA ILE A 173 -26.81 -45.58 -17.88
C ILE A 173 -28.01 -44.64 -17.88
N GLY A 174 -29.18 -45.19 -17.56
CA GLY A 174 -30.46 -44.46 -17.59
C GLY A 174 -30.86 -43.80 -16.27
N ASP A 175 -30.31 -44.25 -15.13
CA ASP A 175 -30.59 -43.69 -13.81
C ASP A 175 -29.38 -43.79 -12.87
N GLU A 176 -29.50 -43.23 -11.67
CA GLU A 176 -28.44 -43.26 -10.66
C GLU A 176 -28.17 -44.67 -10.11
N ARG A 177 -29.15 -45.60 -10.15
CA ARG A 177 -28.97 -46.96 -9.64
C ARG A 177 -28.09 -47.79 -10.57
N GLU A 178 -28.27 -47.66 -11.89
CA GLU A 178 -27.37 -48.27 -12.88
C GLU A 178 -25.97 -47.64 -12.78
N LEU A 179 -25.86 -46.33 -12.58
CA LEU A 179 -24.57 -45.67 -12.33
C LEU A 179 -23.86 -46.24 -11.10
N ASP A 180 -24.58 -46.46 -10.00
CA ASP A 180 -24.04 -47.06 -8.78
C ASP A 180 -23.50 -48.48 -9.01
N LYS A 181 -24.18 -49.30 -9.82
CA LYS A 181 -23.68 -50.62 -10.20
C LYS A 181 -22.39 -50.53 -11.01
N VAL A 182 -22.35 -49.66 -12.02
CA VAL A 182 -21.15 -49.45 -12.87
C VAL A 182 -19.95 -49.05 -12.01
N ILE A 183 -20.13 -48.08 -11.12
CA ILE A 183 -19.08 -47.62 -10.20
C ILE A 183 -18.69 -48.71 -9.21
N GLY A 184 -19.66 -49.46 -8.68
CA GLY A 184 -19.42 -50.56 -7.74
C GLY A 184 -18.57 -51.68 -8.34
N VAL A 185 -18.88 -52.12 -9.56
CA VAL A 185 -18.12 -53.15 -10.28
C VAL A 185 -16.70 -52.65 -10.56
N PHE A 186 -16.54 -51.42 -11.05
CA PHE A 186 -15.22 -50.85 -11.32
C PHE A 186 -14.35 -50.79 -10.05
N LYS A 187 -14.92 -50.28 -8.94
CA LYS A 187 -14.20 -50.17 -7.64
C LYS A 187 -13.80 -51.54 -7.08
N ASN A 188 -14.70 -52.51 -7.11
CA ASN A 188 -14.50 -53.77 -6.39
C ASN A 188 -13.72 -54.83 -7.19
N GLU A 189 -13.80 -54.80 -8.52
CA GLU A 189 -13.18 -55.81 -9.38
C GLU A 189 -11.98 -55.24 -10.13
N TRP A 190 -12.13 -54.10 -10.79
CA TRP A 190 -11.10 -53.55 -11.69
C TRP A 190 -9.94 -52.89 -10.95
N MET A 191 -10.23 -52.06 -9.95
CA MET A 191 -9.17 -51.42 -9.14
C MET A 191 -8.28 -52.46 -8.43
N LYS A 192 -8.84 -53.59 -8.01
CA LYS A 192 -8.08 -54.70 -7.41
C LYS A 192 -7.24 -55.45 -8.45
N ARG A 193 -7.75 -55.63 -9.66
CA ARG A 193 -7.07 -56.35 -10.76
C ARG A 193 -5.82 -55.63 -11.24
N TYR A 194 -5.87 -54.29 -11.39
CA TYR A 194 -4.76 -53.52 -11.94
C TYR A 194 -3.62 -53.25 -10.95
N LYS A 195 -3.90 -53.36 -9.64
CA LYS A 195 -2.94 -53.19 -8.54
C LYS A 195 -2.13 -51.89 -8.64
N LEU A 196 -2.80 -50.76 -8.85
CA LEU A 196 -2.14 -49.47 -9.09
C LEU A 196 -1.32 -48.96 -7.89
N TRP A 197 -1.55 -49.50 -6.68
CA TRP A 197 -0.74 -49.17 -5.49
C TRP A 197 0.74 -49.58 -5.65
N GLU A 198 1.05 -50.55 -6.51
CA GLU A 198 2.43 -51.01 -6.81
C GLU A 198 3.32 -49.91 -7.42
N TYR A 199 2.74 -48.79 -7.87
CA TYR A 199 3.51 -47.60 -8.29
C TYR A 199 4.04 -46.77 -7.12
N PHE A 200 3.52 -46.96 -5.91
CA PHE A 200 3.80 -46.11 -4.74
C PHE A 200 4.45 -46.86 -3.57
N VAL A 201 4.24 -48.16 -3.44
CA VAL A 201 4.72 -48.97 -2.30
C VAL A 201 6.03 -49.68 -2.60
N VAL A 202 6.80 -49.96 -1.54
CA VAL A 202 7.96 -50.86 -1.62
C VAL A 202 7.48 -52.29 -1.85
N ASP A 203 8.06 -52.96 -2.84
CA ASP A 203 7.90 -54.40 -3.04
C ASP A 203 8.57 -55.17 -1.90
N VAL A 204 7.75 -55.61 -0.93
CA VAL A 204 8.19 -56.25 0.30
C VAL A 204 8.87 -57.58 0.03
N GLU A 205 8.30 -58.41 -0.85
CA GLU A 205 8.84 -59.74 -1.16
C GLU A 205 10.23 -59.63 -1.76
N ARG A 206 10.38 -58.71 -2.73
CA ARG A 206 11.67 -58.43 -3.35
C ARG A 206 12.67 -57.85 -2.35
N ALA A 207 12.27 -56.86 -1.56
CA ALA A 207 13.15 -56.22 -0.59
C ALA A 207 13.68 -57.22 0.45
N ILE A 208 12.82 -58.14 0.92
CA ILE A 208 13.21 -59.22 1.85
C ILE A 208 14.19 -60.19 1.18
N ALA A 209 13.94 -60.59 -0.07
CA ALA A 209 14.84 -61.48 -0.82
C ALA A 209 16.23 -60.86 -1.01
N GLU A 210 16.28 -59.59 -1.43
CA GLU A 210 17.53 -58.84 -1.62
C GLU A 210 18.29 -58.63 -0.30
N MET A 211 17.58 -58.46 0.82
CA MET A 211 18.17 -58.30 2.14
C MET A 211 18.73 -59.60 2.71
N ARG A 212 18.02 -60.72 2.48
CA ARG A 212 18.46 -62.06 2.85
C ARG A 212 19.77 -62.41 2.17
N GLU A 213 19.85 -62.21 0.85
CA GLU A 213 21.07 -62.42 0.07
C GLU A 213 22.25 -61.58 0.61
N LEU A 214 22.00 -60.34 1.03
CA LEU A 214 23.05 -59.46 1.57
C LEU A 214 23.60 -59.96 2.92
N PHE A 215 22.72 -60.41 3.83
CA PHE A 215 23.12 -60.97 5.13
C PHE A 215 23.81 -62.33 5.01
N GLU A 216 23.42 -63.15 4.01
CA GLU A 216 24.05 -64.44 3.73
C GLU A 216 25.47 -64.28 3.13
N ASN A 217 25.75 -63.17 2.43
CA ASN A 217 27.02 -62.95 1.71
C ASN A 217 28.04 -62.01 2.40
N ARG A 218 27.69 -61.22 3.44
CA ARG A 218 28.58 -60.22 4.09
C ARG A 218 28.92 -60.53 5.56
N MET A 219 29.31 -61.77 5.89
CA MET A 219 29.64 -62.13 7.29
C MET A 219 30.90 -61.48 7.88
N GLU A 220 31.80 -60.84 7.10
CA GLU A 220 33.17 -60.55 7.57
C GLU A 220 33.54 -59.11 7.96
N GLU A 221 32.67 -58.09 7.84
CA GLU A 221 33.00 -56.73 8.31
C GLU A 221 31.90 -56.18 9.24
N ARG A 222 32.15 -56.26 10.56
CA ARG A 222 31.28 -55.72 11.61
C ARG A 222 32.11 -54.90 12.61
N ASP A 223 32.33 -53.63 12.30
CA ASP A 223 32.76 -52.64 13.30
C ASP A 223 31.77 -51.47 13.29
N GLY A 224 31.30 -51.10 14.48
CA GLY A 224 30.44 -49.94 14.70
C GLY A 224 29.36 -50.17 15.76
N GLU A 225 29.55 -49.55 16.93
CA GLU A 225 28.52 -49.38 17.95
C GLU A 225 27.40 -48.46 17.42
N MET A 226 26.24 -49.03 17.12
CA MET A 226 25.01 -48.26 16.96
C MET A 226 24.01 -48.73 18.03
N SER A 227 23.61 -47.80 18.90
CA SER A 227 22.66 -48.03 19.99
C SER A 227 21.31 -48.51 19.46
N GLU A 228 20.68 -49.43 20.20
CA GLU A 228 19.37 -50.02 19.91
C GLU A 228 18.28 -48.94 19.70
N MET A 229 17.91 -48.67 18.44
CA MET A 229 16.81 -47.77 18.08
C MET A 229 15.45 -48.48 18.18
N LYS A 230 14.40 -47.74 18.54
CA LYS A 230 13.02 -48.27 18.50
C LYS A 230 12.55 -48.48 17.06
N LEU A 231 11.60 -49.39 16.84
CA LEU A 231 11.04 -49.71 15.52
C LEU A 231 10.53 -48.46 14.76
N GLU A 232 9.86 -47.56 15.46
CA GLU A 232 9.32 -46.30 14.91
C GLU A 232 10.43 -45.37 14.41
N GLU A 233 11.54 -45.30 15.13
CA GLU A 233 12.73 -44.51 14.75
C GLU A 233 13.41 -45.12 13.53
N LYS A 234 13.49 -46.45 13.44
CA LYS A 234 14.01 -47.17 12.28
C LYS A 234 13.16 -46.94 11.03
N ILE A 235 11.82 -47.03 11.15
CA ILE A 235 10.89 -46.73 10.05
C ILE A 235 11.09 -45.28 9.58
N LYS A 236 11.15 -44.32 10.50
CA LYS A 236 11.37 -42.91 10.17
C LYS A 236 12.71 -42.70 9.46
N TYR A 237 13.79 -43.27 9.99
CA TYR A 237 15.12 -43.14 9.41
C TYR A 237 15.18 -43.72 7.99
N LEU A 238 14.60 -44.92 7.78
CA LEU A 238 14.54 -45.55 6.47
C LEU A 238 13.69 -44.76 5.47
N ARG A 239 12.58 -44.18 5.92
CA ARG A 239 11.75 -43.30 5.08
C ARG A 239 12.52 -42.07 4.59
N GLU A 240 13.29 -41.44 5.47
CA GLU A 240 14.01 -40.20 5.17
C GLU A 240 15.32 -40.43 4.40
N ASN A 241 16.05 -41.51 4.68
CA ASN A 241 17.43 -41.71 4.18
C ASN A 241 17.59 -42.91 3.24
N GLY A 242 16.70 -43.90 3.34
CA GLY A 242 16.82 -45.19 2.67
C GLY A 242 15.85 -45.43 1.53
N MET A 243 14.67 -44.82 1.52
CA MET A 243 13.65 -45.02 0.49
C MET A 243 13.91 -44.13 -0.74
N TYR A 244 13.79 -44.68 -1.94
CA TYR A 244 13.88 -43.94 -3.19
C TYR A 244 12.99 -44.58 -4.26
N GLN A 245 12.68 -43.83 -5.33
CA GLN A 245 11.94 -44.34 -6.47
C GLN A 245 12.80 -44.23 -7.73
N ASP A 246 12.84 -45.28 -8.56
CA ASP A 246 13.55 -45.25 -9.83
C ASP A 246 13.01 -44.13 -10.73
N ALA A 247 13.89 -43.46 -11.50
CA ALA A 247 13.52 -42.28 -12.29
C ALA A 247 12.39 -42.54 -13.30
N GLY A 248 12.27 -43.77 -13.80
CA GLY A 248 11.21 -44.19 -14.71
C GLY A 248 9.84 -44.32 -14.06
N LYS A 249 9.72 -44.29 -12.72
CA LYS A 249 8.46 -44.39 -11.96
C LYS A 249 7.53 -45.51 -12.43
N ASP A 250 8.12 -46.62 -12.85
CA ASP A 250 7.40 -47.80 -13.30
C ASP A 250 6.75 -48.53 -12.12
N ARG A 251 5.93 -49.53 -12.42
CA ARG A 251 5.37 -50.43 -11.42
C ARG A 251 6.50 -51.12 -10.65
N ASN A 252 6.39 -51.20 -9.32
CA ASN A 252 7.41 -51.74 -8.41
C ASN A 252 8.76 -50.98 -8.45
N SER A 253 8.73 -49.66 -8.74
CA SER A 253 9.91 -48.79 -8.79
C SER A 253 10.35 -48.21 -7.45
N VAL A 254 9.52 -48.30 -6.41
CA VAL A 254 9.85 -47.79 -5.07
C VAL A 254 10.67 -48.84 -4.32
N ARG A 255 11.84 -48.44 -3.84
CA ARG A 255 12.88 -49.32 -3.31
C ARG A 255 13.50 -48.76 -2.03
N VAL A 256 14.20 -49.64 -1.33
CA VAL A 256 15.01 -49.32 -0.17
C VAL A 256 16.48 -49.55 -0.48
N LYS A 257 17.34 -48.57 -0.15
CA LYS A 257 18.79 -48.69 -0.26
C LYS A 257 19.27 -49.81 0.66
N ARG A 258 19.70 -50.91 0.05
CA ARG A 258 20.11 -52.14 0.75
C ARG A 258 21.13 -51.90 1.85
N LEU A 259 22.15 -51.06 1.60
CA LEU A 259 23.19 -50.76 2.59
C LEU A 259 22.66 -49.94 3.77
N VAL A 260 21.73 -49.01 3.53
CA VAL A 260 21.13 -48.21 4.62
C VAL A 260 20.24 -49.08 5.50
N ALA A 261 19.46 -49.98 4.90
CA ALA A 261 18.70 -51.00 5.64
C ALA A 261 19.62 -51.97 6.40
N TYR A 262 20.75 -52.37 5.80
CA TYR A 262 21.75 -53.23 6.44
C TYR A 262 22.32 -52.62 7.71
N GLU A 263 22.78 -51.37 7.65
CA GLU A 263 23.38 -50.67 8.79
C GLU A 263 22.43 -50.55 9.98
N LEU A 264 21.12 -50.39 9.73
CA LEU A 264 20.10 -50.34 10.79
C LEU A 264 19.82 -51.69 11.46
N LEU A 265 20.14 -52.79 10.78
CA LEU A 265 19.73 -54.14 11.15
C LEU A 265 20.90 -55.07 11.50
N LYS A 266 22.15 -54.67 11.20
CA LYS A 266 23.37 -55.48 11.38
C LYS A 266 23.70 -55.84 12.83
N TYR A 267 23.02 -55.23 13.80
CA TYR A 267 23.24 -55.44 15.23
C TYR A 267 22.70 -56.78 15.74
N ASN A 268 21.83 -57.47 14.97
CA ASN A 268 21.26 -58.77 15.34
C ASN A 268 21.83 -59.88 14.45
N GLU A 269 22.27 -60.99 15.06
CA GLU A 269 22.97 -62.07 14.35
C GLU A 269 22.04 -63.15 13.78
N ASP A 270 20.80 -63.30 14.27
CA ASP A 270 19.85 -64.26 13.72
C ASP A 270 19.12 -63.65 12.52
N VAL A 271 19.49 -64.13 11.32
CA VAL A 271 18.88 -63.73 10.04
C VAL A 271 17.35 -63.83 10.08
N ARG A 272 16.77 -64.81 10.79
CA ARG A 272 15.31 -64.94 10.90
C ARG A 272 14.69 -63.79 11.70
N VAL A 273 15.35 -63.34 12.76
CA VAL A 273 14.90 -62.22 13.58
C VAL A 273 15.04 -60.92 12.79
N VAL A 274 16.16 -60.73 12.09
CA VAL A 274 16.39 -59.58 11.21
C VAL A 274 15.35 -59.50 10.09
N MET A 275 15.04 -60.61 9.41
CA MET A 275 14.04 -60.60 8.33
C MET A 275 12.63 -60.31 8.86
N LYS A 276 12.29 -60.78 10.07
CA LYS A 276 11.01 -60.46 10.70
C LYS A 276 10.91 -58.98 11.06
N GLU A 277 11.96 -58.42 11.66
CA GLU A 277 12.01 -57.00 11.98
C GLU A 277 11.98 -56.13 10.72
N TYR A 278 12.73 -56.51 9.68
CA TYR A 278 12.73 -55.79 8.40
C TYR A 278 11.35 -55.84 7.73
N LEU A 279 10.65 -56.97 7.79
CA LEU A 279 9.26 -57.08 7.33
C LEU A 279 8.34 -56.10 8.07
N GLU A 280 8.45 -56.01 9.40
CA GLU A 280 7.68 -55.05 10.21
C GLU A 280 8.00 -53.60 9.83
N ILE A 281 9.28 -53.28 9.57
CA ILE A 281 9.70 -51.96 9.09
C ILE A 281 9.11 -51.66 7.71
N LEU A 282 9.23 -52.58 6.74
CA LEU A 282 8.72 -52.41 5.37
C LEU A 282 7.20 -52.24 5.37
N ASN A 283 6.47 -52.99 6.20
CA ASN A 283 5.03 -52.82 6.38
C ASN A 283 4.71 -51.44 7.00
N GLY A 284 5.49 -51.00 7.99
CA GLY A 284 5.37 -49.66 8.57
C GLY A 284 5.72 -48.50 7.61
N LEU A 285 6.61 -48.74 6.64
CA LEU A 285 6.89 -47.81 5.54
C LEU A 285 5.71 -47.70 4.58
N ASN A 286 5.12 -48.84 4.21
CA ASN A 286 4.02 -48.91 3.25
C ASN A 286 2.66 -48.51 3.83
N LEU A 287 2.41 -48.71 5.13
CA LEU A 287 1.12 -48.41 5.77
C LEU A 287 0.57 -46.99 5.45
N PRO A 288 1.30 -45.89 5.70
CA PRO A 288 0.79 -44.56 5.36
C PRO A 288 0.64 -44.33 3.85
N ILE A 289 1.35 -45.08 3.01
CA ILE A 289 1.23 -45.02 1.55
C ILE A 289 -0.06 -45.71 1.11
N TYR A 290 -0.40 -46.86 1.70
CA TYR A 290 -1.69 -47.53 1.51
C TYR A 290 -2.85 -46.66 1.95
N GLU A 291 -2.78 -46.07 3.15
CA GLU A 291 -3.81 -45.15 3.66
C GLU A 291 -4.03 -43.95 2.72
N LYS A 292 -2.94 -43.42 2.15
CA LYS A 292 -3.03 -42.35 1.15
C LYS A 292 -3.65 -42.85 -0.16
N TYR A 293 -3.21 -44.01 -0.66
CA TYR A 293 -3.74 -44.60 -1.88
C TYR A 293 -5.24 -44.88 -1.76
N ASP A 294 -5.71 -45.39 -0.62
CA ASP A 294 -7.14 -45.64 -0.39
C ASP A 294 -7.95 -44.34 -0.49
N LYS A 295 -7.45 -43.25 0.09
CA LYS A 295 -8.05 -41.90 -0.07
C LYS A 295 -8.03 -41.41 -1.52
N ASP A 296 -6.92 -41.63 -2.23
CA ASP A 296 -6.79 -41.28 -3.64
C ASP A 296 -7.82 -42.06 -4.49
N VAL A 297 -8.05 -43.35 -4.20
CA VAL A 297 -9.08 -44.18 -4.85
C VAL A 297 -10.48 -43.65 -4.59
N GLU A 298 -10.80 -43.20 -3.38
CA GLU A 298 -12.09 -42.57 -3.08
C GLU A 298 -12.33 -41.33 -3.95
N VAL A 299 -11.30 -40.50 -4.13
CA VAL A 299 -11.35 -39.31 -5.00
C VAL A 299 -11.55 -39.70 -6.47
N ILE A 300 -10.80 -40.69 -6.96
CA ILE A 300 -10.93 -41.20 -8.34
C ILE A 300 -12.36 -41.65 -8.61
N ILE A 301 -12.91 -42.49 -7.71
CA ILE A 301 -14.26 -43.05 -7.86
C ILE A 301 -15.32 -41.96 -7.83
N LYS A 302 -15.19 -40.98 -6.93
CA LYS A 302 -16.09 -39.83 -6.87
C LYS A 302 -16.08 -39.04 -8.17
N ASN A 303 -14.89 -38.65 -8.65
CA ASN A 303 -14.76 -37.85 -9.87
C ASN A 303 -15.28 -38.59 -11.12
N MET A 304 -15.02 -39.90 -11.21
CA MET A 304 -15.59 -40.75 -12.25
C MET A 304 -17.12 -40.74 -12.19
N ARG A 305 -17.71 -40.95 -11.01
CA ARG A 305 -19.17 -40.94 -10.82
C ARG A 305 -19.78 -39.61 -11.25
N ASP A 306 -19.25 -38.51 -10.74
CA ASP A 306 -19.77 -37.16 -11.01
C ASP A 306 -19.70 -36.83 -12.51
N ARG A 307 -18.61 -37.24 -13.17
CA ARG A 307 -18.45 -37.01 -14.62
C ARG A 307 -19.41 -37.85 -15.46
N ILE A 308 -19.57 -39.14 -15.15
CA ILE A 308 -20.53 -40.00 -15.86
C ILE A 308 -21.95 -39.50 -15.65
N LYS A 309 -22.30 -39.09 -14.43
CA LYS A 309 -23.60 -38.48 -14.11
C LYS A 309 -23.86 -37.26 -14.99
N TYR A 310 -22.89 -36.35 -15.10
CA TYR A 310 -23.03 -35.20 -16.00
C TYR A 310 -23.18 -35.60 -17.47
N GLU A 311 -22.31 -36.48 -18.00
CA GLU A 311 -22.30 -36.81 -19.44
C GLU A 311 -23.49 -37.65 -19.92
N ARG A 312 -24.16 -38.38 -19.01
CA ARG A 312 -25.22 -39.33 -19.36
C ARG A 312 -26.59 -39.00 -18.77
N LEU A 313 -26.65 -38.48 -17.53
CA LEU A 313 -27.90 -38.35 -16.78
C LEU A 313 -28.37 -36.89 -16.61
N ALA A 314 -27.45 -35.95 -16.40
CA ALA A 314 -27.81 -34.57 -16.08
C ALA A 314 -28.64 -33.91 -17.18
N GLU A 315 -29.66 -33.14 -16.81
CA GLU A 315 -30.55 -32.49 -17.78
C GLU A 315 -29.81 -31.50 -18.69
N ASN A 316 -28.86 -30.77 -18.10
CA ASN A 316 -27.96 -29.83 -18.76
C ASN A 316 -26.69 -30.49 -19.33
N GLY A 317 -26.57 -31.82 -19.26
CA GLY A 317 -25.45 -32.58 -19.78
C GLY A 317 -25.63 -32.99 -21.26
N PRO A 318 -24.56 -33.50 -21.92
CA PRO A 318 -24.57 -33.87 -23.34
C PRO A 318 -25.42 -35.11 -23.68
N LYS A 319 -25.90 -35.87 -22.68
CA LYS A 319 -26.75 -37.07 -22.85
C LYS A 319 -26.23 -38.03 -23.91
N LEU A 320 -24.97 -38.47 -23.77
CA LEU A 320 -24.24 -39.23 -24.79
C LEU A 320 -24.82 -40.62 -25.14
N GLY A 321 -25.82 -41.11 -24.39
CA GLY A 321 -26.55 -42.35 -24.67
C GLY A 321 -25.81 -43.62 -24.22
N ARG A 322 -25.89 -44.71 -24.99
CA ARG A 322 -25.20 -45.98 -24.70
C ARG A 322 -23.68 -45.84 -24.78
N VAL A 323 -22.95 -46.63 -23.99
CA VAL A 323 -21.47 -46.71 -24.05
C VAL A 323 -21.05 -47.51 -25.29
N SER A 324 -20.16 -46.93 -26.10
CA SER A 324 -19.56 -47.55 -27.29
C SER A 324 -18.10 -47.10 -27.45
N LYS A 325 -17.41 -47.58 -28.49
CA LYS A 325 -16.04 -47.14 -28.80
C LYS A 325 -15.97 -45.66 -29.18
N GLU A 326 -16.97 -45.16 -29.90
CA GLU A 326 -17.11 -43.76 -30.31
C GLU A 326 -17.59 -42.86 -29.15
N ARG A 327 -18.29 -43.46 -28.17
CA ARG A 327 -18.83 -42.77 -26.98
C ARG A 327 -18.43 -43.55 -25.73
N PRO A 328 -17.14 -43.54 -25.36
CA PRO A 328 -16.63 -44.35 -24.24
C PRO A 328 -17.28 -43.96 -22.91
N LEU A 329 -17.14 -44.82 -21.91
CA LEU A 329 -17.71 -44.57 -20.57
C LEU A 329 -17.24 -43.22 -20.01
N LEU A 330 -15.96 -42.91 -20.19
CA LEU A 330 -15.36 -41.61 -19.98
C LEU A 330 -14.39 -41.34 -21.13
N TYR A 331 -14.27 -40.08 -21.55
CA TYR A 331 -13.25 -39.70 -22.52
C TYR A 331 -11.83 -39.98 -21.99
N SER A 332 -10.98 -40.39 -22.93
CA SER A 332 -9.57 -40.64 -22.69
C SER A 332 -8.85 -39.35 -22.29
N TYR A 333 -7.99 -39.45 -21.28
CA TYR A 333 -7.07 -38.37 -20.90
C TYR A 333 -5.84 -38.27 -21.80
N PHE A 334 -5.62 -39.26 -22.68
CA PHE A 334 -4.44 -39.35 -23.53
C PHE A 334 -4.80 -39.45 -25.02
N THR A 335 -4.07 -38.73 -25.86
CA THR A 335 -3.99 -38.95 -27.30
C THR A 335 -2.92 -39.99 -27.61
N ARG A 336 -3.29 -41.07 -28.31
CA ARG A 336 -2.42 -42.22 -28.59
C ARG A 336 -2.05 -42.27 -30.07
N PHE A 337 -0.78 -42.48 -30.38
CA PHE A 337 -0.32 -42.71 -31.75
C PHE A 337 0.98 -43.53 -31.77
N GLU A 338 1.37 -44.01 -32.95
CA GLU A 338 2.61 -44.75 -33.16
C GLU A 338 3.52 -44.00 -34.14
N ARG A 339 4.82 -43.97 -33.85
CA ARG A 339 5.84 -43.42 -34.74
C ARG A 339 7.10 -44.26 -34.69
N ASN A 340 7.63 -44.63 -35.85
CA ASN A 340 8.85 -45.44 -35.99
C ASN A 340 8.82 -46.72 -35.13
N GLY A 341 7.67 -47.38 -35.03
CA GLY A 341 7.47 -48.59 -34.20
C GLY A 341 7.32 -48.33 -32.70
N LYS A 342 7.34 -47.08 -32.25
CA LYS A 342 7.21 -46.68 -30.85
C LYS A 342 5.83 -46.05 -30.59
N LYS A 343 5.14 -46.54 -29.56
CA LYS A 343 3.85 -46.01 -29.13
C LYS A 343 4.04 -44.81 -28.21
N TYR A 344 3.30 -43.74 -28.47
CA TYR A 344 3.25 -42.53 -27.67
C TYR A 344 1.85 -42.32 -27.11
N ALA A 345 1.78 -41.79 -25.90
CA ALA A 345 0.56 -41.33 -25.26
C ALA A 345 0.83 -39.93 -24.72
N LEU A 346 0.23 -38.92 -25.36
CA LEU A 346 0.33 -37.52 -24.95
C LEU A 346 -0.90 -37.15 -24.13
N VAL A 347 -0.71 -36.44 -23.04
CA VAL A 347 -1.84 -35.98 -22.22
C VAL A 347 -2.63 -34.87 -22.91
N ASN A 348 -3.95 -34.98 -22.87
CA ASN A 348 -4.88 -33.95 -23.31
C ASN A 348 -5.03 -32.85 -22.27
N ASN A 349 -5.25 -31.61 -22.70
CA ASN A 349 -5.44 -30.47 -21.82
C ASN A 349 -6.86 -30.43 -21.24
N GLY A 350 -7.08 -29.55 -20.27
CA GLY A 350 -8.37 -29.30 -19.67
C GLY A 350 -8.27 -28.21 -18.61
N TRP A 351 -9.12 -28.30 -17.60
CA TRP A 351 -9.06 -27.44 -16.42
C TRP A 351 -9.49 -28.21 -15.17
N ILE A 352 -9.18 -27.66 -13.98
CA ILE A 352 -9.54 -28.24 -12.69
C ILE A 352 -10.49 -27.31 -11.97
N TRP A 353 -11.61 -27.87 -11.49
CA TRP A 353 -12.55 -27.12 -10.66
C TRP A 353 -11.86 -26.63 -9.38
N ASN A 354 -11.85 -25.30 -9.16
CA ASN A 354 -11.20 -24.65 -8.03
C ASN A 354 -9.70 -25.00 -7.88
N GLY A 355 -9.02 -25.26 -9.00
CA GLY A 355 -7.58 -25.51 -9.04
C GLY A 355 -6.77 -24.24 -8.78
N ASP A 356 -5.58 -24.38 -8.20
CA ASP A 356 -4.66 -23.24 -8.06
C ASP A 356 -4.02 -22.91 -9.43
N PRO A 357 -4.31 -21.73 -10.02
CA PRO A 357 -3.82 -21.36 -11.35
C PRO A 357 -2.29 -21.19 -11.41
N LEU A 358 -1.62 -21.06 -10.26
CA LEU A 358 -0.16 -20.98 -10.22
C LEU A 358 0.52 -22.34 -10.41
N ASN A 359 -0.22 -23.44 -10.27
CA ASN A 359 0.30 -24.79 -10.41
C ASN A 359 -0.09 -25.38 -11.76
N ASN A 360 0.93 -25.79 -12.52
CA ASN A 360 0.70 -26.56 -13.73
C ASN A 360 0.21 -27.96 -13.36
N PHE A 361 -1.10 -28.21 -13.53
CA PHE A 361 -1.72 -29.45 -13.10
C PHE A 361 -1.20 -30.70 -13.83
N ALA A 362 -0.60 -30.57 -15.02
CA ALA A 362 0.07 -31.67 -15.72
C ALA A 362 1.33 -32.19 -15.01
N GLU A 363 1.88 -31.43 -14.08
CA GLU A 363 3.03 -31.81 -13.25
C GLU A 363 2.60 -32.37 -11.88
N THR A 364 1.29 -32.49 -11.64
CA THR A 364 0.70 -33.00 -10.39
C THR A 364 0.03 -34.36 -10.60
N ASN A 365 -0.57 -34.92 -9.53
CA ASN A 365 -1.34 -36.16 -9.60
C ASN A 365 -2.77 -35.97 -10.14
N ALA A 366 -3.16 -34.78 -10.63
CA ALA A 366 -4.53 -34.49 -11.05
C ALA A 366 -5.09 -35.48 -12.10
N TYR A 367 -4.25 -35.91 -13.04
CA TYR A 367 -4.64 -36.89 -14.06
C TYR A 367 -4.89 -38.29 -13.46
N PHE A 368 -4.09 -38.70 -12.47
CA PHE A 368 -4.30 -39.96 -11.74
C PHE A 368 -5.59 -39.89 -10.90
N LEU A 369 -5.83 -38.75 -10.24
CA LEU A 369 -7.01 -38.53 -9.41
C LEU A 369 -8.30 -38.26 -10.21
N ARG A 370 -8.24 -38.25 -11.55
CA ARG A 370 -9.36 -37.91 -12.45
C ARG A 370 -10.00 -36.54 -12.15
N GLN A 371 -9.20 -35.57 -11.71
CA GLN A 371 -9.67 -34.22 -11.35
C GLN A 371 -9.81 -33.27 -12.55
N VAL A 372 -9.26 -33.65 -13.71
CA VAL A 372 -9.21 -32.80 -14.91
C VAL A 372 -10.51 -32.93 -15.70
N ILE A 373 -11.18 -31.82 -15.94
CA ILE A 373 -12.24 -31.71 -16.94
C ILE A 373 -11.56 -31.59 -18.30
N ILE A 374 -11.54 -32.71 -19.03
CA ILE A 374 -10.67 -32.90 -20.20
C ILE A 374 -11.28 -32.35 -21.49
N TRP A 375 -10.44 -31.75 -22.33
CA TRP A 375 -10.70 -31.44 -23.74
C TRP A 375 -10.03 -32.49 -24.59
N GLY A 376 -10.78 -33.54 -24.96
CA GLY A 376 -10.23 -34.70 -25.64
C GLY A 376 -9.64 -34.42 -27.03
N ASP A 377 -10.00 -33.30 -27.63
CA ASP A 377 -9.50 -32.84 -28.93
C ASP A 377 -8.17 -32.08 -28.85
N CYS A 378 -7.72 -31.69 -27.66
CA CYS A 378 -6.57 -30.81 -27.46
C CYS A 378 -5.46 -31.46 -26.61
N VAL A 379 -4.25 -31.61 -27.16
CA VAL A 379 -3.04 -32.10 -26.45
C VAL A 379 -2.37 -30.96 -25.67
N LYS A 380 -2.02 -31.17 -24.40
CA LYS A 380 -1.32 -30.18 -23.55
C LYS A 380 0.14 -30.03 -23.98
N LEU A 381 0.59 -28.79 -24.15
CA LEU A 381 1.98 -28.45 -24.47
C LEU A 381 2.87 -28.40 -23.21
N ARG A 382 4.07 -28.98 -23.32
CA ARG A 382 5.10 -29.16 -22.27
C ARG A 382 6.31 -28.26 -22.53
N TYR A 383 6.24 -27.01 -22.07
CA TYR A 383 7.34 -26.04 -22.22
C TYR A 383 8.55 -26.33 -21.30
N GLY A 384 8.32 -26.87 -20.10
CA GLY A 384 9.34 -26.94 -19.07
C GLY A 384 9.50 -25.63 -18.30
N LYS A 385 10.62 -25.46 -17.59
CA LYS A 385 10.91 -24.28 -16.76
C LYS A 385 11.54 -23.16 -17.56
N GLU A 386 12.29 -23.49 -18.61
CA GLU A 386 12.97 -22.53 -19.46
C GLU A 386 13.11 -23.06 -20.90
N PRO A 387 13.49 -22.21 -21.88
CA PRO A 387 13.54 -22.60 -23.29
C PRO A 387 14.36 -23.86 -23.59
N ARG A 388 15.43 -24.13 -22.83
CA ARG A 388 16.31 -25.29 -23.05
C ARG A 388 15.61 -26.64 -22.80
N ASP A 389 14.53 -26.67 -22.01
CA ASP A 389 13.82 -27.89 -21.68
C ASP A 389 12.97 -28.41 -22.87
N ASN A 390 12.64 -27.52 -23.81
CA ASN A 390 11.92 -27.84 -25.04
C ASN A 390 12.11 -26.79 -26.15
N LEU A 391 13.34 -26.64 -26.64
CA LEU A 391 13.70 -25.53 -27.54
C LEU A 391 12.76 -25.41 -28.76
N ILE A 392 12.40 -26.54 -29.37
CA ILE A 392 11.55 -26.59 -30.56
C ILE A 392 10.18 -25.97 -30.27
N LEU A 393 9.53 -26.37 -29.18
CA LEU A 393 8.22 -25.84 -28.81
C LEU A 393 8.27 -24.33 -28.52
N TRP A 394 9.29 -23.86 -27.79
CA TRP A 394 9.44 -22.44 -27.45
C TRP A 394 9.65 -21.59 -28.71
N GLU A 395 10.51 -22.03 -29.63
CA GLU A 395 10.77 -21.34 -30.89
C GLU A 395 9.52 -21.30 -31.79
N TYR A 396 8.82 -22.42 -31.91
CA TYR A 396 7.61 -22.56 -32.71
C TYR A 396 6.48 -21.62 -32.22
N MET A 397 6.28 -21.56 -30.90
CA MET A 397 5.28 -20.69 -30.28
C MET A 397 5.70 -19.22 -30.28
N ARG A 398 7.02 -18.94 -30.23
CA ARG A 398 7.54 -17.58 -30.42
C ARG A 398 7.26 -17.09 -31.82
N GLU A 399 7.53 -17.90 -32.84
CA GLU A 399 7.27 -17.53 -34.23
C GLU A 399 5.77 -17.26 -34.46
N TYR A 400 4.90 -18.12 -33.93
CA TYR A 400 3.45 -17.92 -33.94
C TYR A 400 3.07 -16.57 -33.32
N SER A 401 3.55 -16.30 -32.11
CA SER A 401 3.24 -15.06 -31.37
C SER A 401 3.79 -13.82 -32.10
N VAL A 402 4.99 -13.91 -32.68
CA VAL A 402 5.59 -12.80 -33.44
C VAL A 402 4.78 -12.50 -34.71
N LYS A 403 4.41 -13.52 -35.49
CA LYS A 403 3.56 -13.34 -36.69
C LYS A 403 2.22 -12.69 -36.36
N MET A 404 1.60 -13.08 -35.23
CA MET A 404 0.36 -12.45 -34.77
C MET A 404 0.58 -10.98 -34.35
N ALA A 405 1.66 -10.66 -33.63
CA ALA A 405 1.96 -9.29 -33.22
C ALA A 405 2.34 -8.36 -34.39
N GLU A 406 2.93 -8.90 -35.46
CA GLU A 406 3.23 -8.15 -36.69
C GLU A 406 1.96 -7.64 -37.38
N ILE A 407 0.88 -8.41 -37.28
CA ILE A 407 -0.40 -8.15 -37.98
C ILE A 407 -1.37 -7.41 -37.07
N PHE A 408 -1.64 -7.95 -35.88
CA PHE A 408 -2.68 -7.46 -34.98
C PHE A 408 -2.14 -6.48 -33.93
N HIS A 409 -3.03 -5.63 -33.42
CA HIS A 409 -2.72 -4.58 -32.45
C HIS A 409 -2.60 -5.11 -31.02
N GLY A 410 -3.02 -6.36 -30.80
CA GLY A 410 -3.08 -6.94 -29.47
C GLY A 410 -3.45 -8.42 -29.46
N PHE A 411 -3.35 -9.01 -28.28
CA PHE A 411 -3.70 -10.40 -27.99
C PHE A 411 -4.86 -10.47 -27.00
N ARG A 412 -5.81 -11.37 -27.26
CA ARG A 412 -6.59 -12.02 -26.21
C ARG A 412 -5.88 -13.31 -25.84
N ILE A 413 -5.54 -13.48 -24.57
CA ILE A 413 -4.91 -14.72 -24.08
C ILE A 413 -6.00 -15.62 -23.56
N ASP A 414 -6.32 -16.65 -24.35
CA ASP A 414 -7.22 -17.72 -23.97
C ASP A 414 -6.68 -18.49 -22.76
N ASN A 415 -7.55 -18.73 -21.78
CA ASN A 415 -7.25 -19.53 -20.58
C ASN A 415 -5.87 -19.16 -19.95
N CYS A 416 -5.62 -17.86 -19.74
CA CYS A 416 -4.33 -17.33 -19.31
C CYS A 416 -3.88 -17.92 -17.96
N HIS A 417 -4.84 -18.25 -17.10
CA HIS A 417 -4.61 -18.86 -15.80
C HIS A 417 -4.06 -20.29 -15.86
N SER A 418 -4.15 -20.96 -17.02
CA SER A 418 -3.53 -22.27 -17.27
C SER A 418 -2.18 -22.18 -17.98
N THR A 419 -1.74 -20.97 -18.36
CA THR A 419 -0.45 -20.74 -18.99
C THR A 419 0.61 -20.42 -17.94
N PRO A 420 1.73 -21.16 -17.87
CA PRO A 420 2.82 -20.82 -16.97
C PRO A 420 3.33 -19.38 -17.20
N ILE A 421 3.44 -18.60 -16.14
CA ILE A 421 3.86 -17.19 -16.21
C ILE A 421 5.16 -16.99 -17.00
N PRO A 422 6.24 -17.80 -16.83
CA PRO A 422 7.47 -17.61 -17.60
C PRO A 422 7.28 -17.78 -19.11
N VAL A 423 6.37 -18.67 -19.52
CA VAL A 423 6.04 -18.91 -20.93
C VAL A 423 5.29 -17.72 -21.49
N ALA A 424 4.19 -17.33 -20.85
CA ALA A 424 3.39 -16.18 -21.29
C ALA A 424 4.25 -14.90 -21.34
N GLN A 425 5.09 -14.67 -20.33
CA GLN A 425 5.98 -13.50 -20.29
C GLN A 425 6.92 -13.48 -21.49
N TYR A 426 7.58 -14.60 -21.79
CA TYR A 426 8.50 -14.70 -22.93
C TYR A 426 7.81 -14.44 -24.27
N LEU A 427 6.61 -14.99 -24.47
CA LEU A 427 5.85 -14.87 -25.72
C LEU A 427 5.28 -13.45 -25.91
N ILE A 428 4.74 -12.84 -24.85
CA ILE A 428 4.30 -11.44 -24.87
C ILE A 428 5.49 -10.51 -25.11
N ASP A 429 6.63 -10.74 -24.45
CA ASP A 429 7.84 -9.93 -24.64
C ASP A 429 8.38 -10.06 -26.06
N ALA A 430 8.30 -11.25 -26.66
CA ALA A 430 8.65 -11.44 -28.08
C ALA A 430 7.71 -10.63 -29.00
N GLY A 431 6.40 -10.66 -28.75
CA GLY A 431 5.44 -9.83 -29.48
C GLY A 431 5.71 -8.33 -29.30
N ARG A 432 5.99 -7.89 -28.07
CA ARG A 432 6.28 -6.48 -27.74
C ARG A 432 7.57 -5.94 -28.36
N ARG A 433 8.54 -6.81 -28.66
CA ARG A 433 9.75 -6.41 -29.40
C ARG A 433 9.44 -5.98 -30.82
N VAL A 434 8.41 -6.56 -31.44
CA VAL A 434 7.99 -6.25 -32.80
C VAL A 434 6.90 -5.18 -32.81
N ARG A 435 5.97 -5.20 -31.85
CA ARG A 435 4.94 -4.17 -31.64
C ARG A 435 4.99 -3.63 -30.21
N ARG A 436 5.62 -2.47 -30.00
CA ARG A 436 5.86 -1.91 -28.66
C ARG A 436 4.59 -1.55 -27.89
N ASP A 437 3.53 -1.23 -28.62
CA ASP A 437 2.20 -0.83 -28.18
C ASP A 437 1.20 -1.99 -28.19
N LEU A 438 1.68 -3.24 -28.14
CA LEU A 438 0.82 -4.43 -28.11
C LEU A 438 -0.14 -4.40 -26.90
N TYR A 439 -1.43 -4.34 -27.18
CA TYR A 439 -2.50 -4.42 -26.19
C TYR A 439 -2.77 -5.87 -25.80
N VAL A 440 -2.76 -6.17 -24.50
CA VAL A 440 -2.93 -7.55 -24.01
C VAL A 440 -4.15 -7.63 -23.11
N VAL A 441 -5.10 -8.46 -23.52
CA VAL A 441 -6.31 -8.82 -22.77
C VAL A 441 -6.18 -10.27 -22.33
N ALA A 442 -6.60 -10.59 -21.11
CA ALA A 442 -6.56 -11.96 -20.63
C ALA A 442 -7.90 -12.41 -20.07
N GLU A 443 -8.29 -13.63 -20.44
CA GLU A 443 -9.28 -14.41 -19.71
C GLU A 443 -8.58 -15.03 -18.49
N LEU A 444 -8.82 -14.44 -17.32
CA LEU A 444 -8.11 -14.77 -16.09
C LEU A 444 -9.08 -14.88 -14.91
N PHE A 445 -9.24 -16.10 -14.42
CA PHE A 445 -10.13 -16.43 -13.29
C PHE A 445 -9.33 -17.14 -12.20
N THR A 446 -8.61 -16.37 -11.36
CA THR A 446 -7.75 -16.96 -10.33
C THR A 446 -8.45 -17.22 -8.99
N GLY A 447 -9.70 -16.76 -8.84
CA GLY A 447 -10.46 -16.79 -7.59
C GLY A 447 -9.97 -15.79 -6.52
N SER A 448 -8.93 -15.00 -6.79
CA SER A 448 -8.40 -13.99 -5.85
C SER A 448 -7.79 -12.80 -6.61
N GLU A 449 -8.17 -11.58 -6.22
CA GLU A 449 -7.61 -10.34 -6.80
C GLU A 449 -6.08 -10.23 -6.58
N GLU A 450 -5.56 -10.83 -5.50
CA GLU A 450 -4.11 -10.90 -5.26
C GLU A 450 -3.40 -11.75 -6.31
N LYS A 451 -3.99 -12.89 -6.69
CA LYS A 451 -3.43 -13.77 -7.74
C LYS A 451 -3.56 -13.12 -9.11
N ASP A 452 -4.68 -12.45 -9.41
CA ASP A 452 -4.83 -11.64 -10.62
C ASP A 452 -3.69 -10.61 -10.75
N LEU A 453 -3.34 -9.93 -9.65
CA LEU A 453 -2.26 -8.94 -9.63
C LEU A 453 -0.90 -9.55 -9.95
N ILE A 454 -0.62 -10.81 -9.56
CA ILE A 454 0.63 -11.49 -9.90
C ILE A 454 0.75 -11.67 -11.43
N PHE A 455 -0.31 -12.13 -12.09
CA PHE A 455 -0.31 -12.29 -13.55
C PHE A 455 -0.21 -10.94 -14.25
N VAL A 456 -1.03 -9.96 -13.84
CA VAL A 456 -1.07 -8.62 -14.45
C VAL A 456 0.29 -7.93 -14.33
N SER A 457 0.90 -7.93 -13.13
CA SER A 457 2.18 -7.27 -12.88
C SER A 457 3.35 -7.91 -13.64
N LYS A 458 3.39 -9.24 -13.76
CA LYS A 458 4.48 -9.96 -14.43
C LYS A 458 4.35 -10.00 -15.94
N LEU A 459 3.13 -10.18 -16.46
CA LEU A 459 2.86 -10.31 -17.90
C LEU A 459 2.63 -8.95 -18.57
N GLY A 460 2.34 -7.92 -17.78
CA GLY A 460 1.96 -6.61 -18.31
C GLY A 460 0.58 -6.64 -18.97
N ILE A 461 -0.36 -7.46 -18.50
CA ILE A 461 -1.73 -7.51 -19.05
C ILE A 461 -2.39 -6.14 -18.87
N ASN A 462 -2.98 -5.62 -19.95
CA ASN A 462 -3.61 -4.30 -19.96
C ASN A 462 -5.07 -4.35 -19.52
N SER A 463 -5.78 -5.46 -19.74
CA SER A 463 -7.18 -5.59 -19.34
C SER A 463 -7.55 -7.02 -18.99
N LEU A 464 -8.33 -7.20 -17.93
CA LEU A 464 -8.95 -8.48 -17.61
C LEU A 464 -10.38 -8.53 -18.11
N ILE A 465 -10.76 -9.65 -18.73
CA ILE A 465 -12.14 -9.85 -19.17
C ILE A 465 -13.05 -9.97 -17.93
N ARG A 466 -14.17 -9.26 -17.98
CA ARG A 466 -15.29 -9.37 -17.04
C ARG A 466 -16.57 -9.57 -17.84
N GLU A 467 -17.47 -10.41 -17.36
CA GLU A 467 -18.67 -10.83 -18.11
C GLU A 467 -19.93 -10.23 -17.49
N GLY A 468 -20.65 -9.40 -18.25
CA GLY A 468 -21.80 -8.61 -17.83
C GLY A 468 -23.06 -9.44 -17.62
N ILE A 469 -23.20 -10.56 -18.32
CA ILE A 469 -24.33 -11.49 -18.19
C ILE A 469 -24.13 -12.55 -17.09
N GLN A 470 -22.96 -12.60 -16.45
CA GLN A 470 -22.70 -13.56 -15.36
C GLN A 470 -23.42 -13.29 -14.03
N PRO A 471 -23.61 -12.02 -13.58
CA PRO A 471 -24.35 -11.72 -12.36
C PRO A 471 -25.69 -12.43 -12.29
N TRP A 472 -25.94 -13.10 -11.16
CA TRP A 472 -27.16 -13.89 -10.93
C TRP A 472 -28.37 -13.03 -10.52
N ASP A 473 -28.14 -11.80 -10.06
CA ASP A 473 -29.18 -10.82 -9.73
C ASP A 473 -28.73 -9.37 -10.01
N VAL A 474 -29.66 -8.42 -9.85
CA VAL A 474 -29.43 -6.98 -10.08
C VAL A 474 -28.46 -6.39 -9.05
N SER A 475 -28.40 -6.94 -7.84
CA SER A 475 -27.49 -6.45 -6.81
C SER A 475 -26.04 -6.75 -7.15
N GLU A 476 -25.78 -7.98 -7.61
CA GLU A 476 -24.47 -8.38 -8.10
C GLU A 476 -24.08 -7.60 -9.36
N GLN A 477 -25.04 -7.33 -10.25
CA GLN A 477 -24.82 -6.45 -11.41
C GLN A 477 -24.35 -5.06 -10.96
N CYS A 478 -25.08 -4.42 -10.03
CA CYS A 478 -24.72 -3.12 -9.47
C CYS A 478 -23.35 -3.13 -8.78
N ARG A 479 -23.03 -4.20 -8.04
CA ARG A 479 -21.76 -4.34 -7.32
C ARG A 479 -20.57 -4.39 -8.29
N ILE A 480 -20.69 -5.18 -9.37
CA ILE A 480 -19.64 -5.26 -10.40
C ILE A 480 -19.53 -3.93 -11.14
N SER A 481 -20.64 -3.35 -11.59
CA SER A 481 -20.63 -2.07 -12.28
C SER A 481 -20.02 -0.97 -11.42
N HIS A 482 -20.38 -0.86 -10.13
CA HIS A 482 -19.76 0.09 -9.21
C HIS A 482 -18.24 -0.08 -9.10
N LYS A 483 -17.74 -1.32 -9.06
CA LYS A 483 -16.29 -1.59 -9.05
C LYS A 483 -15.60 -1.12 -10.34
N LEU A 484 -16.31 -1.13 -11.47
CA LEU A 484 -15.80 -0.76 -12.79
C LEU A 484 -16.13 0.69 -13.21
N SER A 485 -17.03 1.39 -12.52
CA SER A 485 -17.49 2.73 -12.90
C SER A 485 -16.51 3.85 -12.57
N GLY A 486 -15.57 3.66 -11.64
CA GLY A 486 -14.50 4.63 -11.37
C GLY A 486 -14.45 5.06 -9.90
N GLN A 487 -14.13 6.33 -9.65
CA GLN A 487 -14.06 6.86 -8.29
C GLN A 487 -15.41 7.39 -7.83
N THR A 488 -15.65 7.48 -6.53
CA THR A 488 -16.89 8.08 -6.01
C THR A 488 -16.95 9.59 -6.27
N ILE A 489 -18.14 10.13 -6.55
CA ILE A 489 -18.37 11.58 -6.62
C ILE A 489 -17.90 12.29 -5.34
N GLY A 490 -17.17 13.39 -5.51
CA GLY A 490 -16.55 14.13 -4.40
C GLY A 490 -15.25 13.52 -3.87
N SER A 491 -14.64 12.60 -4.62
CA SER A 491 -13.38 11.93 -4.25
C SER A 491 -12.21 12.91 -4.04
N PHE A 492 -11.43 12.66 -3.00
CA PHE A 492 -10.16 13.33 -2.74
C PHE A 492 -9.04 12.84 -3.68
N LYS A 493 -9.11 11.62 -4.22
CA LYS A 493 -8.01 11.06 -5.03
C LYS A 493 -7.78 11.87 -6.31
N ASN A 494 -8.85 12.19 -7.03
CA ASN A 494 -8.78 13.04 -8.23
C ASN A 494 -8.19 14.42 -7.91
N ALA A 495 -8.59 15.01 -6.78
CA ALA A 495 -8.08 16.29 -6.28
C ALA A 495 -6.55 16.26 -6.04
N ILE A 496 -6.01 15.12 -5.58
CA ILE A 496 -4.59 14.93 -5.32
C ILE A 496 -3.81 14.51 -6.57
N GLU A 497 -4.39 13.76 -7.49
CA GLU A 497 -3.68 13.13 -8.61
C GLU A 497 -3.68 13.98 -9.88
N ASN A 498 -4.72 14.79 -10.10
CA ASN A 498 -4.90 15.50 -11.36
C ASN A 498 -4.06 16.78 -11.43
N GLU A 499 -3.17 16.86 -12.42
CA GLU A 499 -2.34 18.03 -12.71
C GLU A 499 -3.18 19.28 -13.09
N LYS A 500 -4.44 19.13 -13.50
CA LYS A 500 -5.35 20.26 -13.72
C LYS A 500 -5.65 21.00 -12.40
N PHE A 501 -5.60 20.34 -11.24
CA PHE A 501 -5.82 20.92 -9.91
C PHE A 501 -4.53 21.41 -9.23
N LYS A 502 -3.40 20.79 -9.58
CA LYS A 502 -2.08 21.26 -9.19
C LYS A 502 -1.60 22.23 -10.25
N GLY A 503 -1.93 23.52 -10.09
CA GLY A 503 -1.41 24.57 -10.97
C GLY A 503 0.03 24.29 -11.36
N LYS A 504 0.40 24.54 -12.63
CA LYS A 504 1.63 24.11 -13.34
C LYS A 504 2.97 24.22 -12.56
N ASN A 505 2.99 24.78 -11.35
CA ASN A 505 4.12 25.07 -10.48
C ASN A 505 4.01 24.59 -9.01
N SER A 506 3.19 23.59 -8.62
CA SER A 506 3.42 22.92 -7.33
C SER A 506 4.75 22.12 -7.43
N PHE A 507 5.87 22.78 -7.09
CA PHE A 507 7.23 22.27 -7.26
C PHE A 507 7.56 21.70 -8.64
N LYS A 508 7.59 22.54 -9.69
CA LYS A 508 8.53 22.33 -10.82
C LYS A 508 9.98 22.70 -10.43
N GLY A 509 10.39 22.39 -9.20
CA GLY A 509 11.80 22.05 -8.99
C GLY A 509 12.05 20.75 -9.76
N LYS A 510 13.29 20.48 -10.17
CA LYS A 510 13.69 19.29 -10.96
C LYS A 510 13.25 17.90 -10.40
N ASN A 511 12.49 17.84 -9.31
CA ASN A 511 12.06 16.65 -8.56
C ASN A 511 10.54 16.63 -8.20
N SER A 512 9.61 17.19 -8.99
CA SER A 512 8.18 16.84 -8.80
C SER A 512 7.94 15.41 -9.25
N VAL A 513 7.73 14.52 -8.29
CA VAL A 513 7.29 13.15 -8.52
C VAL A 513 5.77 13.12 -8.43
N THR A 514 5.09 12.90 -9.56
CA THR A 514 3.68 12.50 -9.54
C THR A 514 3.61 11.12 -8.92
N VAL A 515 3.20 11.04 -7.65
CA VAL A 515 2.99 9.76 -6.96
C VAL A 515 1.77 9.12 -7.61
N LYS A 516 1.99 8.12 -8.47
CA LYS A 516 0.93 7.26 -8.97
C LYS A 516 0.65 6.19 -7.92
N ASN A 517 -0.55 6.22 -7.34
CA ASN A 517 -1.02 5.19 -6.42
C ASN A 517 -1.38 3.90 -7.19
N SER A 518 -1.49 2.78 -6.49
CA SER A 518 -2.03 1.55 -7.07
C SER A 518 -3.47 1.78 -7.52
N SER A 519 -3.75 1.51 -8.80
CA SER A 519 -5.09 1.50 -9.37
C SER A 519 -5.67 0.09 -9.32
N LEU A 520 -6.99 -0.02 -9.48
CA LEU A 520 -7.61 -1.28 -9.82
C LEU A 520 -7.05 -1.80 -11.15
N ILE A 521 -7.07 -3.11 -11.32
CA ILE A 521 -6.74 -3.74 -12.59
C ILE A 521 -7.80 -3.32 -13.60
N HIS A 522 -7.37 -2.74 -14.72
CA HIS A 522 -8.28 -2.32 -15.78
C HIS A 522 -9.05 -3.53 -16.35
N ALA A 523 -10.31 -3.31 -16.73
CA ALA A 523 -11.20 -4.37 -17.20
C ALA A 523 -11.59 -4.16 -18.67
N LEU A 524 -11.84 -5.27 -19.37
CA LEU A 524 -12.66 -5.31 -20.57
C LEU A 524 -14.01 -5.91 -20.17
N TYR A 525 -15.03 -5.07 -20.01
CA TYR A 525 -16.34 -5.48 -19.55
C TYR A 525 -17.22 -5.86 -20.75
N MET A 526 -17.36 -7.16 -20.97
CA MET A 526 -18.11 -7.72 -22.07
C MET A 526 -19.57 -7.87 -21.66
N ASP A 527 -20.54 -7.30 -22.38
CA ASP A 527 -21.96 -7.56 -22.11
C ASP A 527 -22.23 -9.07 -22.11
N CYS A 528 -21.76 -9.71 -23.16
CA CYS A 528 -21.82 -11.15 -23.42
C CYS A 528 -20.56 -11.56 -24.18
N THR A 529 -19.86 -12.58 -23.69
CA THR A 529 -18.73 -13.20 -24.40
C THR A 529 -19.23 -14.23 -25.40
N HIS A 530 -18.32 -14.77 -26.22
CA HIS A 530 -18.65 -15.85 -27.16
C HIS A 530 -18.86 -17.20 -26.49
N ASP A 531 -18.48 -17.34 -25.21
CA ASP A 531 -18.71 -18.53 -24.39
C ASP A 531 -19.97 -18.43 -23.52
N ASN A 532 -20.61 -17.26 -23.49
CA ASN A 532 -21.81 -17.04 -22.69
C ASN A 532 -23.10 -17.49 -23.40
N GLU A 533 -24.03 -17.98 -22.60
CA GLU A 533 -25.44 -18.08 -22.99
C GLU A 533 -25.99 -16.69 -23.33
N MET A 534 -26.82 -16.60 -24.37
CA MET A 534 -27.43 -15.34 -24.80
C MET A 534 -28.48 -14.85 -23.78
N PRO A 535 -28.86 -13.55 -23.76
CA PRO A 535 -29.87 -13.01 -22.85
C PRO A 535 -31.16 -13.83 -22.79
N ASN A 536 -31.65 -14.32 -23.94
CA ASN A 536 -32.85 -15.15 -24.01
C ASN A 536 -32.71 -16.55 -23.37
N GLN A 537 -31.49 -17.06 -23.20
CA GLN A 537 -31.24 -18.33 -22.52
C GLN A 537 -31.12 -18.17 -21.01
N LYS A 538 -30.47 -17.08 -20.56
CA LYS A 538 -30.11 -16.89 -19.16
C LYS A 538 -31.05 -15.98 -18.38
N ARG A 539 -31.68 -15.03 -19.07
CA ARG A 539 -32.61 -14.02 -18.53
C ARG A 539 -33.77 -13.88 -19.52
N THR A 540 -34.02 -12.69 -20.03
CA THR A 540 -34.97 -12.42 -21.11
C THR A 540 -34.28 -11.62 -22.20
N ILE A 541 -34.81 -11.68 -23.43
CA ILE A 541 -34.28 -10.88 -24.55
C ILE A 541 -34.40 -9.37 -24.31
N SER A 542 -35.40 -8.92 -23.55
CA SER A 542 -35.60 -7.52 -23.17
C SER A 542 -34.51 -6.98 -22.25
N ASP A 543 -33.77 -7.83 -21.55
CA ASP A 543 -32.66 -7.41 -20.67
C ASP A 543 -31.43 -6.92 -21.44
N THR A 544 -31.37 -7.18 -22.76
CA THR A 544 -30.26 -6.81 -23.64
C THR A 544 -29.94 -5.31 -23.57
N LEU A 545 -30.97 -4.44 -23.59
CA LEU A 545 -30.81 -2.98 -23.56
C LEU A 545 -30.34 -2.45 -22.19
N PRO A 546 -31.02 -2.75 -21.07
CA PRO A 546 -30.56 -2.35 -19.73
C PRO A 546 -29.13 -2.81 -19.43
N LEU A 547 -28.79 -4.06 -19.73
CA LEU A 547 -27.45 -4.60 -19.49
C LEU A 547 -26.39 -3.83 -20.29
N THR A 548 -26.63 -3.63 -21.58
CA THR A 548 -25.73 -2.87 -22.44
C THR A 548 -25.56 -1.42 -22.00
N SER A 549 -26.63 -0.77 -21.55
CA SER A 549 -26.53 0.60 -21.02
C SER A 549 -25.72 0.65 -19.72
N ILE A 550 -25.91 -0.32 -18.82
CA ILE A 550 -25.12 -0.41 -17.58
C ILE A 550 -23.63 -0.60 -17.88
N VAL A 551 -23.29 -1.49 -18.82
CA VAL A 551 -21.90 -1.73 -19.26
C VAL A 551 -21.32 -0.48 -19.91
N ALA A 552 -22.06 0.20 -20.80
CA ALA A 552 -21.60 1.45 -21.41
C ALA A 552 -21.35 2.59 -20.40
N PHE A 553 -22.01 2.55 -19.24
CA PHE A 553 -21.81 3.51 -18.14
C PHE A 553 -20.70 3.10 -17.14
N THR A 554 -19.89 2.09 -17.42
CA THR A 554 -18.66 1.81 -16.65
C THR A 554 -17.46 2.58 -17.22
N ARG A 555 -16.42 2.75 -16.41
CA ARG A 555 -15.12 3.32 -16.81
C ARG A 555 -14.12 2.19 -17.01
N SER A 556 -14.30 1.50 -18.11
CA SER A 556 -13.51 0.36 -18.54
C SER A 556 -13.63 0.24 -20.05
N ALA A 557 -12.71 -0.48 -20.70
CA ALA A 557 -13.03 -1.00 -22.02
C ALA A 557 -14.33 -1.81 -21.95
N ILE A 558 -15.15 -1.75 -23.00
CA ILE A 558 -16.40 -2.52 -23.11
C ILE A 558 -16.37 -3.41 -24.35
N GLY A 559 -17.21 -4.45 -24.38
CA GLY A 559 -17.36 -5.22 -25.59
C GLY A 559 -18.55 -6.14 -25.64
N SER A 560 -18.75 -6.77 -26.81
CA SER A 560 -19.89 -7.64 -27.09
C SER A 560 -19.52 -8.68 -28.13
N VAL A 561 -20.22 -9.82 -28.16
CA VAL A 561 -20.07 -10.83 -29.21
C VAL A 561 -21.03 -10.55 -30.38
N TYR A 562 -20.62 -10.94 -31.60
CA TYR A 562 -21.54 -11.06 -32.73
C TYR A 562 -22.63 -12.10 -32.43
N GLY A 563 -23.88 -11.70 -32.61
CA GLY A 563 -25.08 -12.43 -32.19
C GLY A 563 -25.82 -11.75 -31.06
N TYR A 564 -25.15 -10.98 -30.19
CA TYR A 564 -25.81 -10.27 -29.10
C TYR A 564 -26.62 -9.08 -29.62
N ASP A 565 -25.99 -8.19 -30.40
CA ASP A 565 -26.70 -7.02 -30.97
C ASP A 565 -27.69 -7.42 -32.07
N GLU A 566 -27.42 -8.56 -32.69
CA GLU A 566 -28.27 -9.23 -33.67
C GLU A 566 -29.41 -10.04 -33.02
N LEU A 567 -29.51 -10.05 -31.68
CA LEU A 567 -30.59 -10.66 -30.90
C LEU A 567 -30.75 -12.18 -31.13
N TYR A 568 -29.64 -12.91 -31.28
CA TYR A 568 -29.67 -14.37 -31.38
C TYR A 568 -30.29 -14.99 -30.13
N LEU A 569 -31.28 -15.87 -30.32
CA LEU A 569 -32.02 -16.51 -29.22
C LEU A 569 -31.18 -17.52 -28.43
N LYS A 570 -30.11 -18.04 -29.04
CA LYS A 570 -29.22 -19.03 -28.45
C LYS A 570 -27.78 -18.77 -28.88
N GLN A 571 -26.85 -19.09 -27.99
CA GLN A 571 -25.42 -19.13 -28.26
C GLN A 571 -25.13 -20.12 -29.39
N ARG A 572 -24.20 -19.75 -30.26
CA ARG A 572 -23.70 -20.65 -31.32
C ARG A 572 -22.62 -21.56 -30.77
N ASP A 573 -22.76 -22.86 -30.98
CA ASP A 573 -21.78 -23.88 -30.56
C ASP A 573 -20.49 -23.75 -31.39
N LEU A 574 -19.38 -23.41 -30.74
CA LEU A 574 -18.06 -23.19 -31.36
C LEU A 574 -17.52 -24.41 -32.11
N VAL A 575 -18.04 -25.62 -31.85
CA VAL A 575 -17.60 -26.87 -32.48
C VAL A 575 -18.56 -27.26 -33.59
N LYS A 576 -19.87 -27.32 -33.29
CA LYS A 576 -20.88 -27.93 -34.18
C LYS A 576 -21.50 -26.98 -35.22
N GLU A 577 -21.47 -25.67 -34.99
CA GLU A 577 -22.13 -24.70 -35.87
C GLU A 577 -21.21 -24.24 -37.01
N ASP A 578 -21.78 -24.18 -38.22
CA ASP A 578 -21.09 -23.83 -39.48
C ASP A 578 -21.80 -22.76 -40.29
N LYS A 579 -23.01 -22.38 -39.91
CA LYS A 579 -23.72 -21.32 -40.60
C LYS A 579 -22.94 -20.02 -40.50
N LEU A 580 -22.91 -19.30 -41.61
CA LEU A 580 -22.35 -17.97 -41.62
C LEU A 580 -23.20 -17.01 -40.79
N TYR A 581 -22.62 -15.87 -40.42
CA TYR A 581 -23.34 -14.76 -39.84
C TYR A 581 -24.29 -14.16 -40.86
N GLU A 582 -25.42 -13.66 -40.37
CA GLU A 582 -26.38 -12.91 -41.16
C GLU A 582 -26.20 -11.43 -40.81
N LEU A 583 -25.99 -10.59 -41.83
CA LEU A 583 -25.99 -9.14 -41.65
C LEU A 583 -27.44 -8.68 -41.48
N VAL A 584 -27.87 -8.60 -40.22
CA VAL A 584 -29.20 -8.12 -39.84
C VAL A 584 -29.05 -6.71 -39.26
N ASP A 585 -29.83 -5.78 -39.77
CA ASP A 585 -30.00 -4.46 -39.16
C ASP A 585 -31.18 -4.51 -38.19
N THR A 586 -30.90 -4.35 -36.90
CA THR A 586 -31.90 -4.35 -35.82
C THR A 586 -32.01 -2.95 -35.26
N GLU A 587 -33.18 -2.50 -34.81
CA GLU A 587 -33.24 -1.17 -34.17
C GLU A 587 -32.40 -1.11 -32.88
N PHE A 588 -32.15 -2.25 -32.21
CA PHE A 588 -31.23 -2.32 -31.08
C PHE A 588 -29.80 -1.90 -31.46
N LYS A 589 -29.34 -2.20 -32.67
CA LYS A 589 -28.04 -1.73 -33.16
C LYS A 589 -27.93 -0.20 -33.22
N GLN A 590 -29.04 0.51 -33.44
CA GLN A 590 -29.06 1.97 -33.35
C GLN A 590 -28.87 2.47 -31.91
N ALA A 591 -29.52 1.81 -30.95
CA ALA A 591 -29.31 2.08 -29.51
C ALA A 591 -27.86 1.77 -29.10
N ARG A 592 -27.30 0.64 -29.56
CA ARG A 592 -25.89 0.28 -29.38
C ARG A 592 -24.95 1.36 -29.90
N ARG A 593 -25.19 1.88 -31.10
CA ARG A 593 -24.40 2.98 -31.68
C ARG A 593 -24.39 4.22 -30.80
N PHE A 594 -25.54 4.60 -30.26
CA PHE A 594 -25.66 5.73 -29.35
C PHE A 594 -24.85 5.48 -28.06
N LEU A 595 -25.01 4.32 -27.44
CA LEU A 595 -24.36 3.96 -26.19
C LEU A 595 -22.83 3.85 -26.34
N ASN A 596 -22.35 3.26 -27.43
CA ASN A 596 -20.92 3.18 -27.73
C ASN A 596 -20.27 4.56 -27.89
N ARG A 597 -20.95 5.49 -28.59
CA ARG A 597 -20.47 6.87 -28.72
C ARG A 597 -20.48 7.62 -27.39
N LEU A 598 -21.56 7.45 -26.63
CA LEU A 598 -21.71 8.07 -25.32
C LEU A 598 -20.63 7.57 -24.35
N HIS A 599 -20.32 6.27 -24.38
CA HIS A 599 -19.24 5.68 -23.59
C HIS A 599 -17.89 6.38 -23.83
N VAL A 600 -17.54 6.60 -25.10
CA VAL A 600 -16.32 7.33 -25.48
C VAL A 600 -16.39 8.81 -25.08
N GLU A 601 -17.54 9.48 -25.24
CA GLU A 601 -17.73 10.87 -24.81
C GLU A 601 -17.56 11.03 -23.28
N MET A 602 -17.99 10.03 -22.50
CA MET A 602 -17.88 10.00 -21.05
C MET A 602 -16.47 9.70 -20.51
N ASN A 603 -15.43 9.62 -21.34
CA ASN A 603 -14.08 9.25 -20.90
C ASN A 603 -13.55 10.16 -19.76
N GLU A 604 -13.77 11.48 -19.84
CA GLU A 604 -13.37 12.43 -18.79
C GLU A 604 -14.31 12.41 -17.54
N CYS A 605 -15.48 11.76 -17.63
CA CYS A 605 -16.44 11.61 -16.53
C CYS A 605 -16.02 10.46 -15.60
N ILE A 606 -15.02 10.72 -14.76
CA ILE A 606 -14.34 9.69 -13.94
C ILE A 606 -14.88 9.52 -12.51
N GLU A 607 -15.75 10.42 -12.06
CA GLU A 607 -16.44 10.32 -10.78
C GLU A 607 -17.84 9.73 -10.97
N THR A 608 -18.22 8.78 -10.13
CA THR A 608 -19.43 7.97 -10.31
C THR A 608 -20.19 7.74 -9.03
N PHE A 609 -21.49 7.53 -9.20
CA PHE A 609 -22.40 7.11 -8.15
C PHE A 609 -23.31 6.02 -8.72
N VAL A 610 -23.33 4.86 -8.07
CA VAL A 610 -24.16 3.72 -8.47
C VAL A 610 -25.13 3.42 -7.36
N HIS A 611 -26.40 3.24 -7.70
CA HIS A 611 -27.44 2.91 -6.75
C HIS A 611 -28.44 1.93 -7.35
N GLN A 612 -28.95 1.03 -6.51
CA GLN A 612 -29.98 0.07 -6.86
C GLN A 612 -31.24 0.35 -6.06
N ASP A 613 -32.39 0.39 -6.74
CA ASP A 613 -33.70 0.35 -6.12
C ASP A 613 -34.54 -0.76 -6.77
N ASP A 614 -34.62 -1.91 -6.09
CA ASP A 614 -35.18 -3.17 -6.61
C ASP A 614 -34.56 -3.59 -7.96
N GLN A 615 -35.33 -3.56 -9.06
CA GLN A 615 -34.89 -3.92 -10.42
C GLN A 615 -34.36 -2.71 -11.22
N VAL A 616 -34.35 -1.52 -10.63
CA VAL A 616 -33.90 -0.29 -11.27
C VAL A 616 -32.49 0.05 -10.82
N VAL A 617 -31.59 0.17 -11.80
CA VAL A 617 -30.19 0.54 -11.60
C VAL A 617 -29.99 1.99 -12.02
N ARG A 618 -29.32 2.76 -11.16
CA ARG A 618 -28.96 4.16 -11.41
C ARG A 618 -27.45 4.30 -11.45
N ILE A 619 -26.93 4.92 -12.51
CA ILE A 619 -25.51 5.22 -12.63
C ILE A 619 -25.35 6.67 -13.05
N THR A 620 -24.75 7.47 -12.18
CA THR A 620 -24.31 8.83 -12.52
C THR A 620 -22.81 8.80 -12.80
N ARG A 621 -22.37 9.42 -13.90
CA ARG A 621 -20.96 9.74 -14.17
C ARG A 621 -20.78 11.24 -14.31
N GLU A 622 -19.71 11.78 -13.77
CA GLU A 622 -19.44 13.23 -13.73
C GLU A 622 -17.94 13.52 -13.92
N ASP A 623 -17.63 14.57 -14.68
CA ASP A 623 -16.30 15.14 -14.78
C ASP A 623 -15.98 15.91 -13.48
N PRO A 624 -14.92 15.55 -12.74
CA PRO A 624 -14.58 16.19 -11.47
C PRO A 624 -14.16 17.66 -11.57
N VAL A 625 -13.93 18.17 -12.79
CA VAL A 625 -13.52 19.56 -13.07
C VAL A 625 -14.73 20.38 -13.53
N THR A 626 -15.39 19.96 -14.60
CA THR A 626 -16.47 20.73 -15.25
C THR A 626 -17.83 20.46 -14.62
N LEU A 627 -17.96 19.37 -13.86
CA LEU A 627 -19.22 18.83 -13.33
C LEU A 627 -20.26 18.48 -14.41
N LYS A 628 -19.85 18.45 -15.68
CA LYS A 628 -20.66 17.87 -16.75
C LYS A 628 -20.76 16.37 -16.49
N GLY A 629 -21.96 15.80 -16.63
CA GLY A 629 -22.16 14.39 -16.37
C GLY A 629 -23.36 13.81 -17.10
N TYR A 630 -23.63 12.53 -16.82
CA TYR A 630 -24.76 11.80 -17.35
C TYR A 630 -25.36 10.92 -16.26
N LEU A 631 -26.69 10.80 -16.25
CA LEU A 631 -27.44 9.87 -15.42
C LEU A 631 -28.06 8.79 -16.31
N LEU A 632 -27.80 7.53 -15.97
CA LEU A 632 -28.52 6.37 -16.46
C LEU A 632 -29.54 5.91 -15.42
N ILE A 633 -30.76 5.62 -15.88
CA ILE A 633 -31.77 4.84 -15.16
C ILE A 633 -32.13 3.63 -16.03
N ALA A 634 -31.76 2.43 -15.59
CA ALA A 634 -31.98 1.19 -16.34
C ALA A 634 -32.91 0.25 -15.57
N HIS A 635 -34.03 -0.15 -16.18
CA HIS A 635 -34.93 -1.14 -15.60
C HIS A 635 -34.60 -2.53 -16.14
N MET A 636 -33.99 -3.36 -15.30
CA MET A 636 -33.59 -4.73 -15.65
C MET A 636 -34.83 -5.63 -15.85
N ALA A 637 -34.72 -6.64 -16.72
CA ALA A 637 -35.79 -7.57 -17.08
C ALA A 637 -35.44 -9.03 -16.69
N GLY A 638 -35.53 -9.35 -15.39
CA GLY A 638 -35.37 -10.71 -14.83
C GLY A 638 -36.71 -11.40 -14.48
N GLU A 639 -36.71 -12.71 -14.22
CA GLU A 639 -37.90 -13.56 -13.89
C GLU A 639 -38.65 -13.21 -12.58
N TYR A 640 -38.47 -12.01 -12.02
CA TYR A 640 -39.06 -11.63 -10.75
C TYR A 640 -40.27 -10.71 -10.95
N ARG A 641 -41.46 -11.23 -10.61
CA ARG A 641 -42.75 -10.52 -10.69
C ARG A 641 -42.71 -9.24 -9.85
N LEU A 642 -43.04 -8.12 -10.51
CA LEU A 642 -43.10 -6.76 -9.97
C LEU A 642 -44.09 -6.60 -8.80
N ILE A 643 -43.67 -5.88 -7.76
CA ILE A 643 -44.55 -5.05 -6.94
C ILE A 643 -44.26 -3.60 -7.35
N PHE A 644 -45.17 -2.99 -8.11
CA PHE A 644 -45.08 -1.56 -8.45
C PHE A 644 -45.38 -0.69 -7.22
N SER A 645 -44.35 -0.13 -6.58
CA SER A 645 -44.50 1.09 -5.78
C SER A 645 -44.10 2.30 -6.63
N LYS A 646 -44.80 3.43 -6.49
CA LYS A 646 -44.32 4.72 -7.02
C LYS A 646 -42.90 4.96 -6.51
N GLN A 647 -41.89 4.83 -7.37
CA GLN A 647 -40.50 5.13 -7.03
C GLN A 647 -40.24 6.61 -7.29
N LEU A 648 -39.88 7.33 -6.23
CA LEU A 648 -39.42 8.72 -6.25
C LEU A 648 -37.91 8.71 -6.47
N ILE A 649 -37.41 9.35 -7.54
CA ILE A 649 -35.96 9.50 -7.75
C ILE A 649 -35.61 10.98 -7.63
N SER A 650 -35.26 11.43 -6.42
CA SER A 650 -34.68 12.76 -6.23
C SER A 650 -33.22 12.76 -6.67
N GLU A 651 -32.86 13.53 -7.71
CA GLU A 651 -31.47 13.84 -8.00
C GLU A 651 -30.98 15.04 -7.20
N SER A 652 -29.66 15.12 -7.07
CA SER A 652 -28.98 16.05 -6.18
C SER A 652 -29.39 17.50 -6.34
N LYS A 653 -29.45 18.18 -5.20
CA LYS A 653 -29.74 19.61 -5.09
C LYS A 653 -28.66 20.45 -5.76
N GLY A 654 -28.97 21.21 -6.81
CA GLY A 654 -28.07 22.18 -7.44
C GLY A 654 -27.49 21.83 -8.81
N GLY A 655 -28.13 20.95 -9.59
CA GLY A 655 -27.79 20.75 -11.00
C GLY A 655 -29.04 20.79 -11.87
N GLY A 656 -29.02 21.58 -12.95
CA GLY A 656 -30.03 21.52 -13.99
C GLY A 656 -29.83 20.26 -14.84
N VAL A 657 -30.91 19.55 -15.13
CA VAL A 657 -30.92 18.48 -16.14
C VAL A 657 -31.38 19.11 -17.45
N GLU A 658 -30.48 19.22 -18.41
CA GLU A 658 -30.81 19.64 -19.78
C GLU A 658 -30.44 18.49 -20.73
N GLY A 659 -31.45 17.84 -21.33
CA GLY A 659 -31.26 16.78 -22.32
C GLY A 659 -32.23 15.63 -22.14
N LYS A 660 -33.16 15.47 -23.08
CA LYS A 660 -34.17 14.40 -23.08
C LYS A 660 -33.80 13.33 -24.11
N LYS A 661 -33.52 12.11 -23.66
CA LYS A 661 -33.56 10.91 -24.51
C LYS A 661 -34.00 9.70 -23.69
N GLY A 662 -35.27 9.32 -23.83
CA GLY A 662 -35.77 8.01 -23.39
C GLY A 662 -35.59 6.96 -24.48
N VAL A 663 -35.25 5.73 -24.12
CA VAL A 663 -35.18 4.59 -25.06
C VAL A 663 -35.94 3.41 -24.47
N ASP A 664 -36.80 2.79 -25.27
CA ASP A 664 -37.61 1.66 -24.85
C ASP A 664 -37.39 0.43 -25.73
N ALA A 665 -37.58 -0.74 -25.15
CA ALA A 665 -37.70 -2.02 -25.86
C ALA A 665 -38.98 -2.71 -25.39
N ILE A 666 -40.13 -2.41 -26.03
CA ILE A 666 -41.40 -3.07 -25.71
C ILE A 666 -41.35 -4.51 -26.25
N SER A 667 -41.63 -5.50 -25.39
CA SER A 667 -42.03 -6.84 -25.81
C SER A 667 -43.54 -7.01 -25.59
N GLU A 668 -44.31 -7.17 -26.68
CA GLU A 668 -45.64 -7.79 -26.59
C GLU A 668 -45.48 -9.29 -26.83
N SER A 669 -45.72 -10.07 -25.79
CA SER A 669 -45.69 -11.54 -25.85
C SER A 669 -46.94 -12.05 -26.56
N GLY A 670 -46.83 -12.33 -27.86
CA GLY A 670 -47.77 -13.14 -28.61
C GLY A 670 -47.49 -14.64 -28.43
N ASP A 671 -48.48 -15.36 -27.93
CA ASP A 671 -48.46 -16.80 -27.65
C ASP A 671 -48.17 -17.63 -28.93
N HIS A 672 -47.02 -18.29 -29.01
CA HIS A 672 -46.68 -19.21 -30.12
C HIS A 672 -46.28 -20.59 -29.61
N SER A 673 -47.31 -21.41 -29.41
CA SER A 673 -47.22 -22.87 -29.31
C SER A 673 -46.70 -23.50 -30.61
N HIS A 674 -45.76 -24.44 -30.47
CA HIS A 674 -45.43 -25.56 -31.39
C HIS A 674 -45.57 -25.37 -32.91
N SER A 675 -44.44 -25.37 -33.65
CA SER A 675 -44.19 -26.34 -34.74
C SER A 675 -42.85 -26.09 -35.48
N THR A 676 -42.41 -27.15 -36.14
CA THR A 676 -41.14 -27.47 -36.81
C THR A 676 -40.67 -26.55 -37.94
N LEU A 677 -39.34 -26.37 -38.02
CA LEU A 677 -38.47 -26.05 -39.18
C LEU A 677 -39.14 -25.83 -40.56
N THR A 678 -38.99 -24.64 -41.16
CA THR A 678 -38.25 -24.37 -42.43
C THR A 678 -38.42 -22.92 -42.89
N THR A 679 -37.31 -22.31 -43.35
CA THR A 679 -37.16 -21.19 -44.31
C THR A 679 -38.22 -20.08 -44.37
N LEU A 680 -37.75 -18.85 -44.11
CA LEU A 680 -38.24 -17.58 -44.66
C LEU A 680 -39.76 -17.39 -44.66
N THR A 681 -40.30 -16.74 -43.63
CA THR A 681 -41.38 -15.76 -43.82
C THR A 681 -41.51 -14.88 -42.57
N THR A 682 -41.17 -13.60 -42.76
CA THR A 682 -41.69 -12.42 -42.04
C THR A 682 -41.61 -12.45 -40.51
N PHE A 683 -40.39 -12.29 -39.97
CA PHE A 683 -40.26 -11.61 -38.68
C PHE A 683 -40.46 -10.12 -38.93
N THR A 684 -41.63 -9.60 -38.55
CA THR A 684 -41.77 -8.17 -38.33
C THR A 684 -40.72 -7.77 -37.28
N PRO A 685 -39.87 -6.77 -37.53
CA PRO A 685 -38.85 -6.35 -36.58
C PRO A 685 -39.52 -5.99 -35.25
N LEU A 686 -39.03 -6.56 -34.15
CA LEU A 686 -39.33 -6.03 -32.82
C LEU A 686 -38.59 -4.70 -32.73
N ASN A 687 -39.36 -3.63 -32.61
CA ASN A 687 -38.92 -2.25 -32.78
C ASN A 687 -38.61 -1.56 -31.44
N PRO A 688 -37.36 -1.49 -30.96
CA PRO A 688 -36.93 -0.42 -30.07
C PRO A 688 -36.71 0.88 -30.86
N LEU A 689 -37.79 1.65 -31.05
CA LEU A 689 -37.68 3.00 -31.59
C LEU A 689 -36.98 3.92 -30.57
N LEU A 690 -35.96 4.65 -31.01
CA LEU A 690 -35.45 5.86 -30.35
C LEU A 690 -36.55 6.95 -30.40
N VAL A 691 -37.56 6.86 -29.54
CA VAL A 691 -38.62 7.88 -29.42
C VAL A 691 -38.41 8.68 -28.14
N ASP A 692 -38.50 10.00 -28.25
CA ASP A 692 -38.67 10.87 -27.09
C ASP A 692 -40.02 10.53 -26.42
N ARG A 693 -39.97 9.70 -25.36
CA ARG A 693 -41.14 9.22 -24.63
C ARG A 693 -41.34 10.07 -23.37
N ASP A 694 -41.94 11.26 -23.54
CA ASP A 694 -42.40 12.12 -22.43
C ASP A 694 -43.41 11.40 -21.50
N ASP A 695 -43.92 10.23 -21.92
CA ASP A 695 -44.75 9.35 -21.11
C ASP A 695 -43.99 8.48 -20.12
N PHE A 696 -42.64 8.47 -20.05
CA PHE A 696 -41.90 7.62 -19.08
C PHE A 696 -41.61 8.26 -17.73
N PHE A 697 -41.58 9.58 -17.66
CA PHE A 697 -41.24 10.27 -16.42
C PHE A 697 -41.94 11.64 -16.32
N GLU A 698 -41.88 12.23 -15.13
CA GLU A 698 -42.17 13.64 -14.85
C GLU A 698 -40.98 14.23 -14.11
N ILE A 699 -40.66 15.50 -14.36
CA ILE A 699 -39.64 16.22 -13.58
C ILE A 699 -40.35 17.31 -12.79
N GLU A 700 -40.13 17.30 -11.47
CA GLU A 700 -40.60 18.34 -10.57
C GLU A 700 -39.40 19.07 -9.93
N GLU A 701 -39.52 20.39 -9.79
CA GLU A 701 -38.56 21.20 -9.05
C GLU A 701 -38.99 21.36 -7.59
N GLY A 702 -38.07 21.10 -6.67
CA GLY A 702 -38.29 21.26 -5.24
C GLY A 702 -37.21 22.08 -4.56
N THR A 703 -37.41 22.46 -3.30
CA THR A 703 -36.41 23.17 -2.50
C THR A 703 -36.42 22.66 -1.07
N ASP A 704 -35.24 22.46 -0.48
CA ASP A 704 -35.14 22.19 0.96
C ASP A 704 -33.92 22.86 1.62
N HIS A 705 -33.58 22.43 2.84
CA HIS A 705 -32.48 22.98 3.64
C HIS A 705 -31.08 22.86 3.02
N HIS A 706 -30.91 22.08 1.94
CA HIS A 706 -29.68 22.00 1.16
C HIS A 706 -29.76 22.70 -0.21
N GLY A 707 -30.91 23.29 -0.58
CA GLY A 707 -31.11 24.05 -1.82
C GLY A 707 -32.17 23.46 -2.76
N LEU A 708 -32.17 23.95 -4.01
CA LEU A 708 -33.04 23.49 -5.11
C LEU A 708 -32.69 22.06 -5.52
N TYR A 709 -33.66 21.19 -5.76
CA TYR A 709 -33.48 19.86 -6.37
C TYR A 709 -34.42 19.62 -7.53
N LEU A 710 -34.03 18.64 -8.36
CA LEU A 710 -34.88 18.04 -9.37
C LEU A 710 -35.32 16.64 -8.93
N GLU A 711 -36.60 16.37 -9.07
CA GLU A 711 -37.23 15.10 -8.77
C GLU A 711 -37.70 14.44 -10.07
N ILE A 712 -37.14 13.27 -10.38
CA ILE A 712 -37.52 12.46 -11.54
C ILE A 712 -38.50 11.39 -11.05
N ILE A 713 -39.75 11.48 -11.48
CA ILE A 713 -40.83 10.57 -11.10
C ILE A 713 -41.06 9.59 -12.26
N LEU A 714 -40.79 8.30 -12.05
CA LEU A 714 -41.00 7.28 -13.08
C LEU A 714 -42.49 6.93 -13.22
N LYS A 715 -42.99 6.91 -14.46
CA LYS A 715 -44.36 6.51 -14.81
C LYS A 715 -44.48 5.01 -15.00
N LYS A 716 -45.70 4.46 -14.91
CA LYS A 716 -46.00 3.02 -15.08
C LYS A 716 -45.64 2.43 -16.45
N THR A 717 -45.48 3.30 -17.43
CA THR A 717 -45.06 3.03 -18.82
C THR A 717 -43.57 2.71 -18.92
N PHE A 718 -42.75 3.02 -17.90
CA PHE A 718 -41.35 2.60 -17.82
C PHE A 718 -41.27 1.15 -17.34
N THR A 719 -41.30 0.21 -18.29
CA THR A 719 -41.40 -1.24 -18.06
C THR A 719 -40.02 -1.91 -17.91
N PRO A 720 -39.96 -3.18 -17.45
CA PRO A 720 -38.72 -3.96 -17.53
C PRO A 720 -38.18 -4.04 -18.96
N GLY A 721 -36.88 -3.78 -19.15
CA GLY A 721 -36.25 -3.70 -20.47
C GLY A 721 -36.02 -2.27 -20.97
N SER A 722 -36.46 -1.25 -20.23
CA SER A 722 -36.40 0.16 -20.64
C SER A 722 -35.22 0.92 -20.00
N VAL A 723 -34.77 1.99 -20.66
CA VAL A 723 -33.65 2.84 -20.22
C VAL A 723 -33.95 4.33 -20.40
N LEU A 724 -33.57 5.16 -19.42
CA LEU A 724 -33.54 6.62 -19.54
C LEU A 724 -32.10 7.12 -19.36
N ILE A 725 -31.69 8.06 -20.21
CA ILE A 725 -30.40 8.73 -20.09
C ILE A 725 -30.61 10.24 -20.09
N PHE A 726 -30.02 10.91 -19.10
CA PHE A 726 -30.06 12.36 -18.94
C PHE A 726 -28.64 12.93 -19.00
N GLU A 727 -28.49 14.10 -19.61
CA GLU A 727 -27.29 14.92 -19.48
C GLU A 727 -27.43 15.87 -18.28
N LYS A 728 -26.40 15.92 -17.44
CA LYS A 728 -26.35 16.69 -16.19
C LYS A 728 -25.44 17.90 -16.39
N VAL A 729 -25.95 19.08 -16.04
CA VAL A 729 -25.20 20.34 -16.04
C VAL A 729 -25.26 20.97 -14.65
N SER A 730 -24.10 21.15 -14.01
CA SER A 730 -24.06 21.76 -12.67
C SER A 730 -24.05 23.30 -12.74
N GLU A 731 -24.88 23.95 -11.92
CA GLU A 731 -24.83 25.41 -11.74
C GLU A 731 -23.55 25.87 -11.00
N ASN A 732 -22.84 24.95 -10.32
CA ASN A 732 -21.61 25.25 -9.58
C ASN A 732 -20.36 25.38 -10.45
N ASN A 733 -20.43 25.16 -11.76
CA ASN A 733 -19.27 25.16 -12.66
C ASN A 733 -18.51 26.50 -12.61
N LEU A 734 -19.24 27.63 -12.61
CA LEU A 734 -18.63 28.97 -12.53
C LEU A 734 -17.89 29.22 -11.21
N GLN A 735 -18.47 28.80 -10.08
CA GLN A 735 -17.84 28.94 -8.76
C GLN A 735 -16.57 28.09 -8.68
N ILE A 736 -16.62 26.87 -9.20
CA ILE A 736 -15.48 25.96 -9.25
C ILE A 736 -14.37 26.53 -10.16
N GLU A 737 -14.71 27.08 -11.32
CA GLU A 737 -13.75 27.74 -12.20
C GLU A 737 -13.07 28.92 -11.49
N ARG A 738 -13.83 29.76 -10.77
CA ARG A 738 -13.28 30.86 -9.97
C ARG A 738 -12.34 30.37 -8.87
N LEU A 739 -12.69 29.29 -8.17
CA LEU A 739 -11.85 28.68 -7.15
C LEU A 739 -10.56 28.13 -7.75
N TYR A 740 -10.61 27.45 -8.89
CA TYR A 740 -9.41 27.00 -9.59
C TYR A 740 -8.56 28.15 -10.12
N LYS A 741 -9.18 29.22 -10.62
CA LYS A 741 -8.46 30.42 -11.03
C LYS A 741 -7.74 31.05 -9.83
N SER A 742 -8.39 31.11 -8.68
CA SER A 742 -7.75 31.54 -7.44
C SER A 742 -6.58 30.63 -7.09
N LEU A 743 -6.75 29.30 -7.07
CA LEU A 743 -5.66 28.36 -6.78
C LEU A 743 -4.45 28.50 -7.71
N ASN A 744 -4.67 28.89 -8.97
CA ASN A 744 -3.65 28.94 -10.01
C ASN A 744 -2.94 30.30 -10.16
N ASP A 745 -3.32 31.32 -9.38
CA ASP A 745 -2.67 32.63 -9.43
C ASP A 745 -1.27 32.59 -8.78
N LYS A 746 -0.24 32.93 -9.55
CA LYS A 746 1.17 32.89 -9.10
C LYS A 746 1.51 33.97 -8.07
N ASN A 747 0.73 35.04 -8.01
CA ASN A 747 0.92 36.14 -7.05
C ASN A 747 0.06 35.98 -5.80
N ILE A 748 -0.68 34.88 -5.68
CA ILE A 748 -1.57 34.66 -4.56
C ILE A 748 -0.78 34.54 -3.26
N LEU A 749 -1.29 35.18 -2.20
CA LEU A 749 -0.67 35.22 -0.88
C LEU A 749 0.65 36.01 -0.78
N ASN A 750 0.94 36.93 -1.71
CA ASN A 750 2.04 37.88 -1.57
C ASN A 750 1.67 39.12 -0.71
N PHE A 751 0.96 38.90 0.40
CA PHE A 751 0.64 39.96 1.35
C PHE A 751 1.86 40.26 2.23
N GLU A 752 2.10 41.53 2.52
CA GLU A 752 3.21 41.97 3.37
C GLU A 752 3.13 41.36 4.78
N CYS A 753 1.91 41.25 5.32
CA CYS A 753 1.65 40.65 6.63
C CYS A 753 2.09 39.17 6.72
N LEU A 754 2.24 38.46 5.59
CA LEU A 754 2.71 37.07 5.56
C LEU A 754 4.25 36.96 5.53
N ASN A 755 4.99 38.07 5.53
CA ASN A 755 6.44 38.09 5.72
C ASN A 755 6.85 37.99 7.20
N SER A 756 5.90 37.80 8.11
CA SER A 756 6.12 37.64 9.55
C SER A 756 5.89 36.20 9.99
N LEU A 757 6.93 35.55 10.53
CA LEU A 757 6.82 34.20 11.10
C LEU A 757 5.81 34.15 12.27
N ASN A 758 5.64 35.25 13.02
CA ASN A 758 4.63 35.34 14.07
C ASN A 758 3.19 35.32 13.52
N ASN A 759 2.96 35.98 12.38
CA ASN A 759 1.64 35.91 11.73
C ASN A 759 1.38 34.49 11.19
N LEU A 760 2.41 33.82 10.66
CA LEU A 760 2.30 32.41 10.24
C LEU A 760 2.03 31.46 11.42
N ASN A 761 2.60 31.71 12.60
CA ASN A 761 2.25 30.97 13.83
C ASN A 761 0.74 31.06 14.12
N ILE A 762 0.16 32.25 14.04
CA ILE A 762 -1.28 32.47 14.31
C ILE A 762 -2.14 31.78 13.25
N ILE A 763 -1.82 31.94 11.96
CA ILE A 763 -2.64 31.43 10.86
C ILE A 763 -2.61 29.90 10.81
N MET A 764 -1.43 29.30 10.98
CA MET A 764 -1.23 27.87 10.78
C MET A 764 -1.41 27.05 12.07
N PHE A 765 -0.96 27.57 13.21
CA PHE A 765 -0.82 26.80 14.45
C PHE A 765 -1.75 27.32 15.56
N LYS A 766 -1.21 27.71 16.71
CA LYS A 766 -1.89 27.95 18.00
C LYS A 766 -2.54 26.72 18.62
N SER A 767 -2.04 26.34 19.78
CA SER A 767 -2.72 25.38 20.66
C SER A 767 -3.99 26.00 21.25
N GLU A 768 -4.93 25.16 21.69
CA GLU A 768 -6.19 25.60 22.29
C GLU A 768 -5.99 26.56 23.47
N ILE A 769 -5.00 26.29 24.32
CA ILE A 769 -4.75 27.12 25.49
C ILE A 769 -4.13 28.48 25.14
N GLU A 770 -3.30 28.55 24.10
CA GLU A 770 -2.75 29.82 23.61
C GLU A 770 -3.85 30.67 22.98
N GLU A 771 -4.76 30.02 22.24
CA GLU A 771 -5.93 30.64 21.64
C GLU A 771 -6.87 31.21 22.71
N ASN A 772 -7.14 30.44 23.76
CA ASN A 772 -8.00 30.86 24.85
C ASN A 772 -7.41 32.05 25.62
N GLU A 773 -6.13 31.98 26.01
CA GLU A 773 -5.47 33.07 26.76
C GLU A 773 -5.36 34.36 25.92
N SER A 774 -5.20 34.24 24.59
CA SER A 774 -5.02 35.41 23.72
C SER A 774 -6.33 36.06 23.29
N ILE A 775 -7.34 35.28 22.88
CA ILE A 775 -8.57 35.78 22.26
C ILE A 775 -9.87 35.18 22.82
N ASN A 776 -9.80 34.44 23.94
CA ASN A 776 -10.92 33.79 24.62
C ASN A 776 -11.77 32.92 23.66
N GLN A 777 -11.09 32.06 22.89
CA GLN A 777 -11.71 31.14 21.95
C GLN A 777 -11.11 29.74 22.08
N SER A 778 -11.94 28.71 21.91
CA SER A 778 -11.53 27.31 21.94
C SER A 778 -11.06 26.82 20.57
N SER A 779 -10.42 25.66 20.54
CA SER A 779 -10.21 24.88 19.31
C SER A 779 -11.55 24.48 18.68
N TYR A 780 -11.55 24.27 17.36
CA TYR A 780 -12.73 23.86 16.63
C TYR A 780 -13.15 22.44 16.99
N PHE A 781 -14.40 22.26 17.40
CA PHE A 781 -15.00 21.00 17.80
C PHE A 781 -15.88 20.43 16.68
N ILE A 782 -15.80 19.11 16.47
CA ILE A 782 -16.67 18.36 15.56
C ILE A 782 -17.31 17.20 16.31
N ASP A 783 -18.63 17.06 16.18
CA ASP A 783 -19.39 15.94 16.76
C ASP A 783 -18.84 14.60 16.26
N ASN A 784 -18.73 13.62 17.17
CA ASN A 784 -18.15 12.30 16.90
C ASN A 784 -16.68 12.31 16.42
N PHE A 785 -15.95 13.40 16.63
CA PHE A 785 -14.50 13.49 16.39
C PHE A 785 -13.74 14.15 17.55
N GLY A 786 -14.18 15.33 18.01
CA GLY A 786 -13.52 16.11 19.04
C GLY A 786 -12.84 17.38 18.53
N ASN A 787 -11.90 17.92 19.31
CA ASN A 787 -11.18 19.16 18.99
C ASN A 787 -9.99 18.93 18.05
N PHE A 788 -9.72 19.88 17.15
CA PHE A 788 -8.43 19.94 16.47
C PHE A 788 -7.29 20.22 17.46
N LYS A 789 -6.11 19.64 17.20
CA LYS A 789 -4.91 19.85 18.05
C LYS A 789 -4.33 21.27 17.94
N TYR A 790 -4.53 21.91 16.78
CA TYR A 790 -4.20 23.31 16.54
C TYR A 790 -5.44 24.04 16.02
N CYS A 791 -5.55 25.33 16.34
CA CYS A 791 -6.68 26.16 15.94
C CYS A 791 -6.55 26.67 14.49
N GLY A 792 -5.33 26.79 13.97
CA GLY A 792 -5.04 27.21 12.60
C GLY A 792 -5.23 26.11 11.55
N PHE A 793 -4.90 26.43 10.30
CA PHE A 793 -5.12 25.52 9.16
C PHE A 793 -4.42 24.16 9.32
N PHE A 794 -3.27 24.12 10.00
CA PHE A 794 -2.54 22.88 10.23
C PHE A 794 -3.35 21.87 11.05
N GLY A 795 -4.20 22.34 11.97
CA GLY A 795 -5.02 21.47 12.81
C GLY A 795 -6.04 20.66 12.02
N PHE A 796 -6.76 21.30 11.09
CA PHE A 796 -7.69 20.63 10.18
C PHE A 796 -6.95 19.70 9.23
N LEU A 797 -5.87 20.17 8.60
CA LEU A 797 -5.12 19.39 7.61
C LEU A 797 -4.48 18.14 8.21
N ASN A 798 -3.95 18.24 9.43
CA ASN A 798 -3.41 17.09 10.15
C ASN A 798 -4.52 16.09 10.54
N SER A 799 -5.73 16.59 10.84
CA SER A 799 -6.88 15.75 11.21
C SER A 799 -7.48 15.04 9.99
N ILE A 800 -7.50 15.67 8.82
CA ILE A 800 -8.11 15.12 7.61
C ILE A 800 -7.12 14.30 6.75
N LYS A 801 -5.82 14.36 7.02
CA LYS A 801 -4.77 13.72 6.21
C LYS A 801 -5.04 12.25 5.88
N LYS A 802 -5.31 11.41 6.88
CA LYS A 802 -5.58 9.97 6.68
C LYS A 802 -6.90 9.73 5.93
N ILE A 803 -7.89 10.58 6.16
CA ILE A 803 -9.21 10.51 5.51
C ILE A 803 -9.05 10.74 4.01
N VAL A 804 -8.26 11.73 3.64
CA VAL A 804 -7.91 12.07 2.26
C VAL A 804 -7.12 10.94 1.60
N GLU A 805 -6.10 10.40 2.27
CA GLU A 805 -5.28 9.28 1.78
C GLU A 805 -6.14 8.03 1.48
N LEU A 806 -7.12 7.74 2.34
CA LEU A 806 -8.02 6.59 2.20
C LEU A 806 -9.27 6.88 1.36
N ASN A 807 -9.50 8.13 0.97
CA ASN A 807 -10.75 8.60 0.37
C ASN A 807 -12.00 8.26 1.21
N ASP A 808 -11.89 8.35 2.54
CA ASP A 808 -12.96 8.01 3.47
C ASP A 808 -13.99 9.15 3.56
N LEU A 809 -14.85 9.23 2.54
CA LEU A 809 -15.94 10.21 2.51
C LEU A 809 -16.99 9.96 3.59
N GLY A 810 -16.99 8.82 4.28
CA GLY A 810 -17.93 8.47 5.36
C GLY A 810 -17.55 9.04 6.73
N HIS A 811 -16.34 9.58 6.88
CA HIS A 811 -15.81 10.05 8.16
C HIS A 811 -16.64 11.22 8.77
N PRO A 812 -16.76 11.33 10.11
CA PRO A 812 -17.45 12.44 10.79
C PRO A 812 -17.07 13.85 10.31
N ILE A 813 -15.78 14.11 10.05
CA ILE A 813 -15.32 15.38 9.46
C ILE A 813 -15.98 15.65 8.10
N CYS A 814 -16.05 14.65 7.21
CA CYS A 814 -16.68 14.82 5.90
C CYS A 814 -18.20 15.02 6.03
N ASN A 815 -18.86 14.30 6.95
CA ASN A 815 -20.27 14.52 7.28
C ASN A 815 -20.52 15.95 7.78
N HIS A 816 -19.65 16.45 8.66
CA HIS A 816 -19.72 17.80 9.21
C HIS A 816 -19.58 18.87 8.12
N LEU A 817 -18.62 18.72 7.21
CA LEU A 817 -18.41 19.63 6.08
C LEU A 817 -19.54 19.58 5.04
N ARG A 818 -20.24 18.45 4.92
CA ARG A 818 -21.48 18.37 4.14
C ARG A 818 -22.62 19.10 4.85
N GLY A 819 -22.76 18.86 6.16
CA GLY A 819 -23.80 19.44 7.02
C GLY A 819 -23.73 20.96 7.14
N GLY A 820 -22.53 21.56 7.08
CA GLY A 820 -22.40 23.01 7.11
C GLY A 820 -20.99 23.56 6.90
N ILE A 821 -20.92 24.89 6.93
CA ILE A 821 -19.76 25.71 6.52
C ILE A 821 -19.10 26.41 7.71
N TRP A 822 -19.46 26.03 8.93
CA TRP A 822 -19.06 26.70 10.18
C TRP A 822 -17.54 26.77 10.39
N LEU A 823 -16.78 25.82 9.83
CA LEU A 823 -15.32 25.82 9.89
C LEU A 823 -14.71 27.04 9.19
N LEU A 824 -15.28 27.46 8.06
CA LEU A 824 -14.81 28.61 7.30
C LEU A 824 -15.01 29.89 8.12
N ASP A 825 -16.17 30.02 8.78
CA ASP A 825 -16.48 31.16 9.64
C ASP A 825 -15.59 31.19 10.88
N TYR A 826 -15.30 30.03 11.48
CA TYR A 826 -14.37 29.92 12.60
C TYR A 826 -12.99 30.50 12.25
N TYR A 827 -12.44 30.16 11.07
CA TYR A 827 -11.14 30.65 10.63
C TYR A 827 -11.11 32.17 10.40
N ILE A 828 -12.17 32.75 9.83
CA ILE A 828 -12.26 34.20 9.66
C ILE A 828 -12.35 34.90 11.02
N ASN A 829 -13.25 34.43 11.88
CA ASN A 829 -13.53 35.06 13.16
C ASN A 829 -12.30 35.06 14.09
N ARG A 830 -11.53 33.97 14.13
CA ARG A 830 -10.29 33.93 14.94
C ARG A 830 -9.26 34.94 14.45
N LEU A 831 -9.05 35.05 13.14
CA LEU A 831 -8.04 35.97 12.58
C LEU A 831 -8.41 37.44 12.80
N ILE A 832 -9.70 37.78 12.73
CA ILE A 832 -10.20 39.13 13.06
C ILE A 832 -9.86 39.48 14.51
N LYS A 833 -10.13 38.57 15.46
CA LYS A 833 -9.81 38.78 16.87
C LYS A 833 -8.31 38.98 17.09
N TYR A 834 -7.46 38.10 16.57
CA TYR A 834 -6.00 38.26 16.68
C TYR A 834 -5.50 39.58 16.09
N ASN A 835 -6.02 39.96 14.92
CA ASN A 835 -5.66 41.20 14.28
C ASN A 835 -6.01 42.42 15.15
N SER A 836 -7.17 42.40 15.81
CA SER A 836 -7.57 43.46 16.74
C SER A 836 -6.78 43.46 18.05
N THR A 837 -6.37 42.29 18.56
CA THR A 837 -5.65 42.16 19.83
C THR A 837 -4.19 42.59 19.73
N PHE A 838 -3.49 42.23 18.64
CA PHE A 838 -2.05 42.42 18.51
C PHE A 838 -1.64 43.36 17.36
N ASN A 839 -2.60 43.99 16.67
CA ASN A 839 -2.36 44.93 15.56
C ASN A 839 -1.46 44.34 14.44
N LEU A 840 -1.90 43.24 13.83
CA LEU A 840 -1.07 42.38 12.97
C LEU A 840 -1.13 42.71 11.46
N ASN A 841 -1.93 43.71 11.07
CA ASN A 841 -2.19 44.11 9.67
C ASN A 841 -2.65 42.96 8.75
N LEU A 842 -3.53 42.08 9.26
CA LEU A 842 -4.05 40.91 8.52
C LEU A 842 -5.25 41.22 7.61
N PHE A 843 -5.71 42.46 7.50
CA PHE A 843 -6.97 42.83 6.84
C PHE A 843 -7.06 42.34 5.38
N GLU A 844 -6.04 42.59 4.56
CA GLU A 844 -6.02 42.16 3.15
C GLU A 844 -6.10 40.64 3.00
N PHE A 845 -5.38 39.91 3.86
CA PHE A 845 -5.40 38.45 3.85
C PHE A 845 -6.75 37.91 4.32
N ILE A 846 -7.36 38.52 5.35
CA ILE A 846 -8.69 38.14 5.83
C ILE A 846 -9.74 38.37 4.73
N ASP A 847 -9.68 39.49 4.02
CA ASP A 847 -10.64 39.78 2.94
C ASP A 847 -10.46 38.87 1.74
N TYR A 848 -9.21 38.51 1.41
CA TYR A 848 -8.93 37.44 0.45
C TYR A 848 -9.56 36.11 0.89
N LEU A 849 -9.35 35.67 2.14
CA LEU A 849 -9.94 34.43 2.65
C LEU A 849 -11.48 34.47 2.61
N LYS A 850 -12.10 35.60 2.97
CA LYS A 850 -13.57 35.76 2.87
C LYS A 850 -14.04 35.56 1.42
N SER A 851 -13.35 36.15 0.45
CA SER A 851 -13.70 36.02 -0.97
C SER A 851 -13.70 34.55 -1.40
N VAL A 852 -12.62 33.82 -1.12
CA VAL A 852 -12.50 32.40 -1.47
C VAL A 852 -13.49 31.52 -0.69
N PHE A 853 -13.67 31.79 0.60
CA PHE A 853 -14.59 31.02 1.44
C PHE A 853 -16.05 31.26 1.06
N ASN A 854 -16.41 32.45 0.57
CA ASN A 854 -17.76 32.70 0.08
C ASN A 854 -18.08 31.87 -1.17
N GLU A 855 -17.12 31.70 -2.09
CA GLU A 855 -17.29 30.80 -3.23
C GLU A 855 -17.45 29.32 -2.77
N LEU A 856 -16.67 28.87 -1.78
CA LEU A 856 -16.83 27.52 -1.20
C LEU A 856 -18.20 27.28 -0.56
N LYS A 857 -18.82 28.32 0.02
CA LYS A 857 -20.15 28.21 0.66
C LYS A 857 -21.26 27.94 -0.35
N LEU A 858 -21.07 28.36 -1.61
CA LEU A 858 -22.03 28.18 -2.70
C LEU A 858 -21.93 26.79 -3.34
N ILE A 859 -20.85 26.03 -3.09
CA ILE A 859 -20.69 24.67 -3.61
C ILE A 859 -21.74 23.74 -2.99
N VAL A 860 -22.32 22.89 -3.84
CA VAL A 860 -23.22 21.81 -3.45
C VAL A 860 -22.61 20.93 -2.35
N PHE A 861 -23.46 20.57 -1.38
CA PHE A 861 -23.02 19.98 -0.11
C PHE A 861 -22.10 18.77 -0.28
N TYR A 862 -22.38 17.84 -1.21
CA TYR A 862 -21.61 16.62 -1.39
C TYR A 862 -20.18 16.84 -1.92
N LEU A 863 -19.90 17.99 -2.55
CA LEU A 863 -18.56 18.36 -3.02
C LEU A 863 -17.75 19.18 -2.00
N ARG A 864 -18.40 19.74 -0.96
CA ARG A 864 -17.74 20.60 0.04
C ARG A 864 -16.50 19.98 0.69
N PRO A 865 -16.49 18.70 1.13
CA PRO A 865 -15.30 18.11 1.75
C PRO A 865 -14.06 18.21 0.87
N LYS A 866 -14.21 17.84 -0.42
CA LYS A 866 -13.14 17.88 -1.45
C LYS A 866 -12.59 19.28 -1.63
N PHE A 867 -13.46 20.25 -1.90
CA PHE A 867 -13.03 21.61 -2.21
C PHE A 867 -12.51 22.39 -0.99
N ILE A 868 -13.12 22.22 0.19
CA ILE A 868 -12.62 22.84 1.43
C ILE A 868 -11.21 22.32 1.74
N TYR A 869 -10.98 21.01 1.62
CA TYR A 869 -9.64 20.43 1.77
C TYR A 869 -8.65 21.02 0.75
N LEU A 870 -9.00 21.01 -0.54
CA LEU A 870 -8.13 21.51 -1.61
C LEU A 870 -7.67 22.95 -1.37
N ILE A 871 -8.63 23.84 -1.10
CA ILE A 871 -8.35 25.26 -0.88
C ILE A 871 -7.49 25.47 0.36
N ILE A 872 -7.88 24.89 1.50
CA ILE A 872 -7.13 25.08 2.75
C ILE A 872 -5.73 24.47 2.65
N ASN A 873 -5.60 23.31 1.98
CA ASN A 873 -4.31 22.67 1.76
C ASN A 873 -3.39 23.54 0.90
N GLU A 874 -3.85 24.07 -0.24
CA GLU A 874 -3.02 24.91 -1.10
C GLU A 874 -2.58 26.19 -0.37
N ILE A 875 -3.50 26.86 0.33
CA ILE A 875 -3.16 28.04 1.13
C ILE A 875 -2.08 27.68 2.16
N ASN A 876 -2.26 26.60 2.90
CA ASN A 876 -1.31 26.17 3.93
C ASN A 876 0.05 25.75 3.35
N GLU A 877 0.10 25.10 2.19
CA GLU A 877 1.37 24.76 1.53
C GLU A 877 2.12 26.03 1.08
N LYS A 878 1.43 27.05 0.58
CA LYS A 878 2.05 28.35 0.28
C LYS A 878 2.56 29.07 1.53
N LEU A 879 1.82 29.00 2.64
CA LEU A 879 2.27 29.55 3.92
C LEU A 879 3.51 28.79 4.45
N LYS A 880 3.57 27.46 4.31
CA LYS A 880 4.77 26.66 4.61
C LYS A 880 5.95 27.05 3.72
N GLU A 881 5.76 27.14 2.41
CA GLU A 881 6.79 27.60 1.48
C GLU A 881 7.34 28.96 1.89
N LYS A 882 6.46 29.87 2.31
CA LYS A 882 6.85 31.21 2.77
C LYS A 882 7.64 31.14 4.08
N ALA A 883 7.20 30.35 5.07
CA ALA A 883 7.95 30.13 6.30
C ALA A 883 9.35 29.54 6.02
N ILE A 884 9.44 28.54 5.14
CA ILE A 884 10.69 27.90 4.72
C ILE A 884 11.63 28.92 4.07
N LYS A 885 11.11 29.80 3.20
CA LYS A 885 11.89 30.88 2.57
C LYS A 885 12.40 31.91 3.58
N LEU A 886 11.54 32.36 4.50
CA LEU A 886 11.93 33.28 5.56
C LEU A 886 13.02 32.68 6.46
N MET A 887 13.02 31.36 6.64
CA MET A 887 14.04 30.63 7.42
C MET A 887 15.27 30.19 6.60
N LYS A 888 15.26 30.41 5.28
CA LYS A 888 16.27 29.95 4.30
C LYS A 888 16.52 28.43 4.29
N LEU A 889 15.43 27.65 4.33
CA LEU A 889 15.46 26.18 4.37
C LEU A 889 15.05 25.50 3.04
N GLU A 890 14.93 26.25 1.94
CA GLU A 890 14.41 25.78 0.65
C GLU A 890 15.24 24.63 0.07
N ASN A 891 16.56 24.67 0.29
CA ASN A 891 17.51 23.69 -0.20
C ASN A 891 17.72 22.50 0.75
N LYS A 892 17.00 22.45 1.87
CA LYS A 892 17.05 21.35 2.85
C LYS A 892 16.00 20.29 2.52
N ASP A 893 16.21 19.06 3.01
CA ASP A 893 15.22 18.00 2.84
C ASP A 893 13.93 18.28 3.66
N LYS A 894 12.85 17.57 3.32
CA LYS A 894 11.52 17.78 3.93
C LYS A 894 11.49 17.51 5.44
N PHE A 895 12.35 16.64 5.96
CA PHE A 895 12.40 16.36 7.39
C PHE A 895 13.00 17.56 8.12
N ILE A 896 14.11 18.11 7.63
CA ILE A 896 14.70 19.34 8.19
C ILE A 896 13.77 20.54 8.04
N GLN A 897 13.05 20.68 6.94
CA GLN A 897 12.02 21.72 6.80
C GLN A 897 10.89 21.57 7.83
N SER A 898 10.47 20.33 8.12
CA SER A 898 9.46 20.05 9.15
C SER A 898 9.96 20.38 10.56
N LEU A 899 11.22 20.07 10.86
CA LEU A 899 11.88 20.51 12.09
C LEU A 899 11.94 22.04 12.18
N GLY A 900 12.26 22.72 11.07
CA GLY A 900 12.22 24.18 10.98
C GLY A 900 10.83 24.77 11.28
N LEU A 901 9.75 24.18 10.76
CA LEU A 901 8.38 24.60 11.07
C LEU A 901 8.02 24.47 12.56
N THR A 902 8.71 23.62 13.31
CA THR A 902 8.55 23.54 14.78
C THR A 902 8.95 24.84 15.46
N SER A 903 9.96 25.55 14.94
CA SER A 903 10.32 26.90 15.39
C SER A 903 9.16 27.88 15.25
N VAL A 904 8.43 27.80 14.13
CA VAL A 904 7.26 28.64 13.89
C VAL A 904 6.11 28.26 14.81
N ALA A 905 5.91 26.97 15.10
CA ALA A 905 4.85 26.51 15.99
C ALA A 905 5.08 26.93 17.46
N LEU A 906 6.33 26.83 17.95
CA LEU A 906 6.67 27.10 19.36
C LEU A 906 6.89 28.59 19.67
N THR A 907 7.30 29.40 18.68
CA THR A 907 7.54 30.83 18.88
C THR A 907 6.39 31.67 18.34
N GLY A 908 5.68 32.34 19.23
CA GLY A 908 4.60 33.26 18.87
C GLY A 908 4.22 34.18 20.01
N VAL A 909 3.39 35.18 19.73
CA VAL A 909 2.83 36.10 20.72
C VAL A 909 1.68 35.44 21.49
N VAL A 910 1.65 35.65 22.81
CA VAL A 910 0.58 35.24 23.73
C VAL A 910 0.39 36.37 24.73
N LYS A 911 -0.85 36.63 25.13
CA LYS A 911 -1.16 37.70 26.08
C LYS A 911 -0.58 37.42 27.48
N ASN A 912 -0.10 38.46 28.16
CA ASN A 912 0.34 38.41 29.57
C ASN A 912 1.50 37.44 29.85
N THR A 913 2.29 37.05 28.85
CA THR A 913 3.53 36.27 29.03
C THR A 913 4.50 36.55 27.89
N GLY A 914 5.79 36.24 28.08
CA GLY A 914 6.79 36.41 27.04
C GLY A 914 8.16 36.78 27.61
N LEU A 915 8.80 37.76 26.97
CA LEU A 915 10.17 38.18 27.27
C LEU A 915 10.25 39.55 27.96
N ASP A 916 9.17 40.32 27.97
CA ASP A 916 9.09 41.69 28.47
C ASP A 916 7.90 41.83 29.45
N PRO A 917 8.06 42.50 30.60
CA PRO A 917 7.01 42.60 31.61
C PRO A 917 5.85 43.52 31.20
N PHE A 918 6.05 44.36 30.18
CA PHE A 918 5.11 45.41 29.76
C PHE A 918 4.57 45.22 28.33
N LYS A 919 5.15 44.31 27.55
CA LYS A 919 4.81 44.12 26.13
C LYS A 919 4.58 42.66 25.79
N ASP A 920 3.52 42.41 25.02
CA ASP A 920 3.27 41.11 24.41
C ASP A 920 4.14 40.96 23.15
N ILE A 921 5.30 40.31 23.29
CA ILE A 921 6.23 40.03 22.19
C ILE A 921 6.39 38.53 21.95
N PRO A 922 6.74 38.10 20.71
CA PRO A 922 6.94 36.69 20.40
C PRO A 922 7.96 36.05 21.32
N SER A 923 7.61 34.87 21.85
CA SER A 923 8.45 34.14 22.79
C SER A 923 8.36 32.64 22.55
N LEU A 924 9.42 31.91 22.89
CA LEU A 924 9.47 30.45 22.77
C LEU A 924 8.67 29.79 23.91
N ALA A 925 7.74 28.92 23.55
CA ALA A 925 7.18 27.92 24.46
C ALA A 925 8.14 26.74 24.60
N ALA A 926 8.34 26.22 25.82
CA ALA A 926 9.10 24.98 26.01
C ALA A 926 8.41 23.75 25.41
N GLY A 927 7.08 23.78 25.28
CA GLY A 927 6.32 22.73 24.63
C GLY A 927 4.82 22.97 24.65
N LEU A 928 4.12 22.53 23.62
CA LEU A 928 2.66 22.67 23.50
C LEU A 928 1.97 21.35 23.87
N PRO A 929 0.82 21.37 24.58
CA PRO A 929 0.19 22.55 25.15
C PRO A 929 0.75 22.92 26.54
N HIS A 930 1.36 22.00 27.29
CA HIS A 930 1.55 22.16 28.74
C HIS A 930 2.41 23.37 29.18
N PHE A 931 3.32 23.86 28.33
CA PHE A 931 4.25 24.95 28.61
C PHE A 931 4.09 26.11 27.62
N ALA A 932 2.84 26.52 27.37
CA ALA A 932 2.54 27.53 26.35
C ALA A 932 2.06 28.89 26.89
N ILE A 933 1.63 29.01 28.14
CA ILE A 933 1.00 30.25 28.66
C ILE A 933 1.53 30.65 30.04
N ARG A 934 1.34 31.92 30.39
CA ARG A 934 1.67 32.50 31.71
C ARG A 934 3.13 32.21 32.11
N HIS A 935 3.39 32.05 33.41
CA HIS A 935 4.71 31.77 33.95
C HIS A 935 5.33 30.46 33.41
N MET A 936 4.52 29.52 32.90
CA MET A 936 4.97 28.22 32.40
C MET A 936 5.48 28.25 30.95
N ARG A 937 5.48 29.39 30.26
CA ARG A 937 5.87 29.46 28.84
C ARG A 937 7.38 29.41 28.61
N CYS A 938 8.12 30.32 29.24
CA CYS A 938 9.53 30.56 28.94
C CYS A 938 10.44 30.05 30.06
N TRP A 939 11.27 29.08 29.71
CA TRP A 939 12.25 28.45 30.60
C TRP A 939 13.66 28.67 30.09
N GLY A 940 14.57 29.21 30.90
CA GLY A 940 15.93 29.57 30.50
C GLY A 940 16.69 28.37 29.95
N ARG A 941 16.62 27.25 30.66
CA ARG A 941 17.19 25.98 30.21
C ARG A 941 16.69 25.58 28.82
N ASP A 942 15.38 25.44 28.63
CA ASP A 942 14.78 24.98 27.38
C ASP A 942 15.04 25.95 26.22
N VAL A 943 14.99 27.26 26.48
CA VAL A 943 15.29 28.30 25.48
C VAL A 943 16.71 28.15 24.95
N PHE A 944 17.70 28.00 25.83
CA PHE A 944 19.10 27.99 25.43
C PHE A 944 19.59 26.64 24.91
N ILE A 945 18.95 25.53 25.32
CA ILE A 945 19.14 24.23 24.65
C ILE A 945 18.53 24.26 23.23
N SER A 946 17.36 24.88 23.08
CA SER A 946 16.60 24.93 21.81
C SER A 946 17.14 25.94 20.79
N LYS A 947 18.34 26.49 20.98
CA LYS A 947 19.01 27.43 20.06
C LYS A 947 19.03 26.99 18.58
N GLY A 948 18.95 25.69 18.32
CA GLY A 948 18.80 25.14 16.96
C GLY A 948 17.56 25.69 16.23
N LEU A 949 16.46 25.93 16.95
CA LEU A 949 15.21 26.49 16.41
C LEU A 949 15.35 27.94 15.95
N TYR A 950 16.43 28.65 16.29
CA TYR A 950 16.66 30.01 15.85
C TYR A 950 17.90 30.15 14.96
N LEU A 951 19.05 29.63 15.43
CA LEU A 951 20.32 29.82 14.73
C LEU A 951 20.37 29.04 13.41
N GLN A 952 19.72 27.86 13.33
CA GLN A 952 19.68 27.08 12.07
C GLN A 952 18.60 27.56 11.10
N THR A 953 17.65 28.36 11.57
CA THR A 953 16.51 28.87 10.80
C THR A 953 16.63 30.36 10.50
N ASN A 954 17.82 30.96 10.66
CA ASN A 954 18.10 32.38 10.45
C ASN A 954 17.24 33.36 11.28
N ARG A 955 16.66 32.90 12.40
CA ARG A 955 15.86 33.75 13.30
C ARG A 955 16.74 34.43 14.34
N PHE A 956 17.77 35.14 13.86
CA PHE A 956 18.77 35.77 14.72
C PHE A 956 18.16 36.84 15.63
N GLN A 957 17.18 37.61 15.13
CA GLN A 957 16.49 38.60 15.95
C GLN A 957 15.77 37.96 17.14
N ASP A 958 15.03 36.87 16.91
CA ASP A 958 14.37 36.13 18.00
C ASP A 958 15.39 35.61 19.01
N ALA A 959 16.50 35.00 18.56
CA ALA A 959 17.57 34.55 19.45
C ALA A 959 18.16 35.69 20.29
N ARG A 960 18.44 36.82 19.64
CA ARG A 960 18.98 38.03 20.26
C ARG A 960 18.07 38.55 21.37
N ASP A 961 16.77 38.66 21.10
CA ASP A 961 15.79 39.18 22.05
C ASP A 961 15.62 38.25 23.26
N HIS A 962 15.64 36.93 23.05
CA HIS A 962 15.62 35.96 24.16
C HIS A 962 16.88 36.08 25.02
N ILE A 963 18.08 36.12 24.41
CA ILE A 963 19.34 36.28 25.16
C ILE A 963 19.28 37.54 26.02
N LEU A 964 18.95 38.69 25.42
CA LEU A 964 18.92 39.97 26.15
C LEU A 964 17.85 39.99 27.26
N ALA A 965 16.70 39.36 27.05
CA ALA A 965 15.66 39.25 28.08
C ALA A 965 16.16 38.49 29.31
N PHE A 966 16.80 37.33 29.13
CA PHE A 966 17.38 36.57 30.25
C PHE A 966 18.61 37.27 30.87
N CYS A 967 19.45 37.93 30.07
CA CYS A 967 20.56 38.75 30.59
C CYS A 967 20.06 39.91 31.47
N SER A 968 18.92 40.53 31.12
CA SER A 968 18.33 41.63 31.89
C SER A 968 18.00 41.23 33.32
N VAL A 969 17.67 39.96 33.56
CA VAL A 969 17.33 39.42 34.87
C VAL A 969 18.51 38.69 35.52
N LEU A 970 19.76 39.07 35.25
CA LEU A 970 20.92 38.56 35.99
C LEU A 970 20.77 38.87 37.49
N LYS A 971 20.90 37.84 38.34
CA LYS A 971 20.89 37.97 39.81
C LYS A 971 21.76 36.89 40.43
N HIS A 972 22.55 37.23 41.46
CA HIS A 972 23.48 36.30 42.14
C HIS A 972 24.53 35.64 41.22
N GLY A 973 24.76 36.19 40.02
CA GLY A 973 25.61 35.54 39.00
C GLY A 973 24.90 34.45 38.18
N LEU A 974 23.58 34.29 38.34
CA LEU A 974 22.76 33.30 37.64
C LEU A 974 21.68 33.97 36.78
N ILE A 975 21.14 33.21 35.82
CA ILE A 975 19.86 33.52 35.17
C ILE A 975 18.78 32.56 35.71
N PRO A 976 17.50 32.93 35.64
CA PRO A 976 16.44 32.10 36.17
C PRO A 976 16.14 30.88 35.28
N ASN A 977 15.60 29.81 35.89
CA ASN A 977 14.97 28.75 35.13
C ASN A 977 13.64 29.23 34.57
N LEU A 978 12.75 29.75 35.42
CA LEU A 978 11.46 30.27 35.02
C LEU A 978 11.54 31.79 34.86
N LEU A 979 11.17 32.33 33.69
CA LEU A 979 11.32 33.77 33.41
C LEU A 979 10.14 34.64 33.89
N ASP A 980 8.91 34.15 33.74
CA ASP A 980 7.65 34.90 33.98
C ASP A 980 7.63 36.31 33.36
N ALA A 981 7.97 36.42 32.06
CA ALA A 981 8.06 37.71 31.37
C ALA A 981 8.93 38.75 32.11
N ALA A 982 9.97 38.28 32.81
CA ALA A 982 10.81 39.10 33.66
C ALA A 982 10.04 39.85 34.77
N ARG A 983 8.91 39.32 35.27
CA ARG A 983 8.18 39.84 36.45
C ARG A 983 8.50 39.06 37.73
N LYS A 984 8.34 37.74 37.75
CA LYS A 984 8.71 36.92 38.94
C LYS A 984 9.63 35.75 38.56
N PRO A 985 10.86 36.02 38.10
CA PRO A 985 11.80 34.99 37.71
C PRO A 985 12.29 34.16 38.92
N ARG A 986 12.46 32.85 38.73
CA ARG A 986 12.91 31.90 39.77
C ARG A 986 14.32 31.36 39.49
N TYR A 987 15.21 31.43 40.50
CA TYR A 987 16.64 31.12 40.38
C TYR A 987 17.01 29.78 41.03
N ASN A 988 16.29 28.72 40.67
CA ASN A 988 16.53 27.36 41.15
C ASN A 988 17.36 26.50 40.19
N SER A 989 17.93 27.09 39.13
CA SER A 989 18.70 26.38 38.10
C SER A 989 20.16 26.84 38.10
N ARG A 990 21.06 25.87 38.21
CA ARG A 990 22.51 26.04 38.10
C ARG A 990 23.01 25.87 36.67
N ASP A 991 22.28 25.13 35.85
CA ASP A 991 22.65 24.80 34.47
C ASP A 991 22.21 25.84 33.43
N SER A 992 21.11 26.57 33.65
CA SER A 992 20.57 27.55 32.69
C SER A 992 21.61 28.59 32.29
N ILE A 993 22.41 29.08 33.24
CA ILE A 993 23.44 30.09 32.95
C ILE A 993 24.50 29.58 31.99
N TRP A 994 24.93 28.33 32.13
CA TRP A 994 25.96 27.75 31.28
C TRP A 994 25.43 27.47 29.87
N PHE A 995 24.17 27.03 29.74
CA PHE A 995 23.51 26.96 28.44
C PHE A 995 23.35 28.33 27.79
N CYS A 996 23.03 29.37 28.57
CA CYS A 996 22.96 30.76 28.10
C CYS A 996 24.30 31.25 27.55
N LEU A 997 25.40 31.06 28.30
CA LEU A 997 26.74 31.43 27.83
C LEU A 997 27.12 30.67 26.55
N GLN A 998 26.80 29.38 26.45
CA GLN A 998 26.99 28.62 25.21
C GLN A 998 26.11 29.14 24.07
N ALA A 999 24.89 29.60 24.34
CA ALA A 999 24.02 30.19 23.34
C ALA A 999 24.53 31.57 22.87
N ILE A 1000 25.08 32.38 23.76
CA ILE A 1000 25.75 33.65 23.43
C ILE A 1000 26.97 33.37 22.53
N GLN A 1001 27.81 32.41 22.90
CA GLN A 1001 28.93 31.96 22.06
C GLN A 1001 28.46 31.56 20.67
N ASP A 1002 27.46 30.66 20.59
CA ASP A 1002 26.95 30.16 19.32
C ASP A 1002 26.30 31.28 18.49
N TYR A 1003 25.67 32.26 19.13
CA TYR A 1003 25.10 33.44 18.47
C TYR A 1003 26.21 34.33 17.89
N CYS A 1004 27.26 34.64 18.66
CA CYS A 1004 28.41 35.40 18.15
C CYS A 1004 29.12 34.70 16.99
N LEU A 1005 29.17 33.36 16.99
CA LEU A 1005 29.79 32.59 15.91
C LEU A 1005 28.94 32.50 14.64
N LYS A 1006 27.61 32.47 14.76
CA LYS A 1006 26.70 32.17 13.63
C LYS A 1006 25.91 33.37 13.12
N SER A 1007 25.64 34.36 13.96
CA SER A 1007 24.84 35.52 13.58
C SER A 1007 25.65 36.53 12.77
N PRO A 1008 25.00 37.35 11.92
CA PRO A 1008 25.67 38.45 11.23
C PRO A 1008 26.20 39.55 12.15
N GLU A 1009 25.66 39.69 13.38
CA GLU A 1009 26.11 40.67 14.37
C GLU A 1009 27.49 40.31 14.94
N GLY A 1010 27.83 39.02 14.92
CA GLY A 1010 29.16 38.53 15.28
C GLY A 1010 29.56 38.86 16.72
N ASN A 1011 30.85 39.10 16.93
CA ASN A 1011 31.40 39.53 18.22
C ASN A 1011 30.98 40.95 18.62
N ASN A 1012 30.40 41.77 17.72
CA ASN A 1012 29.87 43.09 18.10
C ASN A 1012 28.73 42.98 19.12
N PHE A 1013 28.03 41.84 19.13
CA PHE A 1013 26.99 41.56 20.11
C PHE A 1013 27.48 41.64 21.56
N LEU A 1014 28.76 41.34 21.81
CA LEU A 1014 29.38 41.44 23.14
C LEU A 1014 29.32 42.86 23.72
N PHE A 1015 29.28 43.88 22.87
CA PHE A 1015 29.28 45.28 23.27
C PHE A 1015 27.88 45.91 23.27
N VAL A 1016 26.85 45.14 22.92
CA VAL A 1016 25.45 45.57 23.00
C VAL A 1016 25.10 45.84 24.46
N LYS A 1017 24.52 47.01 24.70
CA LYS A 1017 24.00 47.41 26.00
C LYS A 1017 22.56 46.94 26.18
N PHE A 1018 22.24 46.52 27.38
CA PHE A 1018 20.87 46.26 27.82
C PHE A 1018 20.66 46.82 29.23
N LYS A 1019 19.40 47.04 29.60
CA LYS A 1019 19.03 47.50 30.94
C LYS A 1019 18.83 46.31 31.86
N LYS A 1020 19.57 46.25 32.95
CA LYS A 1020 19.44 45.22 33.98
C LYS A 1020 18.23 45.53 34.84
N ARG A 1021 17.32 44.57 34.99
CA ARG A 1021 16.14 44.66 35.84
C ARG A 1021 16.51 44.91 37.29
N PHE A 1022 17.37 44.07 37.86
CA PHE A 1022 17.76 44.18 39.26
C PHE A 1022 18.96 45.13 39.42
N PHE A 1023 18.79 46.21 40.20
CA PHE A 1023 19.86 47.17 40.47
C PHE A 1023 21.06 46.51 41.15
N ASN A 1024 20.80 45.69 42.17
CA ASN A 1024 21.77 44.85 42.88
C ASN A 1024 21.27 43.38 42.89
N ASP A 1025 21.66 42.59 43.88
CA ASP A 1025 21.20 41.20 44.06
C ASP A 1025 19.98 41.09 45.01
N ASP A 1026 19.37 42.21 45.42
CA ASP A 1026 18.09 42.21 46.13
C ASP A 1026 16.94 42.06 45.12
N TYR A 1027 15.85 41.41 45.54
CA TYR A 1027 14.65 41.36 44.72
C TYR A 1027 13.92 42.72 44.77
N ILE A 1028 13.55 43.22 43.60
CA ILE A 1028 12.69 44.40 43.41
C ILE A 1028 11.64 44.11 42.33
N ASP A 1029 10.44 44.67 42.50
CA ASP A 1029 9.38 44.55 41.51
C ASP A 1029 9.71 45.35 40.24
N GLU A 1030 9.14 44.96 39.10
CA GLU A 1030 9.41 45.56 37.80
C GLU A 1030 8.98 47.04 37.70
N LEU A 1031 8.10 47.48 38.60
CA LEU A 1031 7.62 48.87 38.71
C LEU A 1031 8.40 49.72 39.72
N ASP A 1032 9.37 49.15 40.44
CA ASP A 1032 10.23 49.91 41.37
C ASP A 1032 11.11 50.90 40.59
N ASP A 1033 11.27 52.13 41.08
CA ASP A 1033 12.04 53.20 40.43
C ASP A 1033 13.52 52.82 40.17
N ARG A 1034 14.04 51.82 40.90
CA ARG A 1034 15.41 51.31 40.71
C ARG A 1034 15.49 50.26 39.59
N ALA A 1035 14.38 49.67 39.17
CA ALA A 1035 14.37 48.66 38.12
C ALA A 1035 14.78 49.26 36.77
N TYR A 1036 15.58 48.52 35.99
CA TYR A 1036 16.04 48.96 34.66
C TYR A 1036 16.83 50.28 34.63
N THR A 1037 17.42 50.70 35.75
CA THR A 1037 18.26 51.91 35.86
C THR A 1037 19.73 51.67 35.50
N VAL A 1038 20.21 50.44 35.66
CA VAL A 1038 21.61 50.06 35.38
C VAL A 1038 21.72 49.55 33.94
N GLU A 1039 22.61 50.14 33.15
CA GLU A 1039 23.01 49.59 31.85
C GLU A 1039 24.22 48.66 32.00
N MET A 1040 24.20 47.53 31.29
CA MET A 1040 25.28 46.55 31.26
C MET A 1040 25.52 46.10 29.82
N ARG A 1041 26.78 45.84 29.43
CA ARG A 1041 27.08 45.21 28.14
C ARG A 1041 27.05 43.69 28.29
N VAL A 1042 26.79 42.97 27.19
CA VAL A 1042 26.84 41.50 27.19
C VAL A 1042 28.19 40.96 27.68
N VAL A 1043 29.30 41.62 27.34
CA VAL A 1043 30.64 41.26 27.82
C VAL A 1043 30.80 41.42 29.34
N ASP A 1044 30.19 42.47 29.92
CA ASP A 1044 30.20 42.71 31.36
C ASP A 1044 29.33 41.68 32.10
N PHE A 1045 28.22 41.24 31.47
CA PHE A 1045 27.39 40.14 31.98
C PHE A 1045 28.20 38.84 32.08
N ILE A 1046 28.92 38.46 31.01
CA ILE A 1046 29.75 37.25 31.00
C ILE A 1046 30.81 37.33 32.11
N GLN A 1047 31.49 38.48 32.22
CA GLN A 1047 32.48 38.71 33.26
C GLN A 1047 31.87 38.56 34.66
N ARG A 1048 30.72 39.19 34.91
CA ARG A 1048 30.05 39.14 36.22
C ARG A 1048 29.65 37.72 36.61
N VAL A 1049 29.20 36.91 35.66
CA VAL A 1049 28.85 35.50 35.89
C VAL A 1049 30.09 34.71 36.31
N LEU A 1050 31.17 34.79 35.53
CA LEU A 1050 32.41 34.06 35.83
C LEU A 1050 33.01 34.49 37.18
N GLU A 1051 33.01 35.79 37.47
CA GLU A 1051 33.45 36.32 38.76
C GLU A 1051 32.61 35.80 39.93
N SER A 1052 31.29 35.72 39.77
CA SER A 1052 30.40 35.25 40.84
C SER A 1052 30.64 33.77 41.13
N HIS A 1053 30.75 32.94 40.09
CA HIS A 1053 31.06 31.52 40.25
C HIS A 1053 32.48 31.26 40.82
N ALA A 1054 33.45 32.09 40.43
CA ALA A 1054 34.82 32.00 40.92
C ALA A 1054 34.93 32.35 42.42
N ARG A 1055 34.17 33.34 42.89
CA ARG A 1055 34.11 33.76 44.31
C ARG A 1055 33.22 32.86 45.16
N GLY A 1056 32.29 32.14 44.56
CA GLY A 1056 31.25 31.38 45.24
C GLY A 1056 29.92 32.14 45.32
N ILE A 1057 28.82 31.41 45.18
CA ILE A 1057 27.45 31.92 45.19
C ILE A 1057 26.71 31.22 46.32
N HIS A 1058 26.28 32.01 47.31
CA HIS A 1058 25.58 31.51 48.49
C HIS A 1058 24.37 32.42 48.75
N PHE A 1059 23.16 31.91 48.50
CA PHE A 1059 21.92 32.63 48.80
C PHE A 1059 20.76 31.68 49.09
N ARG A 1060 19.72 32.22 49.71
CA ARG A 1060 18.43 31.54 49.85
C ARG A 1060 17.45 32.13 48.84
N GLU A 1061 16.70 31.27 48.14
CA GLU A 1061 15.71 31.72 47.15
C GLU A 1061 14.79 32.80 47.73
N TRP A 1062 14.60 33.89 46.99
CA TRP A 1062 13.67 34.93 47.39
C TRP A 1062 12.24 34.37 47.44
N ASN A 1063 11.50 34.70 48.50
CA ASN A 1063 10.17 34.17 48.77
C ASN A 1063 10.12 32.64 49.06
N ALA A 1064 11.23 32.06 49.54
CA ALA A 1064 11.31 30.66 49.97
C ALA A 1064 10.16 30.26 50.91
N GLY A 1065 9.57 29.09 50.64
CA GLY A 1065 8.44 28.53 51.37
C GLY A 1065 7.33 28.00 50.45
N PRO A 1066 6.22 27.51 51.02
CA PRO A 1066 5.17 26.80 50.27
C PRO A 1066 4.49 27.60 49.15
N LEU A 1067 4.59 28.93 49.18
CA LEU A 1067 4.04 29.81 48.14
C LEU A 1067 4.91 29.85 46.86
N LEU A 1068 6.21 29.61 47.00
CA LEU A 1068 7.14 29.51 45.88
C LEU A 1068 7.23 28.07 45.36
N ASP A 1069 7.25 27.12 46.29
CA ASP A 1069 7.31 25.68 45.99
C ASP A 1069 6.66 24.90 47.14
N HIS A 1070 5.51 24.27 46.89
CA HIS A 1070 4.71 23.61 47.92
C HIS A 1070 5.26 22.24 48.33
N ALA A 1071 6.19 21.69 47.53
CA ALA A 1071 6.76 20.37 47.71
C ALA A 1071 8.18 20.44 48.32
N MET A 1072 8.99 21.41 47.90
CA MET A 1072 10.40 21.55 48.31
C MET A 1072 10.57 21.67 49.84
N SER A 1073 11.61 21.01 50.36
CA SER A 1073 12.04 21.11 51.76
C SER A 1073 12.73 22.46 52.05
N ASP A 1074 12.84 22.81 53.33
CA ASP A 1074 13.41 24.12 53.72
C ASP A 1074 14.86 24.29 53.25
N GLU A 1075 15.65 23.21 53.31
CA GLU A 1075 17.04 23.17 52.84
C GLU A 1075 17.15 23.28 51.32
N GLY A 1076 16.13 22.85 50.58
CA GLY A 1076 16.10 22.88 49.12
C GLY A 1076 16.15 24.29 48.54
N PHE A 1077 15.68 25.29 49.30
CA PHE A 1077 15.70 26.71 48.89
C PHE A 1077 17.09 27.37 49.02
N ASN A 1078 18.06 26.70 49.65
CA ASN A 1078 19.41 27.22 49.79
C ASN A 1078 20.24 26.82 48.56
N ILE A 1079 20.75 27.82 47.84
CA ILE A 1079 21.60 27.65 46.67
C ILE A 1079 23.04 27.94 47.06
N ASP A 1080 23.87 26.90 46.91
CA ASP A 1080 25.30 26.94 47.19
C ASP A 1080 26.05 26.47 45.95
N ILE A 1081 26.99 27.29 45.47
CA ILE A 1081 27.84 27.00 44.32
C ILE A 1081 29.24 27.51 44.65
N SER A 1082 30.25 26.67 44.50
CA SER A 1082 31.65 27.01 44.76
C SER A 1082 32.57 26.44 43.69
N THR A 1083 33.69 27.11 43.43
CA THR A 1083 34.74 26.61 42.54
C THR A 1083 35.82 25.95 43.38
N ASP A 1084 36.09 24.68 43.12
CA ASP A 1084 37.26 24.01 43.66
C ASP A 1084 38.49 24.41 42.85
N TRP A 1085 39.43 25.12 43.48
CA TRP A 1085 40.63 25.59 42.82
C TRP A 1085 41.76 24.57 42.73
N GLU A 1086 41.58 23.33 43.22
CA GLU A 1086 42.48 22.22 42.92
C GLU A 1086 42.18 21.59 41.55
N THR A 1087 40.90 21.48 41.21
CA THR A 1087 40.44 20.86 39.95
C THR A 1087 39.96 21.86 38.90
N GLY A 1088 39.56 23.06 39.34
CA GLY A 1088 38.88 24.06 38.52
C GLY A 1088 37.39 23.79 38.33
N PHE A 1089 36.83 22.75 38.97
CA PHE A 1089 35.42 22.38 38.80
C PHE A 1089 34.50 23.25 39.65
N VAL A 1090 33.33 23.57 39.08
CA VAL A 1090 32.24 24.24 39.80
C VAL A 1090 31.33 23.19 40.44
N PHE A 1091 31.35 23.14 41.76
CA PHE A 1091 30.45 22.34 42.58
C PHE A 1091 29.21 23.16 42.91
N GLY A 1092 28.05 22.53 43.00
CA GLY A 1092 26.91 23.22 43.58
C GLY A 1092 25.69 22.34 43.77
N GLY A 1093 24.73 22.86 44.53
CA GLY A 1093 23.52 22.16 44.91
C GLY A 1093 23.66 21.39 46.24
N ASN A 1094 22.60 20.67 46.60
CA ASN A 1094 22.56 19.78 47.75
C ASN A 1094 21.55 18.65 47.47
N ASN A 1095 21.49 17.64 48.34
CA ASN A 1095 20.60 16.49 48.19
C ASN A 1095 19.09 16.84 48.25
N SER A 1096 18.74 18.06 48.64
CA SER A 1096 17.37 18.57 48.76
C SER A 1096 16.96 19.49 47.59
N ASN A 1097 17.82 19.73 46.60
CA ASN A 1097 17.51 20.63 45.47
C ASN A 1097 17.70 20.00 44.08
N CYS A 1098 17.15 20.69 43.09
CA CYS A 1098 17.03 20.25 41.70
C CYS A 1098 17.70 21.23 40.72
N GLY A 1099 19.00 21.49 40.91
CA GLY A 1099 19.71 22.54 40.15
C GLY A 1099 20.01 22.24 38.67
N THR A 1100 19.70 21.05 38.15
CA THR A 1100 20.00 20.62 36.76
C THR A 1100 18.73 20.20 36.04
N TRP A 1101 18.76 19.95 34.73
CA TRP A 1101 17.59 19.59 33.92
C TRP A 1101 16.84 18.33 34.36
N MET A 1102 17.48 17.44 35.10
CA MET A 1102 16.81 16.32 35.77
C MET A 1102 16.21 16.82 37.10
N ASP A 1103 15.17 17.65 37.04
CA ASP A 1103 14.71 18.49 38.15
C ASP A 1103 13.43 18.02 38.87
N LYS A 1104 13.04 16.75 38.71
CA LYS A 1104 11.80 16.27 39.34
C LYS A 1104 11.89 16.30 40.87
N MET A 1105 11.18 17.25 41.48
CA MET A 1105 10.91 17.29 42.92
C MET A 1105 9.77 16.31 43.25
N GLY A 1106 9.97 15.45 44.25
CA GLY A 1106 8.93 14.54 44.73
C GLY A 1106 7.79 15.29 45.40
N ASP A 1107 6.55 14.95 45.06
CA ASP A 1107 5.33 15.59 45.59
C ASP A 1107 4.24 14.58 46.00
N SER A 1108 4.56 13.27 45.98
CA SER A 1108 3.66 12.26 46.54
C SER A 1108 3.78 12.21 48.06
N THR A 1109 2.81 11.58 48.73
CA THR A 1109 2.81 11.44 50.19
C THR A 1109 4.07 10.77 50.74
N VAL A 1110 4.75 9.91 49.97
CA VAL A 1110 5.90 9.12 50.41
C VAL A 1110 7.26 9.73 50.07
N ASN A 1111 7.33 10.65 49.11
CA ASN A 1111 8.57 11.27 48.64
C ASN A 1111 8.53 12.80 48.57
N LYS A 1112 7.53 13.43 49.21
CA LYS A 1112 7.39 14.89 49.23
C LYS A 1112 8.68 15.59 49.66
N GLY A 1113 9.13 16.55 48.87
CA GLY A 1113 10.32 17.36 49.15
C GLY A 1113 11.65 16.63 48.97
N LYS A 1114 11.63 15.41 48.43
CA LYS A 1114 12.82 14.65 48.08
C LYS A 1114 13.00 14.67 46.54
N PRO A 1115 14.06 15.31 46.03
CA PRO A 1115 14.42 15.22 44.62
C PRO A 1115 14.56 13.77 44.16
N ALA A 1116 14.00 13.42 43.00
CA ALA A 1116 14.25 12.11 42.39
C ALA A 1116 15.73 11.98 41.99
N THR A 1117 16.29 13.06 41.44
CA THR A 1117 17.64 13.14 40.85
C THR A 1117 18.34 14.44 41.26
N PRO A 1118 18.68 14.65 42.54
CA PRO A 1118 19.64 15.67 42.92
C PRO A 1118 20.97 15.31 42.26
N ARG A 1119 21.51 16.28 41.52
CA ARG A 1119 22.78 16.18 40.79
C ARG A 1119 23.75 17.23 41.31
N ASP A 1120 23.88 17.25 42.62
CA ASP A 1120 24.77 18.16 43.33
C ASP A 1120 26.24 17.76 43.17
N GLY A 1121 27.14 18.66 43.53
CA GLY A 1121 28.55 18.55 43.20
C GLY A 1121 28.86 18.99 41.77
N ALA A 1122 29.87 18.38 41.14
CA ALA A 1122 30.32 18.77 39.79
C ALA A 1122 29.60 17.95 38.70
N ALA A 1123 28.51 18.49 38.16
CA ALA A 1123 27.75 17.87 37.06
C ALA A 1123 28.50 17.97 35.73
N ILE A 1124 28.59 16.86 34.99
CA ILE A 1124 29.48 16.74 33.82
C ILE A 1124 29.21 17.80 32.74
N GLU A 1125 27.95 18.10 32.44
CA GLU A 1125 27.60 19.08 31.40
C GLU A 1125 27.93 20.52 31.83
N ILE A 1126 27.82 20.85 33.12
CA ILE A 1126 28.16 22.17 33.64
C ILE A 1126 29.66 22.42 33.50
N ILE A 1127 30.50 21.43 33.89
CA ILE A 1127 31.95 21.55 33.77
C ILE A 1127 32.38 21.70 32.31
N ALA A 1128 31.75 20.95 31.40
CA ALA A 1128 32.05 21.05 29.98
C ALA A 1128 31.58 22.37 29.35
N LEU A 1129 30.42 22.90 29.74
CA LEU A 1129 29.95 24.22 29.27
C LEU A 1129 30.81 25.36 29.82
N LEU A 1130 31.26 25.28 31.08
CA LEU A 1130 32.26 26.19 31.64
C LEU A 1130 33.57 26.12 30.85
N LYS A 1131 34.08 24.90 30.58
CA LYS A 1131 35.28 24.71 29.76
C LYS A 1131 35.14 25.35 28.37
N SER A 1132 33.99 25.12 27.71
CA SER A 1132 33.68 25.70 26.40
C SER A 1132 33.70 27.23 26.44
N THR A 1133 33.10 27.80 27.49
CA THR A 1133 33.07 29.25 27.73
C THR A 1133 34.47 29.81 27.95
N LEU A 1134 35.28 29.21 28.82
CA LEU A 1134 36.64 29.66 29.11
C LEU A 1134 37.52 29.56 27.86
N ARG A 1135 37.44 28.45 27.11
CA ARG A 1135 38.13 28.30 25.81
C ARG A 1135 37.75 29.45 24.87
N TRP A 1136 36.46 29.74 24.74
CA TRP A 1136 35.98 30.81 23.86
C TRP A 1136 36.51 32.17 24.28
N ILE A 1137 36.49 32.48 25.58
CA ILE A 1137 37.04 33.72 26.11
C ILE A 1137 38.54 33.83 25.89
N CYS A 1138 39.31 32.75 26.12
CA CYS A 1138 40.74 32.74 25.83
C CYS A 1138 41.03 33.07 24.36
N ASN A 1139 40.26 32.50 23.42
CA ASN A 1139 40.39 32.84 22.00
C ASN A 1139 40.06 34.32 21.73
N LEU A 1140 39.00 34.85 22.35
CA LEU A 1140 38.65 36.27 22.24
C LEU A 1140 39.71 37.20 22.87
N GLN A 1141 40.41 36.77 23.91
CA GLN A 1141 41.54 37.51 24.48
C GLN A 1141 42.73 37.52 23.52
N GLU A 1142 43.05 36.39 22.88
CA GLU A 1142 44.10 36.31 21.86
C GLU A 1142 43.80 37.22 20.66
N GLU A 1143 42.52 37.40 20.33
CA GLU A 1143 42.03 38.33 19.31
C GLU A 1143 41.90 39.80 19.80
N ASN A 1144 42.21 40.10 21.07
CA ASN A 1144 42.03 41.42 21.71
C ASN A 1144 40.58 41.94 21.73
N ILE A 1145 39.59 41.05 21.73
CA ILE A 1145 38.16 41.39 21.77
C ILE A 1145 37.64 41.40 23.21
N TYR A 1146 38.07 40.46 24.06
CA TYR A 1146 37.61 40.37 25.44
C TYR A 1146 38.45 41.29 26.35
N PRO A 1147 37.85 42.28 27.04
CA PRO A 1147 38.61 43.35 27.69
C PRO A 1147 39.17 43.01 29.08
N PHE A 1148 38.80 41.86 29.65
CA PHE A 1148 39.22 41.44 30.98
C PHE A 1148 40.36 40.44 30.91
N ASN A 1149 41.34 40.53 31.83
CA ASN A 1149 42.52 39.65 31.86
C ASN A 1149 42.35 38.40 32.73
N GLY A 1150 41.35 38.37 33.61
CA GLY A 1150 41.13 37.31 34.58
C GLY A 1150 40.18 37.76 35.70
N ILE A 1151 40.24 37.06 36.83
CA ILE A 1151 39.39 37.28 38.00
C ILE A 1151 40.26 37.50 39.24
N GLN A 1152 39.97 38.57 39.97
CA GLN A 1152 40.56 38.83 41.28
C GLN A 1152 39.73 38.13 42.37
N LEU A 1153 40.36 37.16 43.04
CA LEU A 1153 39.89 36.54 44.29
C LEU A 1153 40.56 37.22 45.49
N ASP A 1154 40.10 36.90 46.70
CA ASP A 1154 40.58 37.53 47.94
C ASP A 1154 42.07 37.26 48.20
N ASP A 1155 42.57 36.09 47.79
CA ASP A 1155 43.92 35.59 48.07
C ASP A 1155 44.80 35.45 46.82
N LYS A 1156 44.22 35.47 45.61
CA LYS A 1156 44.96 35.30 44.34
C LYS A 1156 44.26 35.90 43.12
N PHE A 1157 45.02 36.21 42.08
CA PHE A 1157 44.50 36.53 40.76
C PHE A 1157 44.54 35.27 39.88
N VAL A 1158 43.44 34.94 39.20
CA VAL A 1158 43.34 33.78 38.32
C VAL A 1158 43.01 34.24 36.91
N THR A 1159 43.87 33.93 35.94
CA THR A 1159 43.60 34.17 34.52
C THR A 1159 42.62 33.14 33.97
N PHE A 1160 41.85 33.50 32.93
CA PHE A 1160 40.95 32.53 32.27
C PHE A 1160 41.71 31.34 31.68
N LYS A 1161 42.95 31.57 31.22
CA LYS A 1161 43.83 30.52 30.69
C LYS A 1161 44.25 29.54 31.78
N GLU A 1162 44.59 30.03 32.99
CA GLU A 1162 44.87 29.16 34.14
C GLU A 1162 43.65 28.32 34.51
N TRP A 1163 42.46 28.92 34.62
CA TRP A 1163 41.24 28.18 34.94
C TRP A 1163 40.90 27.14 33.86
N ASN A 1164 40.98 27.52 32.58
CA ASN A 1164 40.77 26.62 31.44
C ASN A 1164 41.73 25.42 31.48
N ASN A 1165 43.01 25.66 31.76
CA ASN A 1165 44.04 24.61 31.82
C ASN A 1165 43.87 23.71 33.04
N LEU A 1166 43.41 24.26 34.16
CA LEU A 1166 43.15 23.51 35.38
C LEU A 1166 42.03 22.48 35.17
N ILE A 1167 40.93 22.87 34.51
CA ILE A 1167 39.87 21.92 34.13
C ILE A 1167 40.41 20.88 33.15
N GLN A 1168 41.17 21.32 32.15
CA GLN A 1168 41.73 20.45 31.10
C GLN A 1168 42.63 19.35 31.66
N SER A 1169 43.49 19.66 32.64
CA SER A 1169 44.41 18.68 33.24
C SER A 1169 43.73 17.71 34.21
N ASN A 1170 42.59 18.11 34.78
CA ASN A 1170 41.90 17.33 35.81
C ASN A 1170 40.70 16.53 35.31
N PHE A 1171 39.98 16.98 34.27
CA PHE A 1171 38.69 16.39 33.87
C PHE A 1171 38.72 14.87 33.67
N GLU A 1172 39.57 14.40 32.76
CA GLU A 1172 39.62 12.99 32.36
C GLU A 1172 39.92 12.06 33.55
N LYS A 1173 40.83 12.47 34.45
CA LYS A 1173 41.22 11.73 35.66
C LYS A 1173 40.03 11.49 36.60
N HIS A 1174 39.14 12.47 36.74
CA HIS A 1174 38.07 12.44 37.75
C HIS A 1174 36.75 11.89 37.21
N PHE A 1175 36.46 12.07 35.91
CA PHE A 1175 35.19 11.67 35.30
C PHE A 1175 35.22 10.33 34.56
N PHE A 1176 36.34 9.91 33.96
CA PHE A 1176 36.35 8.66 33.18
C PHE A 1176 36.50 7.43 34.07
N ILE A 1177 35.74 6.38 33.77
CA ILE A 1177 35.81 5.06 34.39
C ILE A 1177 36.20 4.06 33.30
N PRO A 1178 37.45 3.54 33.28
CA PRO A 1178 37.87 2.56 32.29
C PRO A 1178 37.35 1.16 32.62
N SER A 1179 37.17 0.30 31.62
CA SER A 1179 36.89 -1.14 31.83
C SER A 1179 38.07 -1.92 32.40
N THR A 1180 39.30 -1.41 32.25
CA THR A 1180 40.53 -2.03 32.78
C THR A 1180 41.50 -0.98 33.28
N ASN A 1181 42.21 -1.27 34.38
CA ASN A 1181 43.29 -0.45 34.96
C ASN A 1181 42.84 0.93 35.51
N PHE A 1182 42.50 0.96 36.80
CA PHE A 1182 42.05 2.16 37.51
C PHE A 1182 43.19 3.09 37.98
N ASN A 1183 44.46 2.70 37.87
CA ASN A 1183 45.59 3.38 38.53
C ASN A 1183 45.77 4.86 38.16
N ASN A 1184 45.20 5.30 37.04
CA ASN A 1184 45.31 6.68 36.53
C ASN A 1184 44.04 7.52 36.74
N TYR A 1185 43.01 6.99 37.41
CA TYR A 1185 41.70 7.62 37.55
C TYR A 1185 41.24 7.61 39.01
N GLU A 1186 40.47 8.63 39.43
CA GLU A 1186 39.92 8.71 40.79
C GLU A 1186 38.59 7.94 40.86
N ILE A 1187 38.67 6.68 41.29
CA ILE A 1187 37.56 5.72 41.24
C ILE A 1187 37.43 5.00 42.58
N ASP A 1188 36.21 4.89 43.07
CA ASP A 1188 35.83 3.98 44.15
C ASP A 1188 35.08 2.79 43.53
N GLU A 1189 35.76 1.66 43.42
CA GLU A 1189 35.22 0.43 42.82
C GLU A 1189 33.98 -0.12 43.55
N SER A 1190 33.78 0.24 44.82
CA SER A 1190 32.64 -0.23 45.61
C SER A 1190 31.32 0.45 45.21
N LEU A 1191 31.41 1.63 44.58
CA LEU A 1191 30.28 2.45 44.15
C LEU A 1191 29.87 2.16 42.70
N ILE A 1192 30.70 1.43 41.95
CA ILE A 1192 30.35 0.98 40.60
C ILE A 1192 29.32 -0.13 40.70
N HIS A 1193 28.14 0.09 40.14
CA HIS A 1193 27.05 -0.90 40.16
C HIS A 1193 27.47 -2.23 39.52
N LYS A 1194 27.51 -3.29 40.34
CA LYS A 1194 27.79 -4.69 39.96
C LYS A 1194 26.52 -5.54 40.18
N THR A 1195 25.52 -5.45 39.31
CA THR A 1195 24.29 -6.25 39.46
C THR A 1195 23.90 -6.97 38.17
N GLY A 1196 23.92 -8.31 38.24
CA GLY A 1196 23.04 -9.21 37.47
C GLY A 1196 23.20 -9.27 35.95
N ASN A 1197 23.99 -10.25 35.47
CA ASN A 1197 23.90 -10.89 34.16
C ASN A 1197 24.10 -10.12 32.84
N SER A 1198 24.53 -8.83 32.80
CA SER A 1198 25.06 -8.31 31.51
C SER A 1198 26.20 -7.29 31.56
N PHE A 1199 26.70 -6.87 32.73
CA PHE A 1199 27.97 -6.16 32.81
C PHE A 1199 28.98 -7.02 33.58
N SER A 1200 29.78 -7.76 32.82
CA SER A 1200 31.10 -8.14 33.31
C SER A 1200 31.89 -6.85 33.54
N LEU A 1201 32.69 -6.81 34.61
CA LEU A 1201 33.66 -5.75 34.91
C LEU A 1201 34.52 -5.37 33.68
N SER A 1202 34.60 -6.24 32.67
CA SER A 1202 35.27 -6.03 31.39
C SER A 1202 34.62 -5.02 30.43
N SER A 1203 33.61 -4.22 30.82
CA SER A 1203 32.86 -3.36 29.87
C SER A 1203 32.26 -2.05 30.45
N ILE A 1204 32.84 -1.48 31.51
CA ILE A 1204 32.33 -0.27 32.21
C ILE A 1204 32.94 1.03 31.65
N ASP A 1205 33.31 1.08 30.36
CA ASP A 1205 33.90 2.29 29.78
C ASP A 1205 32.85 3.42 29.70
N ILE A 1206 32.74 4.24 30.75
CA ILE A 1206 31.74 5.30 30.90
C ILE A 1206 32.35 6.57 31.50
N TYR A 1207 31.65 7.69 31.37
CA TYR A 1207 31.95 8.91 32.10
C TYR A 1207 30.93 9.09 33.23
N LYS A 1208 31.41 9.40 34.43
CA LYS A 1208 30.59 9.74 35.59
C LYS A 1208 29.58 10.83 35.25
N ASP A 1209 28.38 10.73 35.81
CA ASP A 1209 27.34 11.73 35.61
C ASP A 1209 27.60 13.01 36.44
N CYS A 1210 28.12 12.81 37.65
CA CYS A 1210 28.54 13.84 38.60
C CYS A 1210 29.87 13.44 39.25
N TYR A 1211 30.58 14.39 39.85
CA TYR A 1211 31.75 14.13 40.66
C TYR A 1211 31.59 14.74 42.05
N LYS A 1212 31.74 13.89 43.08
CA LYS A 1212 31.53 14.16 44.52
C LYS A 1212 30.14 14.75 44.81
N SER A 1213 29.09 14.10 44.33
CA SER A 1213 27.72 14.42 44.78
C SER A 1213 27.46 13.92 46.21
N SER A 1214 26.39 14.42 46.85
CA SER A 1214 25.97 13.98 48.19
C SER A 1214 25.59 12.49 48.25
N LEU A 1215 25.28 11.87 47.11
CA LEU A 1215 24.95 10.45 47.00
C LEU A 1215 25.99 9.76 46.09
N PRO A 1216 27.12 9.29 46.66
CA PRO A 1216 28.30 8.91 45.87
C PRO A 1216 28.06 7.85 44.78
N PHE A 1217 27.11 6.93 44.96
CA PHE A 1217 26.81 5.92 43.94
C PHE A 1217 26.21 6.54 42.65
N ARG A 1218 25.53 7.68 42.75
CA ARG A 1218 24.89 8.35 41.60
C ARG A 1218 25.91 9.01 40.67
N ASP A 1219 27.11 9.31 41.17
CA ASP A 1219 28.24 9.74 40.34
C ASP A 1219 28.56 8.70 39.25
N TYR A 1220 28.43 7.41 39.59
CA TYR A 1220 28.81 6.27 38.74
C TYR A 1220 27.68 5.77 37.85
N GLN A 1221 26.53 6.45 37.79
CA GLN A 1221 25.42 6.06 36.93
C GLN A 1221 25.68 6.39 35.46
N LEU A 1222 25.40 5.43 34.58
CA LEU A 1222 25.41 5.67 33.14
C LEU A 1222 24.16 6.48 32.74
N ARG A 1223 24.39 7.74 32.32
CA ARG A 1223 23.38 8.71 31.90
C ARG A 1223 23.77 9.42 30.61
N PRO A 1224 22.81 10.00 29.86
CA PRO A 1224 23.11 10.63 28.57
C PRO A 1224 23.74 12.03 28.68
N ASN A 1225 23.98 12.55 29.90
CA ASN A 1225 24.46 13.92 30.11
C ASN A 1225 25.87 14.16 29.56
N CYS A 1226 26.72 13.12 29.54
CA CYS A 1226 28.04 13.17 28.93
C CYS A 1226 28.00 13.49 27.42
N CYS A 1227 26.90 13.18 26.72
CA CYS A 1227 26.73 13.54 25.30
C CYS A 1227 26.72 15.06 25.07
N ILE A 1228 26.18 15.83 26.02
CA ILE A 1228 26.25 17.30 25.99
C ILE A 1228 27.72 17.72 26.09
N ALA A 1229 28.45 17.13 27.03
CA ALA A 1229 29.85 17.44 27.27
C ALA A 1229 30.74 17.12 26.05
N PHE A 1230 30.56 15.95 25.42
CA PHE A 1230 31.24 15.58 24.18
C PHE A 1230 30.99 16.59 23.06
N SER A 1231 29.79 17.17 23.01
CA SER A 1231 29.39 18.09 21.95
C SER A 1231 29.98 19.50 22.11
N VAL A 1232 30.10 19.99 23.35
CA VAL A 1232 30.51 21.40 23.61
C VAL A 1232 32.00 21.56 23.90
N ALA A 1233 32.63 20.57 24.53
CA ALA A 1233 34.04 20.62 24.92
C ALA A 1233 34.77 19.29 24.62
N PRO A 1234 34.83 18.86 23.33
CA PRO A 1234 35.46 17.60 22.94
C PRO A 1234 36.95 17.51 23.35
N GLU A 1235 37.62 18.63 23.57
CA GLU A 1235 39.02 18.67 24.02
C GLU A 1235 39.25 18.09 25.42
N LEU A 1236 38.20 17.96 26.25
CA LEU A 1236 38.32 17.37 27.59
C LEU A 1236 38.60 15.87 27.56
N PHE A 1237 38.33 15.22 26.44
CA PHE A 1237 38.17 13.78 26.36
C PHE A 1237 39.26 13.14 25.51
N LYS A 1238 39.66 11.91 25.86
CA LYS A 1238 40.43 11.05 24.96
C LYS A 1238 39.48 10.40 23.95
N LEU A 1239 39.78 10.51 22.66
CA LEU A 1239 38.92 10.01 21.58
C LEU A 1239 38.55 8.52 21.75
N GLU A 1240 39.51 7.68 22.12
CA GLU A 1240 39.28 6.25 22.35
C GLU A 1240 38.27 5.98 23.48
N ASN A 1241 38.32 6.78 24.55
CA ASN A 1241 37.42 6.64 25.68
C ASN A 1241 36.00 7.09 25.34
N VAL A 1242 35.85 8.17 24.55
CA VAL A 1242 34.56 8.61 24.02
C VAL A 1242 33.94 7.55 23.12
N GLN A 1243 34.72 6.95 22.22
CA GLN A 1243 34.23 5.89 21.34
C GLN A 1243 33.69 4.69 22.13
N LYS A 1244 34.42 4.25 23.15
CA LYS A 1244 33.97 3.18 24.04
C LYS A 1244 32.69 3.57 24.78
N CYS A 1245 32.63 4.77 25.34
CA CYS A 1245 31.45 5.26 26.05
C CYS A 1245 30.22 5.41 25.14
N LEU A 1246 30.38 5.94 23.93
CA LEU A 1246 29.30 6.03 22.94
C LEU A 1246 28.77 4.65 22.55
N ASN A 1247 29.64 3.64 22.39
CA ASN A 1247 29.18 2.26 22.17
C ASN A 1247 28.34 1.76 23.35
N THR A 1248 28.75 2.03 24.59
CA THR A 1248 27.97 1.68 25.79
C THR A 1248 26.62 2.40 25.83
N ILE A 1249 26.59 3.69 25.47
CA ILE A 1249 25.38 4.52 25.39
C ILE A 1249 24.43 4.03 24.30
N GLU A 1250 24.95 3.71 23.11
CA GLU A 1250 24.16 3.19 22.00
C GLU A 1250 23.48 1.86 22.38
N ASN A 1251 24.23 0.97 23.05
CA ASN A 1251 23.71 -0.32 23.49
C ASN A 1251 22.69 -0.21 24.63
N SER A 1252 22.85 0.75 25.54
CA SER A 1252 22.09 0.78 26.80
C SER A 1252 21.01 1.87 26.82
N LEU A 1253 21.35 3.08 26.38
CA LEU A 1253 20.52 4.30 26.54
C LEU A 1253 19.77 4.72 25.28
N LEU A 1254 20.24 4.38 24.07
CA LEU A 1254 19.55 4.81 22.85
C LEU A 1254 18.19 4.09 22.71
N GLY A 1255 17.12 4.88 22.63
CA GLY A 1255 15.77 4.43 22.30
C GLY A 1255 15.39 4.78 20.86
N PRO A 1256 14.18 4.39 20.39
CA PRO A 1256 13.76 4.61 19.01
C PRO A 1256 13.55 6.09 18.65
N LEU A 1257 13.21 6.94 19.63
CA LEU A 1257 12.92 8.38 19.43
C LEU A 1257 13.63 9.30 20.44
N GLY A 1258 14.26 8.75 21.47
CA GLY A 1258 14.86 9.53 22.54
C GLY A 1258 15.87 8.72 23.35
N MET A 1259 16.62 9.40 24.22
CA MET A 1259 17.61 8.79 25.11
C MET A 1259 16.96 8.40 26.44
N LYS A 1260 17.22 7.18 26.92
CA LYS A 1260 16.89 6.80 28.30
C LYS A 1260 17.71 7.65 29.27
N THR A 1261 17.08 8.16 30.31
CA THR A 1261 17.69 9.08 31.29
C THR A 1261 18.59 8.39 32.30
N LEU A 1262 18.49 7.06 32.41
CA LEU A 1262 19.28 6.18 33.26
C LEU A 1262 19.39 4.80 32.57
N ASP A 1263 20.50 4.10 32.80
CA ASP A 1263 20.70 2.73 32.34
C ASP A 1263 19.62 1.77 32.87
N PRO A 1264 18.94 1.00 32.00
CA PRO A 1264 18.00 -0.05 32.40
C PRO A 1264 18.54 -1.09 33.39
N SER A 1265 19.86 -1.28 33.45
CA SER A 1265 20.49 -2.21 34.40
C SER A 1265 20.52 -1.69 35.84
N ASP A 1266 20.32 -0.38 36.03
CA ASP A 1266 20.33 0.26 37.34
C ASP A 1266 19.06 -0.10 38.15
N TRP A 1267 19.23 -0.36 39.46
CA TRP A 1267 18.12 -0.72 40.36
C TRP A 1267 17.13 0.44 40.59
N GLU A 1268 17.56 1.70 40.37
CA GLU A 1268 16.70 2.89 40.38
C GLU A 1268 15.94 3.07 39.04
N TYR A 1269 16.26 2.33 37.99
CA TYR A 1269 15.62 2.50 36.69
C TYR A 1269 14.14 2.13 36.72
N ARG A 1270 13.29 3.10 36.38
CA ARG A 1270 11.87 2.92 36.11
C ARG A 1270 11.57 3.55 34.75
N GLY A 1271 11.37 2.72 33.73
CA GLY A 1271 11.21 3.15 32.35
C GLY A 1271 9.87 3.82 31.99
N PHE A 1272 8.98 4.01 32.97
CA PHE A 1272 7.65 4.58 32.77
C PHE A 1272 7.49 5.84 33.63
N TYR A 1273 7.05 6.92 33.01
CA TYR A 1273 6.69 8.17 33.69
C TYR A 1273 5.16 8.28 33.73
N ASP A 1274 4.61 8.16 34.93
CA ASP A 1274 3.20 8.40 35.26
C ASP A 1274 3.18 9.49 36.33
N ASN A 1275 2.57 10.64 36.01
CA ASN A 1275 2.73 11.87 36.78
C ASN A 1275 1.47 12.29 37.52
#